data_AF-A0A443LVG1-F1
#
_entry.id   AF-A0A443LVG1-F1
#
_cell.length_a   1.000
_cell.length_b   1.000
_cell.length_c   1.000
_cell.angle_alpha   90.00
_cell.angle_beta   90.00
_cell.angle_gamma   90.00
#
_symmetry.space_group_name_H-M   'P 1'
#
loop_
_entity.id
_entity.type
_entity.pdbx_description
1 polymer ?
#
loop_
_entity_poly.entity_id
_entity_poly.type
_entity_poly.pdbx_seq_one_letter_code
_entity_poly.pdbx_strand_id
1 'polypeptide(L)'
;MSDPARLHLIGVGGSGMLPLALLLKQAGHPVTGSDTLCAPARLAILEAQGIAVLSGADPALARAADCVVASPAIPETHVERRAARRDGIPVKTRARMLAELISGRRSICVAGSHGKSTVTAMLVEILHAAGPDDFGYMLGASFADPDIAPARLGAPGAPFVTEACEAHGALAQWQPTYAILTNLDDDHADHYGGLTGVRRAFADFLSRLPPEGRAVVCGDDPAVVDALGQARCAALTYGFGDGNALRAVPDGSQGTTVFLHGNALGTLSLAVPGRHNLLNAMAALGMAMTLGIDFQTTAGALAAFRGIARRLQRVSPEGRPRVFDDFAHHPTEIAAALAVLRETTQGRLIAVLEPQLHSRVTRMAARFAQALAAADRSFILPVAALGESVQAGDGDAALADACRAAGLSCQHVPDVSELLLRLQDDLRDDDTVVVMAGASGAALAPRLAETLSHPAARPPPPAPTPSVLIGESRPLPPDLLSLVAGHADRQPTAPAVEMGHRRLSYADLVLRTDDLASALAAAGVSAGDSVGVCLGRTVDRVSAFLAILRLGGIFVPLDPALPEERLRYMLETAGVRTVVVNAASPALPDIGLSFVNCGQLPDPDGRPAPRWHAADSAADALAYMIFTSGTTGQPKAVEIPRGALANYAVAASRHFQITPGARVSQISGFGFDVSVGDLAVTLAAGACLVYPTDLQAVPGPPVGRFIAQARLTHLSLTPSALAIIPPAEHPHLTHVIVAGEACSPALVERWGKGRSFINAYGPTEATVEALFAPCTPGSPVTIGRPFDNMGACLMDETLRLVAPGQEGELCLFGSGLARGYRHQPELTAQRFPVVDLPGRGPTRIYRTGDRAKAGADGAFICLGRMDSQLKVNGYRIEPGEVEAALCSLPGVSDAAVSLASSPHSSDRLIAHVVMMPDVPAPDPVDLRARLRQQLPSYMVPSVFLPVPEIPRNANGKRDRRALPVPPHLTRPPNAHTTGTATEAKLMALIDKEAGGSVVAGTRDSLRDAGIDSLTMANLLFAIEEAFGITLDTGLEAGFDTVEVLALMVDARLKAPNVPTAPDIGEALNAKILPHLATWPGQRLGKAGLVRSLSAERPLPKLFWCFQSGQELARLSECLDDAVSLFGMRSGHLAVEYTAETLAALGRLYADEITSIAPTGPLFLGGNCQGGLVMREAGLELMRQGRTVALTILMEQGRFFHYPGTTLLLFGAGSYLNPYGHIAAPEQLFRTAYPAGHDVEIIPGAHGHYFRPGNVEALAATVLRHIDRHHNGGGAL
;
A
#
# COMPACT_ATOMS: atom_id res chain seq x y z
N MET A 1 -3.20 -6.44 53.20
CA MET A 1 -4.13 -6.87 54.29
C MET A 1 -3.31 -7.59 55.36
N SER A 2 -3.56 -7.38 56.66
CA SER A 2 -2.72 -7.94 57.75
C SER A 2 -3.36 -9.05 58.59
N ASP A 3 -4.63 -9.43 58.32
CA ASP A 3 -5.34 -10.51 59.03
C ASP A 3 -6.14 -11.39 58.03
N PRO A 4 -6.22 -12.72 58.20
CA PRO A 4 -6.85 -13.63 57.24
C PRO A 4 -8.38 -13.57 57.30
N ALA A 5 -8.98 -12.62 56.57
CA ALA A 5 -10.43 -12.52 56.37
C ALA A 5 -10.97 -13.65 55.46
N ARG A 6 -12.16 -14.19 55.75
CA ARG A 6 -12.88 -15.14 54.88
C ARG A 6 -13.52 -14.41 53.71
N LEU A 7 -13.11 -14.76 52.50
CA LEU A 7 -13.50 -14.07 51.28
C LEU A 7 -14.41 -14.95 50.43
N HIS A 8 -15.52 -14.39 49.95
CA HIS A 8 -16.41 -15.06 49.01
C HIS A 8 -16.43 -14.34 47.67
N LEU A 9 -16.02 -15.04 46.60
CA LEU A 9 -15.86 -14.47 45.26
C LEU A 9 -17.05 -14.84 44.37
N ILE A 10 -17.78 -13.84 43.89
CA ILE A 10 -18.91 -14.01 42.96
C ILE A 10 -18.41 -13.90 41.52
N GLY A 11 -18.68 -14.92 40.71
CA GLY A 11 -18.11 -15.08 39.37
C GLY A 11 -16.63 -15.49 39.42
N VAL A 12 -16.27 -16.38 40.36
CA VAL A 12 -14.88 -16.74 40.68
C VAL A 12 -14.12 -17.38 39.50
N GLY A 13 -14.82 -18.04 38.58
CA GLY A 13 -14.28 -18.70 37.40
C GLY A 13 -13.84 -17.75 36.28
N GLY A 14 -14.07 -16.44 36.44
CA GLY A 14 -13.58 -15.45 35.51
C GLY A 14 -12.12 -15.07 35.73
N SER A 15 -11.16 -15.44 34.88
CA SER A 15 -10.06 -14.57 34.40
C SER A 15 -9.16 -13.74 35.29
N GLY A 16 -9.74 -12.75 35.97
CA GLY A 16 -9.04 -11.97 36.97
C GLY A 16 -9.56 -12.21 38.39
N MET A 17 -10.76 -12.76 38.56
CA MET A 17 -11.27 -13.29 39.83
C MET A 17 -10.59 -14.61 40.17
N LEU A 18 -10.29 -15.47 39.19
CA LEU A 18 -9.59 -16.74 39.40
C LEU A 18 -8.14 -16.55 39.89
N PRO A 19 -7.26 -15.79 39.20
CA PRO A 19 -5.93 -15.46 39.73
C PRO A 19 -6.01 -14.71 41.05
N LEU A 20 -7.02 -13.84 41.24
CA LEU A 20 -7.22 -13.17 42.52
C LEU A 20 -7.55 -14.17 43.64
N ALA A 21 -8.41 -15.16 43.39
CA ALA A 21 -8.73 -16.21 44.35
C ALA A 21 -7.49 -17.01 44.75
N LEU A 22 -6.64 -17.35 43.78
CA LEU A 22 -5.38 -18.04 44.00
C LEU A 22 -4.36 -17.17 44.74
N LEU A 23 -4.22 -15.89 44.37
CA LEU A 23 -3.36 -14.92 45.05
C LEU A 23 -3.80 -14.68 46.51
N LEU A 24 -5.10 -14.54 46.74
CA LEU A 24 -5.66 -14.40 48.08
C LEU A 24 -5.43 -15.65 48.93
N LYS A 25 -5.59 -16.84 48.33
CA LYS A 25 -5.29 -18.12 48.99
C LYS A 25 -3.81 -18.26 49.30
N GLN A 26 -2.92 -17.90 48.37
CA GLN A 26 -1.46 -17.86 48.57
C GLN A 26 -1.06 -16.83 49.63
N ALA A 27 -1.78 -15.72 49.73
CA ALA A 27 -1.63 -14.72 50.78
C ALA A 27 -2.24 -15.15 52.13
N GLY A 28 -2.77 -16.39 52.23
CA GLY A 28 -3.25 -16.98 53.48
C GLY A 28 -4.73 -16.74 53.81
N HIS A 29 -5.51 -16.13 52.90
CA HIS A 29 -6.94 -15.91 53.12
C HIS A 29 -7.79 -17.16 52.84
N PRO A 30 -8.77 -17.51 53.68
CA PRO A 30 -9.77 -18.53 53.34
C PRO A 30 -10.70 -17.99 52.23
N VAL A 31 -10.75 -18.68 51.09
CA VAL A 31 -11.54 -18.26 49.93
C VAL A 31 -12.61 -19.30 49.60
N THR A 32 -13.84 -18.84 49.35
CA THR A 32 -14.91 -19.60 48.70
C THR A 32 -15.40 -18.83 47.47
N GLY A 33 -16.12 -19.47 46.55
CA GLY A 33 -16.67 -18.77 45.41
C GLY A 33 -17.97 -19.34 44.87
N SER A 34 -18.66 -18.57 44.04
CA SER A 34 -19.86 -18.95 43.31
C SER A 34 -19.68 -18.57 41.84
N ASP A 35 -20.17 -19.41 40.92
CA ASP A 35 -20.14 -19.09 39.49
C ASP A 35 -21.20 -19.88 38.70
N THR A 36 -21.91 -19.21 37.80
CA THR A 36 -22.93 -19.79 36.92
C THR A 36 -22.39 -20.24 35.56
N LEU A 37 -21.21 -19.76 35.15
CA LEU A 37 -20.63 -19.98 33.81
C LEU A 37 -19.22 -20.60 33.88
N CYS A 38 -18.79 -21.06 35.05
CA CYS A 38 -17.45 -21.62 35.22
C CYS A 38 -17.32 -23.00 34.55
N ALA A 39 -16.33 -23.14 33.67
CA ALA A 39 -16.03 -24.41 33.02
C ALA A 39 -15.53 -25.46 34.05
N PRO A 40 -15.90 -26.75 33.92
CA PRO A 40 -15.51 -27.81 34.87
C PRO A 40 -13.99 -27.89 35.16
N ALA A 41 -13.14 -27.57 34.18
CA ALA A 41 -11.69 -27.55 34.35
C ALA A 41 -11.21 -26.44 35.32
N ARG A 42 -11.90 -25.29 35.38
CA ARG A 42 -11.55 -24.18 36.30
C ARG A 42 -12.08 -24.44 37.71
N LEU A 43 -13.23 -25.11 37.84
CA LEU A 43 -13.72 -25.66 39.10
C LEU A 43 -12.70 -26.64 39.69
N ALA A 44 -12.18 -27.57 38.88
CA ALA A 44 -11.16 -28.52 39.32
C ALA A 44 -9.85 -27.84 39.80
N ILE A 45 -9.44 -26.73 39.20
CA ILE A 45 -8.27 -25.95 39.64
C ILE A 45 -8.50 -25.31 41.02
N LEU A 46 -9.67 -24.71 41.23
CA LEU A 46 -10.02 -24.08 42.49
C LEU A 46 -10.18 -25.14 43.60
N GLU A 47 -10.83 -26.27 43.30
CA GLU A 47 -10.98 -27.39 44.22
C GLU A 47 -9.63 -28.03 44.59
N ALA A 48 -8.73 -28.21 43.62
CA ALA A 48 -7.37 -28.70 43.85
C ALA A 48 -6.54 -27.76 44.75
N GLN A 49 -6.88 -26.47 44.79
CA GLN A 49 -6.24 -25.46 45.66
C GLN A 49 -7.01 -25.27 46.99
N GLY A 50 -7.99 -26.14 47.28
CA GLY A 50 -8.79 -26.09 48.50
C GLY A 50 -9.67 -24.85 48.59
N ILE A 51 -10.20 -24.38 47.46
CA ILE A 51 -11.17 -23.29 47.35
C ILE A 51 -12.50 -23.93 46.92
N ALA A 52 -13.49 -23.92 47.82
CA ALA A 52 -14.81 -24.49 47.54
C ALA A 52 -15.60 -23.53 46.64
N VAL A 53 -16.10 -24.03 45.51
CA VAL A 53 -16.85 -23.26 44.52
C VAL A 53 -18.22 -23.89 44.27
N LEU A 54 -19.29 -23.12 44.44
CA LEU A 54 -20.64 -23.56 44.11
C LEU A 54 -20.98 -23.22 42.64
N SER A 55 -21.61 -24.18 41.95
CA SER A 55 -22.24 -23.94 40.66
C SER A 55 -23.60 -23.27 40.89
N GLY A 56 -23.73 -22.01 40.47
CA GLY A 56 -24.88 -21.17 40.80
C GLY A 56 -24.63 -20.21 41.96
N ALA A 57 -25.65 -19.45 42.34
CA ALA A 57 -25.57 -18.45 43.40
C ALA A 57 -26.25 -18.96 44.69
N ASP A 58 -25.54 -18.88 45.82
CA ASP A 58 -26.06 -19.19 47.16
C ASP A 58 -25.87 -17.98 48.11
N PRO A 59 -26.95 -17.23 48.37
CA PRO A 59 -26.96 -16.13 49.33
C PRO A 59 -26.44 -16.46 50.73
N ALA A 60 -26.39 -17.73 51.16
CA ALA A 60 -25.85 -18.14 52.44
C ALA A 60 -24.32 -18.04 52.51
N LEU A 61 -23.59 -18.27 51.41
CA LEU A 61 -22.13 -18.13 51.37
C LEU A 61 -21.70 -16.66 51.43
N ALA A 62 -22.43 -15.80 50.73
CA ALA A 62 -22.23 -14.35 50.81
C ALA A 62 -22.45 -13.80 52.23
N ARG A 63 -23.37 -14.42 53.00
CA ARG A 63 -23.64 -14.11 54.41
C ARG A 63 -22.57 -14.58 55.40
N ALA A 64 -21.85 -15.65 55.05
CA ALA A 64 -20.83 -16.26 55.90
C ALA A 64 -19.43 -15.66 55.69
N ALA A 65 -19.27 -14.78 54.70
CA ALA A 65 -18.02 -14.14 54.35
C ALA A 65 -17.78 -12.86 55.17
N ASP A 66 -16.53 -12.58 55.49
CA ASP A 66 -16.11 -11.32 56.10
C ASP A 66 -15.99 -10.22 55.03
N CYS A 67 -15.78 -10.61 53.76
CA CYS A 67 -15.86 -9.73 52.61
C CYS A 67 -16.25 -10.52 51.34
N VAL A 68 -17.14 -9.94 50.55
CA VAL A 68 -17.52 -10.48 49.24
C VAL A 68 -16.75 -9.73 48.17
N VAL A 69 -16.18 -10.43 47.20
CA VAL A 69 -15.54 -9.82 46.04
C VAL A 69 -16.33 -10.17 44.79
N ALA A 70 -16.78 -9.19 44.04
CA ALA A 70 -17.56 -9.39 42.82
C ALA A 70 -16.84 -8.80 41.60
N SER A 71 -16.96 -9.49 40.46
CA SER A 71 -16.57 -8.92 39.17
C SER A 71 -17.49 -7.75 38.80
N PRO A 72 -16.98 -6.68 38.14
CA PRO A 72 -17.81 -5.55 37.67
C PRO A 72 -18.94 -5.97 36.73
N ALA A 73 -18.78 -7.10 36.02
CA ALA A 73 -19.79 -7.66 35.13
C ALA A 73 -20.98 -8.30 35.86
N ILE A 74 -20.89 -8.51 37.19
CA ILE A 74 -21.97 -9.05 37.99
C ILE A 74 -22.88 -7.89 38.41
N PRO A 75 -24.16 -7.83 37.99
CA PRO A 75 -25.02 -6.69 38.26
C PRO A 75 -25.30 -6.53 39.76
N GLU A 76 -25.59 -5.32 40.23
CA GLU A 76 -25.96 -5.08 41.64
C GLU A 76 -27.19 -5.88 42.08
N THR A 77 -28.05 -6.24 41.13
CA THR A 77 -29.23 -7.08 41.34
C THR A 77 -28.89 -8.56 41.55
N HIS A 78 -27.62 -8.97 41.52
CA HIS A 78 -27.24 -10.35 41.81
C HIS A 78 -27.62 -10.76 43.23
N VAL A 79 -28.18 -11.97 43.41
CA VAL A 79 -28.83 -12.41 44.67
C VAL A 79 -27.86 -12.42 45.85
N GLU A 80 -26.61 -12.83 45.64
CA GLU A 80 -25.55 -12.83 46.66
C GLU A 80 -25.05 -11.42 46.98
N ARG A 81 -24.95 -10.52 45.99
CA ARG A 81 -24.61 -9.09 46.22
C ARG A 81 -25.70 -8.40 47.04
N ARG A 82 -26.97 -8.68 46.74
CA ARG A 82 -28.11 -8.19 47.52
C ARG A 82 -28.12 -8.72 48.95
N ALA A 83 -27.79 -9.99 49.14
CA ALA A 83 -27.69 -10.61 50.47
C ALA A 83 -26.57 -9.96 51.30
N ALA A 84 -25.36 -9.85 50.75
CA ALA A 84 -24.23 -9.21 51.41
C ALA A 84 -24.54 -7.74 51.78
N ARG A 85 -25.15 -6.98 50.86
CA ARG A 85 -25.54 -5.58 51.10
C ARG A 85 -26.60 -5.44 52.18
N ARG A 86 -27.62 -6.32 52.19
CA ARG A 86 -28.68 -6.30 53.21
C ARG A 86 -28.14 -6.60 54.61
N ASP A 87 -27.15 -7.49 54.69
CA ASP A 87 -26.61 -7.99 55.96
C ASP A 87 -25.32 -7.23 56.36
N GLY A 88 -24.98 -6.14 55.66
CA GLY A 88 -23.89 -5.21 56.01
C GLY A 88 -22.47 -5.68 55.67
N ILE A 89 -22.33 -6.74 54.87
CA ILE A 89 -21.04 -7.35 54.52
C ILE A 89 -20.40 -6.57 53.36
N PRO A 90 -19.12 -6.17 53.47
CA PRO A 90 -18.47 -5.34 52.46
C PRO A 90 -18.31 -6.11 51.14
N VAL A 91 -18.90 -5.55 50.07
CA VAL A 91 -18.74 -6.04 48.70
C VAL A 91 -17.68 -5.21 47.99
N LYS A 92 -16.56 -5.82 47.61
CA LYS A 92 -15.44 -5.17 46.92
C LYS A 92 -15.38 -5.60 45.46
N THR A 93 -14.86 -4.72 44.61
CA THR A 93 -14.52 -5.09 43.23
C THR A 93 -13.18 -5.84 43.20
N ARG A 94 -12.95 -6.62 42.13
CA ARG A 94 -11.66 -7.25 41.85
C ARG A 94 -10.48 -6.27 41.92
N ALA A 95 -10.62 -5.11 41.27
CA ALA A 95 -9.58 -4.09 41.20
C ALA A 95 -9.23 -3.54 42.59
N ARG A 96 -10.24 -3.30 43.43
CA ARG A 96 -10.06 -2.86 44.81
C ARG A 96 -9.34 -3.89 45.67
N MET A 97 -9.66 -5.18 45.52
CA MET A 97 -8.99 -6.25 46.25
C MET A 97 -7.54 -6.44 45.80
N LEU A 98 -7.26 -6.36 44.49
CA LEU A 98 -5.91 -6.44 43.95
C LEU A 98 -5.03 -5.27 44.43
N ALA A 99 -5.59 -4.05 44.46
CA ALA A 99 -4.91 -2.87 45.00
C ALA A 99 -4.52 -3.04 46.48
N GLU A 100 -5.38 -3.67 47.30
CA GLU A 100 -5.09 -3.98 48.70
C GLU A 100 -4.03 -5.09 48.90
N LEU A 101 -3.87 -5.96 47.89
CA LEU A 101 -2.89 -7.07 47.86
C LEU A 101 -1.48 -6.61 47.46
N ILE A 102 -1.38 -5.71 46.49
CA ILE A 102 -0.09 -5.16 46.02
C ILE A 102 0.39 -3.95 46.84
N SER A 103 -0.47 -3.45 47.74
CA SER A 103 -0.13 -2.42 48.72
C SER A 103 1.03 -2.91 49.62
N GLY A 104 2.25 -2.49 49.28
CA GLY A 104 3.49 -2.88 49.98
C GLY A 104 4.66 -3.29 49.08
N ARG A 105 4.48 -3.44 47.76
CA ARG A 105 5.56 -3.71 46.79
C ARG A 105 5.97 -2.44 46.02
N ARG A 106 7.25 -2.31 45.66
CA ARG A 106 7.77 -1.21 44.81
C ARG A 106 7.42 -1.49 43.35
N SER A 107 6.50 -0.71 42.78
CA SER A 107 6.02 -0.86 41.40
C SER A 107 6.17 0.46 40.66
N ILE A 108 6.44 0.41 39.34
CA ILE A 108 6.48 1.61 38.47
C ILE A 108 5.27 1.57 37.54
N CYS A 109 4.35 2.51 37.74
CA CYS A 109 3.22 2.73 36.85
C CYS A 109 3.56 3.82 35.84
N VAL A 110 3.34 3.56 34.55
CA VAL A 110 3.51 4.56 33.48
C VAL A 110 2.12 4.92 32.96
N ALA A 111 1.69 6.15 33.19
CA ALA A 111 0.44 6.67 32.63
C ALA A 111 0.69 7.35 31.28
N GLY A 112 0.22 6.69 30.22
CA GLY A 112 0.20 7.16 28.84
C GLY A 112 -0.58 6.17 27.98
N SER A 113 -1.25 6.65 26.94
CA SER A 113 -1.99 5.85 25.97
C SER A 113 -1.15 4.69 25.40
N HIS A 114 0.18 4.86 25.33
CA HIS A 114 1.05 3.88 24.65
C HIS A 114 2.47 3.63 25.21
N GLY A 115 2.93 4.24 26.32
CA GLY A 115 4.29 3.95 26.85
C GLY A 115 5.44 4.28 25.88
N LYS A 116 5.29 5.32 25.05
CA LYS A 116 6.15 5.62 23.89
C LYS A 116 7.22 6.71 24.12
N SER A 117 7.41 7.21 25.33
CA SER A 117 8.31 8.34 25.54
C SER A 117 9.78 7.95 25.69
N THR A 118 10.65 8.78 25.11
CA THR A 118 12.12 8.72 25.24
C THR A 118 12.58 8.71 26.70
N VAL A 119 11.90 9.44 27.59
CA VAL A 119 12.23 9.47 29.02
C VAL A 119 11.88 8.12 29.67
N THR A 120 10.72 7.55 29.31
CA THR A 120 10.32 6.22 29.79
C THR A 120 11.32 5.15 29.34
N ALA A 121 11.77 5.20 28.08
CA ALA A 121 12.78 4.29 27.56
C ALA A 121 14.14 4.44 28.28
N MET A 122 14.60 5.68 28.51
CA MET A 122 15.84 5.93 29.28
C MET A 122 15.73 5.42 30.72
N LEU A 123 14.59 5.61 31.38
CA LEU A 123 14.35 5.10 32.73
C LEU A 123 14.35 3.57 32.79
N VAL A 124 13.76 2.90 31.79
CA VAL A 124 13.79 1.43 31.70
C VAL A 124 15.23 0.93 31.59
N GLU A 125 16.07 1.55 30.75
CA GLU A 125 17.49 1.20 30.64
C GLU A 125 18.27 1.46 31.95
N ILE A 126 17.99 2.57 32.63
CA ILE A 126 18.61 2.90 33.94
C ILE A 126 18.21 1.86 35.00
N LEU A 127 16.93 1.49 35.06
CA LEU A 127 16.42 0.51 36.02
C LEU A 127 16.97 -0.89 35.74
N HIS A 128 17.11 -1.27 34.46
CA HIS A 128 17.78 -2.50 34.07
C HIS A 128 19.25 -2.51 34.53
N ALA A 129 19.97 -1.40 34.35
CA ALA A 129 21.35 -1.28 34.81
C ALA A 129 21.49 -1.33 36.34
N ALA A 130 20.46 -0.91 37.09
CA ALA A 130 20.43 -0.93 38.55
C ALA A 130 20.09 -2.31 39.16
N GLY A 131 19.54 -3.24 38.39
CA GLY A 131 19.27 -4.64 38.79
C GLY A 131 17.78 -5.01 38.95
N PRO A 132 17.39 -6.28 38.68
CA PRO A 132 15.98 -6.70 38.56
C PRO A 132 15.24 -6.94 39.88
N ASP A 133 15.93 -7.05 41.02
CA ASP A 133 15.35 -7.61 42.25
C ASP A 133 14.45 -6.65 43.05
N ASP A 134 14.47 -5.33 42.76
CA ASP A 134 13.79 -4.30 43.56
C ASP A 134 12.67 -3.53 42.83
N PHE A 135 12.49 -3.70 41.51
CA PHE A 135 11.53 -2.94 40.70
C PHE A 135 10.57 -3.87 39.94
N GLY A 136 9.34 -4.02 40.44
CA GLY A 136 8.35 -4.93 39.88
C GLY A 136 7.40 -4.28 38.88
N TYR A 137 7.37 -4.82 37.66
CA TYR A 137 6.33 -4.74 36.63
C TYR A 137 5.81 -3.35 36.19
N MET A 138 5.81 -3.13 34.88
CA MET A 138 5.19 -1.97 34.23
C MET A 138 3.66 -2.18 34.12
N LEU A 139 2.88 -1.32 34.77
CA LEU A 139 1.42 -1.29 34.65
C LEU A 139 0.99 -0.12 33.76
N GLY A 140 0.32 -0.41 32.65
CA GLY A 140 -0.40 0.59 31.87
C GLY A 140 -1.71 0.96 32.55
N ALA A 141 -1.89 2.22 32.91
CA ALA A 141 -3.11 2.72 33.56
C ALA A 141 -4.33 2.66 32.61
N SER A 142 -5.45 2.12 33.07
CA SER A 142 -6.75 2.18 32.37
C SER A 142 -7.42 3.54 32.58
N PHE A 143 -8.16 4.00 31.58
CA PHE A 143 -9.19 5.03 31.74
C PHE A 143 -10.43 4.45 32.45
N ALA A 144 -10.99 5.26 33.34
CA ALA A 144 -12.34 5.28 33.93
C ALA A 144 -12.92 3.99 34.54
N ASP A 145 -12.63 3.75 35.82
CA ASP A 145 -13.63 3.20 36.76
C ASP A 145 -13.89 4.27 37.84
N PRO A 146 -15.08 4.90 37.86
CA PRO A 146 -15.41 6.01 38.77
C PRO A 146 -15.46 5.60 40.26
N ASP A 147 -15.47 4.30 40.58
CA ASP A 147 -15.45 3.78 41.95
C ASP A 147 -14.04 3.50 42.49
N ILE A 148 -12.99 3.75 41.68
CA ILE A 148 -11.61 3.80 42.15
C ILE A 148 -11.43 5.09 42.97
N ALA A 149 -11.20 4.97 44.28
CA ALA A 149 -10.68 6.10 45.02
C ALA A 149 -9.25 6.40 44.50
N PRO A 150 -8.96 7.63 44.00
CA PRO A 150 -7.64 8.05 43.50
C PRO A 150 -6.46 7.80 44.46
N ALA A 151 -6.77 7.57 45.74
CA ALA A 151 -5.88 7.69 46.88
C ALA A 151 -5.05 6.44 47.23
N ARG A 152 -5.10 5.31 46.49
CA ARG A 152 -4.39 4.07 46.93
C ARG A 152 -3.68 3.24 45.85
N LEU A 153 -3.42 3.79 44.67
CA LEU A 153 -2.46 3.19 43.73
C LEU A 153 -1.01 3.69 43.93
N GLY A 154 -0.77 4.56 44.91
CA GLY A 154 0.53 4.81 45.53
C GLY A 154 0.49 4.36 46.99
N ALA A 155 1.03 3.18 47.30
CA ALA A 155 1.45 2.92 48.67
C ALA A 155 2.56 3.94 49.01
N PRO A 156 2.67 4.42 50.27
CA PRO A 156 3.80 5.24 50.68
C PRO A 156 5.11 4.53 50.31
N GLY A 157 5.83 5.03 49.30
CA GLY A 157 7.07 4.44 48.79
C GLY A 157 7.03 3.76 47.41
N ALA A 158 5.87 3.66 46.72
CA ALA A 158 5.79 3.14 45.36
C ALA A 158 5.95 4.27 44.32
N PRO A 159 6.98 4.25 43.46
CA PRO A 159 7.20 5.32 42.49
C PRO A 159 6.20 5.29 41.32
N PHE A 160 5.47 6.39 41.12
CA PHE A 160 4.54 6.54 40.00
C PHE A 160 5.14 7.50 38.97
N VAL A 161 5.02 7.19 37.68
CA VAL A 161 5.61 7.97 36.59
C VAL A 161 4.53 8.35 35.59
N THR A 162 4.35 9.65 35.32
CA THR A 162 3.28 10.12 34.44
C THR A 162 3.75 11.28 33.57
N GLU A 163 3.50 11.22 32.28
CA GLU A 163 3.83 12.35 31.40
C GLU A 163 2.72 13.38 31.37
N ALA A 164 3.08 14.67 31.33
CA ALA A 164 2.10 15.75 31.45
C ALA A 164 1.19 15.87 30.21
N CYS A 165 1.70 15.54 29.03
CA CYS A 165 1.02 15.75 27.74
C CYS A 165 -0.05 14.68 27.42
N GLU A 166 0.15 13.42 27.81
CA GLU A 166 -0.81 12.33 27.53
C GLU A 166 -1.93 12.20 28.57
N ALA A 167 -1.87 13.01 29.63
CA ALA A 167 -2.70 12.84 30.81
C ALA A 167 -3.86 13.85 30.89
N HIS A 168 -4.13 14.59 29.81
CA HIS A 168 -5.34 15.42 29.66
C HIS A 168 -6.58 14.53 29.79
N GLY A 169 -7.34 14.68 30.88
CA GLY A 169 -8.49 13.85 31.26
C GLY A 169 -8.16 12.76 32.30
N ALA A 170 -6.96 12.17 32.27
CA ALA A 170 -6.55 11.15 33.23
C ALA A 170 -6.11 11.74 34.58
N LEU A 171 -5.36 12.86 34.62
CA LEU A 171 -4.77 13.44 35.84
C LEU A 171 -5.77 13.90 36.90
N ALA A 172 -7.06 14.03 36.55
CA ALA A 172 -8.11 14.39 37.50
C ALA A 172 -8.42 13.26 38.51
N GLN A 173 -7.99 12.03 38.25
CA GLN A 173 -8.41 10.82 38.97
C GLN A 173 -7.28 10.11 39.75
N TRP A 174 -6.06 10.66 39.85
CA TRP A 174 -4.90 9.99 40.49
C TRP A 174 -4.23 10.85 41.58
N GLN A 175 -3.78 10.22 42.67
CA GLN A 175 -2.97 10.85 43.74
C GLN A 175 -1.67 10.05 44.02
N PRO A 176 -0.59 10.26 43.26
CA PRO A 176 0.65 9.49 43.41
C PRO A 176 1.59 10.02 44.51
N THR A 177 2.48 9.15 45.04
CA THR A 177 3.53 9.50 46.03
C THR A 177 4.81 10.03 45.38
N TYR A 178 5.10 9.66 44.13
CA TYR A 178 6.21 10.23 43.34
C TYR A 178 5.66 10.61 41.97
N ALA A 179 6.15 11.69 41.37
CA ALA A 179 5.78 12.08 40.02
C ALA A 179 7.00 12.64 39.28
N ILE A 180 7.31 12.06 38.13
CA ILE A 180 8.17 12.71 37.13
C ILE A 180 7.24 13.39 36.16
N LEU A 181 7.43 14.69 35.89
CA LEU A 181 6.68 15.39 34.87
C LEU A 181 7.68 15.91 33.84
N THR A 182 7.64 15.33 32.64
CA THR A 182 8.50 15.67 31.51
C THR A 182 7.73 16.43 30.44
N ASN A 183 8.47 17.13 29.57
CA ASN A 183 7.97 17.73 28.33
C ASN A 183 6.92 18.85 28.50
N LEU A 184 7.22 19.85 29.34
CA LEU A 184 6.56 21.15 29.28
C LEU A 184 7.42 22.10 28.44
N ASP A 185 7.40 21.91 27.12
CA ASP A 185 8.03 22.82 26.15
C ASP A 185 7.04 23.27 25.09
N ASP A 186 7.39 24.34 24.36
CA ASP A 186 6.55 24.92 23.30
C ASP A 186 6.26 23.90 22.17
N ASP A 187 7.06 22.84 22.06
CA ASP A 187 6.94 21.82 21.01
C ASP A 187 5.77 20.87 21.24
N HIS A 188 5.33 20.66 22.49
CA HIS A 188 4.17 19.84 22.83
C HIS A 188 2.83 20.60 22.80
N ALA A 189 2.86 21.93 22.70
CA ALA A 189 1.70 22.80 22.61
C ALA A 189 0.82 22.51 21.37
N ASP A 190 1.48 22.26 20.24
CA ASP A 190 0.86 22.16 18.91
C ASP A 190 0.12 20.83 18.69
N HIS A 191 0.42 19.80 19.48
CA HIS A 191 -0.21 18.48 19.34
C HIS A 191 -1.59 18.41 20.01
N TYR A 192 -1.88 19.30 20.97
CA TYR A 192 -3.04 19.19 21.87
C TYR A 192 -3.82 20.50 22.07
N GLY A 193 -3.68 21.48 21.18
CA GLY A 193 -4.48 22.71 21.20
C GLY A 193 -4.03 23.79 22.20
N GLY A 194 -2.74 23.80 22.56
CA GLY A 194 -2.07 24.88 23.30
C GLY A 194 -1.63 24.55 24.74
N LEU A 195 -0.63 25.29 25.26
CA LEU A 195 -0.03 25.06 26.59
C LEU A 195 -0.93 25.42 27.77
N THR A 196 -1.96 26.23 27.58
CA THR A 196 -2.81 26.73 28.67
C THR A 196 -3.56 25.60 29.38
N GLY A 197 -4.07 24.61 28.62
CA GLY A 197 -4.76 23.44 29.19
C GLY A 197 -3.81 22.51 29.92
N VAL A 198 -2.60 22.31 29.38
CA VAL A 198 -1.55 21.46 29.96
C VAL A 198 -0.99 22.07 31.24
N ARG A 199 -0.66 23.37 31.24
CA ARG A 199 -0.20 24.12 32.42
C ARG A 199 -1.25 24.15 33.54
N ARG A 200 -2.54 24.23 33.19
CA ARG A 200 -3.64 24.15 34.17
C ARG A 200 -3.79 22.76 34.79
N ALA A 201 -3.74 21.72 33.97
CA ALA A 201 -3.76 20.33 34.44
C ALA A 201 -2.53 20.01 35.31
N PHE A 202 -1.39 20.62 35.00
CA PHE A 202 -0.14 20.53 35.75
C PHE A 202 -0.25 21.15 37.16
N ALA A 203 -0.70 22.41 37.25
CA ALA A 203 -0.86 23.08 38.55
C ALA A 203 -1.89 22.35 39.44
N ASP A 204 -2.98 21.88 38.83
CA ASP A 204 -4.02 21.08 39.49
C ASP A 204 -3.46 19.74 40.01
N PHE A 205 -2.64 19.05 39.22
CA PHE A 205 -1.98 17.81 39.65
C PHE A 205 -0.96 18.00 40.78
N LEU A 206 -0.07 19.01 40.69
CA LEU A 206 0.89 19.30 41.75
C LEU A 206 0.21 19.69 43.07
N SER A 207 -0.90 20.42 43.02
CA SER A 207 -1.68 20.78 44.21
C SER A 207 -2.26 19.58 44.96
N ARG A 208 -2.41 18.44 44.26
CA ARG A 208 -2.96 17.18 44.80
C ARG A 208 -1.90 16.22 45.33
N LEU A 209 -0.60 16.48 45.12
CA LEU A 209 0.44 15.62 45.67
C LEU A 209 0.46 15.71 47.20
N PRO A 210 0.62 14.58 47.91
CA PRO A 210 0.70 14.60 49.37
C PRO A 210 2.00 15.29 49.84
N PRO A 211 2.07 15.80 51.09
CA PRO A 211 3.25 16.50 51.61
C PRO A 211 4.56 15.70 51.54
N GLU A 212 4.49 14.39 51.74
CA GLU A 212 5.60 13.44 51.61
C GLU A 212 5.97 13.10 50.16
N GLY A 213 5.19 13.59 49.20
CA GLY A 213 5.40 13.32 47.79
C GLY A 213 6.67 13.98 47.25
N ARG A 214 7.24 13.40 46.18
CA ARG A 214 8.37 13.99 45.46
C ARG A 214 8.06 14.22 43.99
N ALA A 215 8.35 15.43 43.52
CA ALA A 215 8.19 15.82 42.13
C ALA A 215 9.57 16.05 41.46
N VAL A 216 9.73 15.61 40.22
CA VAL A 216 10.88 15.97 39.36
C VAL A 216 10.34 16.79 38.20
N VAL A 217 10.76 18.06 38.09
CA VAL A 217 10.10 19.08 37.27
C VAL A 217 11.11 20.01 36.59
N CYS A 218 10.80 20.43 35.37
CA CYS A 218 11.62 21.42 34.66
C CYS A 218 11.42 22.81 35.30
N GLY A 219 12.47 23.38 35.88
CA GLY A 219 12.40 24.67 36.58
C GLY A 219 12.70 25.90 35.71
N ASP A 220 12.82 25.72 34.39
CA ASP A 220 13.03 26.80 33.45
C ASP A 220 11.72 27.48 32.97
N ASP A 221 10.53 26.93 33.28
CA ASP A 221 9.21 27.56 32.97
C ASP A 221 8.67 28.33 34.21
N PRO A 222 8.44 29.66 34.12
CA PRO A 222 7.94 30.47 35.22
C PRO A 222 6.59 30.03 35.81
N ALA A 223 5.66 29.53 34.98
CA ALA A 223 4.36 29.05 35.44
C ALA A 223 4.48 27.73 36.21
N VAL A 224 5.51 26.93 35.90
CA VAL A 224 5.86 25.73 36.66
C VAL A 224 6.47 26.11 38.01
N VAL A 225 7.35 27.11 38.04
CA VAL A 225 7.94 27.65 39.28
C VAL A 225 6.85 28.24 40.20
N ASP A 226 5.90 28.98 39.65
CA ASP A 226 4.77 29.54 40.39
C ASP A 226 3.85 28.43 40.97
N ALA A 227 3.56 27.39 40.18
CA ALA A 227 2.78 26.25 40.63
C ALA A 227 3.50 25.42 41.72
N LEU A 228 4.83 25.30 41.64
CA LEU A 228 5.64 24.66 42.67
C LEU A 228 5.68 25.47 43.96
N GLY A 229 5.73 26.81 43.88
CA GLY A 229 5.63 27.68 45.05
C GLY A 229 4.31 27.54 45.81
N GLN A 230 3.27 27.00 45.16
CA GLN A 230 1.96 26.70 45.73
C GLN A 230 1.77 25.22 46.10
N ALA A 231 2.67 24.33 45.68
CA ALA A 231 2.61 22.90 45.94
C ALA A 231 3.12 22.56 47.37
N ARG A 232 2.60 21.47 47.95
CA ARG A 232 2.95 21.04 49.33
C ARG A 232 4.03 19.95 49.39
N CYS A 233 4.53 19.48 48.25
CA CYS A 233 5.46 18.36 48.12
C CYS A 233 6.91 18.82 47.89
N ALA A 234 7.89 17.97 48.19
CA ALA A 234 9.29 18.25 47.86
C ALA A 234 9.50 18.13 46.33
N ALA A 235 10.21 19.08 45.72
CA ALA A 235 10.46 19.06 44.29
C ALA A 235 11.97 19.17 43.99
N LEU A 236 12.45 18.31 43.09
CA LEU A 236 13.74 18.46 42.44
C LEU A 236 13.51 19.18 41.11
N THR A 237 14.03 20.40 41.01
CA THR A 237 14.00 21.18 39.77
C THR A 237 15.21 20.83 38.92
N TYR A 238 15.01 20.64 37.62
CA TYR A 238 16.09 20.46 36.66
C TYR A 238 15.99 21.49 35.53
N GLY A 239 17.13 21.92 35.00
CA GLY A 239 17.17 22.88 33.91
C GLY A 239 18.51 23.59 33.75
N PHE A 240 18.52 24.69 33.02
CA PHE A 240 19.72 25.48 32.72
C PHE A 240 19.88 26.69 33.65
N GLY A 241 18.79 27.19 34.23
CA GLY A 241 18.81 28.35 35.13
C GLY A 241 19.58 28.09 36.44
N ASP A 242 20.19 29.15 36.99
CA ASP A 242 20.95 29.12 38.25
C ASP A 242 20.12 28.64 39.46
N GLY A 243 18.79 28.77 39.40
CA GLY A 243 17.87 28.37 40.47
C GLY A 243 17.43 26.90 40.47
N ASN A 244 17.90 26.10 39.50
CA ASN A 244 17.56 24.68 39.42
C ASN A 244 18.43 23.83 40.37
N ALA A 245 17.82 22.85 41.03
CA ALA A 245 18.53 21.92 41.90
C ALA A 245 19.53 21.07 41.09
N LEU A 246 19.11 20.50 39.96
CA LEU A 246 19.98 19.89 38.96
C LEU A 246 20.20 20.87 37.81
N ARG A 247 21.43 21.36 37.69
CA ARG A 247 21.81 22.33 36.69
C ARG A 247 22.80 21.75 35.70
N ALA A 248 22.48 21.81 34.42
CA ALA A 248 23.44 21.56 33.36
C ALA A 248 24.26 22.81 33.06
N VAL A 249 25.59 22.67 33.05
CA VAL A 249 26.52 23.70 32.60
C VAL A 249 27.30 23.14 31.40
N PRO A 250 27.27 23.82 30.24
CA PRO A 250 28.08 23.43 29.10
C PRO A 250 29.57 23.54 29.43
N ASP A 251 30.34 22.47 29.23
CA ASP A 251 31.79 22.51 29.23
C ASP A 251 32.24 22.51 27.76
N GLY A 252 33.03 23.51 27.34
CA GLY A 252 33.39 23.76 25.94
C GLY A 252 34.19 22.66 25.23
N SER A 253 34.25 21.45 25.80
CA SER A 253 35.05 20.30 25.40
C SER A 253 34.22 19.06 24.97
N GLN A 254 32.96 19.26 24.56
CA GLN A 254 31.98 18.22 24.17
C GLN A 254 31.31 17.43 25.31
N GLY A 255 31.42 17.89 26.57
CA GLY A 255 30.71 17.32 27.72
C GLY A 255 29.76 18.31 28.40
N THR A 256 28.79 17.81 29.18
CA THR A 256 27.95 18.65 30.05
C THR A 256 28.25 18.31 31.51
N THR A 257 28.62 19.30 32.31
CA THR A 257 28.78 19.06 33.75
C THR A 257 27.44 19.30 34.44
N VAL A 258 26.94 18.31 35.16
CA VAL A 258 25.69 18.43 35.93
C VAL A 258 26.04 18.75 37.38
N PHE A 259 25.60 19.92 37.83
CA PHE A 259 25.76 20.39 39.20
C PHE A 259 24.49 20.15 40.00
N LEU A 260 24.66 19.79 41.28
CA LEU A 260 23.60 19.83 42.27
C LEU A 260 23.83 21.04 43.16
N HIS A 261 22.98 22.06 43.09
CA HIS A 261 23.03 23.33 43.85
C HIS A 261 24.33 23.56 44.67
N GLY A 262 25.40 24.01 43.99
CA GLY A 262 26.68 24.38 44.62
C GLY A 262 27.74 23.27 44.75
N ASN A 263 27.40 21.99 44.53
CA ASN A 263 28.33 20.86 44.52
C ASN A 263 28.33 20.15 43.16
N ALA A 264 29.49 19.70 42.68
CA ALA A 264 29.59 18.89 41.47
C ALA A 264 29.13 17.45 41.78
N LEU A 265 28.09 16.98 41.10
CA LEU A 265 27.57 15.61 41.28
C LEU A 265 28.38 14.59 40.45
N GLY A 266 29.01 15.06 39.38
CA GLY A 266 29.87 14.32 38.45
C GLY A 266 29.87 14.97 37.06
N THR A 267 30.78 14.54 36.17
CA THR A 267 30.77 14.96 34.76
C THR A 267 30.01 13.93 33.94
N LEU A 268 28.95 14.35 33.24
CA LEU A 268 28.20 13.53 32.31
C LEU A 268 28.50 14.00 30.88
N SER A 269 29.45 13.37 30.21
CA SER A 269 29.81 13.74 28.84
C SER A 269 28.73 13.29 27.85
N LEU A 270 27.70 14.12 27.68
CA LEU A 270 26.70 13.98 26.63
C LEU A 270 27.14 14.84 25.45
N ALA A 271 27.50 14.21 24.33
CA ALA A 271 27.83 14.90 23.08
C ALA A 271 26.58 15.44 22.36
N VAL A 272 25.54 15.84 23.09
CA VAL A 272 24.20 16.10 22.55
C VAL A 272 24.00 17.60 22.31
N PRO A 273 23.98 18.09 21.07
CA PRO A 273 23.57 19.46 20.78
C PRO A 273 22.04 19.59 20.91
N GLY A 274 21.58 20.53 21.73
CA GLY A 274 20.16 20.90 21.88
C GLY A 274 19.58 20.65 23.28
N ARG A 275 18.65 21.52 23.69
CA ARG A 275 18.09 21.54 25.05
C ARG A 275 17.15 20.36 25.35
N HIS A 276 16.42 19.83 24.37
CA HIS A 276 15.33 18.86 24.57
C HIS A 276 15.81 17.48 25.11
N ASN A 277 16.76 16.82 24.44
CA ASN A 277 17.28 15.52 24.93
C ASN A 277 18.11 15.63 26.20
N LEU A 278 18.78 16.78 26.40
CA LEU A 278 19.48 17.06 27.65
C LEU A 278 18.49 17.22 28.81
N LEU A 279 17.36 17.91 28.60
CA LEU A 279 16.27 17.99 29.58
C LEU A 279 15.65 16.62 29.85
N ASN A 280 15.45 15.77 28.83
CA ASN A 280 14.95 14.40 29.00
C ASN A 280 15.92 13.51 29.80
N ALA A 281 17.23 13.60 29.51
CA ALA A 281 18.27 12.90 30.25
C ALA A 281 18.38 13.42 31.69
N MET A 282 18.27 14.74 31.90
CA MET A 282 18.25 15.35 33.24
C MET A 282 17.00 14.96 34.03
N ALA A 283 15.84 14.81 33.38
CA ALA A 283 14.62 14.32 34.00
C ALA A 283 14.75 12.85 34.43
N ALA A 284 15.30 12.01 33.54
CA ALA A 284 15.59 10.61 33.84
C ALA A 284 16.62 10.48 34.98
N LEU A 285 17.68 11.29 34.96
CA LEU A 285 18.68 11.37 36.02
C LEU A 285 18.09 11.85 37.35
N GLY A 286 17.29 12.93 37.33
CA GLY A 286 16.63 13.48 38.51
C GLY A 286 15.68 12.47 39.16
N MET A 287 15.01 11.65 38.35
CA MET A 287 14.24 10.54 38.89
C MET A 287 15.11 9.43 39.43
N ALA A 288 16.14 8.98 38.70
CA ALA A 288 17.04 7.94 39.16
C ALA A 288 17.61 8.28 40.56
N MET A 289 18.01 9.54 40.75
CA MET A 289 18.44 10.07 42.05
C MET A 289 17.30 10.06 43.10
N THR A 290 16.09 10.43 42.70
CA THR A 290 14.91 10.39 43.59
C THR A 290 14.56 8.95 44.01
N LEU A 291 14.86 7.96 43.15
CA LEU A 291 14.73 6.53 43.39
C LEU A 291 15.92 5.92 44.16
N GLY A 292 16.98 6.70 44.40
CA GLY A 292 18.18 6.23 45.10
C GLY A 292 19.18 5.45 44.24
N ILE A 293 19.06 5.51 42.91
CA ILE A 293 20.02 4.93 41.97
C ILE A 293 21.24 5.86 41.88
N ASP A 294 22.44 5.30 41.93
CA ASP A 294 23.67 6.09 41.93
C ASP A 294 23.95 6.74 40.56
N PHE A 295 24.73 7.82 40.59
CA PHE A 295 25.04 8.61 39.41
C PHE A 295 25.83 7.83 38.35
N GLN A 296 26.73 6.91 38.73
CA GLN A 296 27.58 6.20 37.77
C GLN A 296 26.78 5.16 36.98
N THR A 297 25.91 4.40 37.66
CA THR A 297 24.97 3.47 37.01
C THR A 297 24.04 4.21 36.05
N THR A 298 23.50 5.34 36.50
CA THR A 298 22.62 6.18 35.68
C THR A 298 23.36 6.78 34.48
N ALA A 299 24.56 7.32 34.69
CA ALA A 299 25.40 7.92 33.66
C ALA A 299 25.82 6.89 32.61
N GLY A 300 26.21 5.68 33.03
CA GLY A 300 26.57 4.60 32.12
C GLY A 300 25.40 4.16 31.24
N ALA A 301 24.20 4.01 31.82
CA ALA A 301 23.00 3.66 31.08
C ALA A 301 22.59 4.75 30.08
N LEU A 302 22.65 6.02 30.47
CA LEU A 302 22.38 7.15 29.59
C LEU A 302 23.43 7.28 28.48
N ALA A 303 24.71 7.05 28.76
CA ALA A 303 25.78 7.10 27.77
C ALA A 303 25.66 5.99 26.72
N ALA A 304 25.13 4.83 27.09
CA ALA A 304 24.86 3.72 26.17
C ALA A 304 23.55 3.90 25.37
N PHE A 305 22.69 4.84 25.76
CA PHE A 305 21.44 5.10 25.07
C PHE A 305 21.70 5.64 23.65
N ARG A 306 21.13 5.00 22.63
CA ARG A 306 21.47 5.27 21.22
C ARG A 306 21.26 6.73 20.80
N GLY A 307 20.21 7.39 21.30
CA GLY A 307 19.93 8.80 21.03
C GLY A 307 20.91 9.79 21.67
N ILE A 308 21.75 9.30 22.58
CA ILE A 308 22.83 10.05 23.26
C ILE A 308 24.19 9.66 22.69
N ALA A 309 24.44 8.37 22.45
CA ALA A 309 25.73 7.85 22.03
C ALA A 309 26.16 8.31 20.62
N ARG A 310 25.22 8.47 19.69
CA ARG A 310 25.50 8.82 18.27
C ARG A 310 25.21 10.29 17.97
N ARG A 311 25.99 11.22 18.53
CA ARG A 311 25.83 12.67 18.29
C ARG A 311 27.17 13.29 17.88
N LEU A 312 27.19 14.03 16.77
CA LEU A 312 28.36 14.71 16.17
C LEU A 312 29.69 13.91 16.19
N GLN A 313 29.63 12.60 15.95
CA GLN A 313 30.83 11.76 15.92
C GLN A 313 31.58 11.93 14.60
N ARG A 314 32.87 12.30 14.64
CA ARG A 314 33.67 12.34 13.42
C ARG A 314 34.00 10.91 12.98
N VAL A 315 33.62 10.56 11.74
CA VAL A 315 33.82 9.22 11.16
C VAL A 315 34.91 9.18 10.08
N SER A 316 35.28 10.33 9.51
CA SER A 316 36.38 10.39 8.55
C SER A 316 37.76 10.49 9.24
N PRO A 317 38.80 9.78 8.75
CA PRO A 317 40.18 9.90 9.24
C PRO A 317 40.74 11.32 9.04
N GLU A 318 41.93 11.61 9.58
CA GLU A 318 42.59 12.91 9.38
C GLU A 318 42.91 13.14 7.90
N GLY A 319 42.03 13.88 7.24
CA GLY A 319 41.97 14.11 5.81
C GLY A 319 40.69 14.89 5.47
N ARG A 320 40.60 15.35 4.23
CA ARG A 320 39.61 16.31 3.73
C ARG A 320 38.75 15.63 2.65
N PRO A 321 37.39 15.74 2.66
CA PRO A 321 36.49 16.48 3.56
C PRO A 321 36.16 15.82 4.92
N ARG A 322 35.65 16.61 5.88
CA ARG A 322 35.27 16.15 7.23
C ARG A 322 33.87 15.54 7.22
N VAL A 323 33.69 14.32 7.73
CA VAL A 323 32.38 13.64 7.80
C VAL A 323 32.00 13.34 9.25
N PHE A 324 30.79 13.72 9.64
CA PHE A 324 30.21 13.52 10.98
C PHE A 324 28.94 12.64 10.93
N ASP A 325 28.77 11.75 11.91
CA ASP A 325 27.54 10.97 12.19
C ASP A 325 26.76 11.59 13.36
N ASP A 326 25.46 11.80 13.18
CA ASP A 326 24.56 12.37 14.17
C ASP A 326 23.17 11.69 14.11
N PHE A 327 22.55 11.42 15.26
CA PHE A 327 21.20 10.87 15.40
C PHE A 327 20.10 11.95 15.49
N ALA A 328 20.42 13.21 15.18
CA ALA A 328 19.47 14.32 15.18
C ALA A 328 18.24 13.99 14.32
N HIS A 329 17.06 14.04 14.94
CA HIS A 329 15.80 13.72 14.25
C HIS A 329 14.67 14.72 14.56
N HIS A 330 14.94 15.67 15.46
CA HIS A 330 14.05 16.79 15.78
C HIS A 330 14.64 18.12 15.27
N PRO A 331 13.83 19.08 14.77
CA PRO A 331 14.33 20.37 14.26
C PRO A 331 15.28 21.10 15.21
N THR A 332 14.95 21.15 16.50
CA THR A 332 15.77 21.81 17.52
C THR A 332 17.15 21.16 17.67
N GLU A 333 17.24 19.85 17.51
CA GLU A 333 18.50 19.11 17.57
C GLU A 333 19.33 19.32 16.31
N ILE A 334 18.68 19.34 15.15
CA ILE A 334 19.30 19.59 13.85
C ILE A 334 19.92 21.00 13.84
N ALA A 335 19.15 22.01 14.27
CA ALA A 335 19.62 23.40 14.34
C ALA A 335 20.85 23.54 15.26
N ALA A 336 20.82 22.87 16.43
CA ALA A 336 21.94 22.91 17.37
C ALA A 336 23.19 22.19 16.82
N ALA A 337 23.02 21.03 16.19
CA ALA A 337 24.12 20.29 15.57
C ALA A 337 24.81 21.10 14.46
N LEU A 338 24.01 21.74 13.61
CA LEU A 338 24.51 22.58 12.53
C LEU A 338 25.19 23.85 13.04
N ALA A 339 24.68 24.48 14.10
CA ALA A 339 25.31 25.64 14.72
C ALA A 339 26.72 25.31 15.27
N VAL A 340 26.87 24.19 15.97
CA VAL A 340 28.18 23.75 16.49
C VAL A 340 29.16 23.45 15.35
N LEU A 341 28.71 22.76 14.31
CA LEU A 341 29.57 22.48 13.16
C LEU A 341 29.94 23.76 12.39
N ARG A 342 29.03 24.73 12.31
CA ARG A 342 29.25 26.01 11.66
C ARG A 342 30.43 26.77 12.25
N GLU A 343 30.59 26.78 13.57
CA GLU A 343 31.72 27.45 14.26
C GLU A 343 33.08 26.85 13.89
N THR A 344 33.13 25.56 13.53
CA THR A 344 34.39 24.85 13.25
C THR A 344 34.62 24.55 11.77
N THR A 345 33.66 24.84 10.89
CA THR A 345 33.75 24.53 9.45
C THR A 345 34.38 25.72 8.71
N GLN A 346 35.40 25.45 7.88
CA GLN A 346 36.05 26.49 7.05
C GLN A 346 35.42 26.60 5.65
N GLY A 347 35.03 25.48 5.05
CA GLY A 347 34.34 25.42 3.75
C GLY A 347 32.81 25.39 3.88
N ARG A 348 32.11 24.69 2.98
CA ARG A 348 30.66 24.55 3.07
C ARG A 348 30.26 23.50 4.11
N LEU A 349 29.17 23.73 4.84
CA LEU A 349 28.50 22.69 5.63
C LEU A 349 27.34 22.13 4.85
N ILE A 350 27.43 20.83 4.67
CA ILE A 350 26.48 20.03 3.94
C ILE A 350 25.76 19.15 4.96
N ALA A 351 24.47 19.37 5.13
CA ALA A 351 23.61 18.54 5.96
C ALA A 351 23.03 17.40 5.11
N VAL A 352 23.08 16.17 5.60
CA VAL A 352 22.34 15.03 5.05
C VAL A 352 21.34 14.61 6.12
N LEU A 353 20.04 14.67 5.84
CA LEU A 353 18.98 14.35 6.79
C LEU A 353 18.16 13.16 6.30
N GLU A 354 18.04 12.10 7.10
CA GLU A 354 17.06 11.01 6.95
C GLU A 354 15.98 11.19 8.05
N PRO A 355 14.81 11.74 7.74
CA PRO A 355 13.75 11.92 8.74
C PRO A 355 13.22 10.58 9.25
N GLN A 356 12.59 10.54 10.44
CA GLN A 356 12.20 9.26 11.08
C GLN A 356 10.70 8.93 11.08
N LEU A 357 9.81 9.92 10.94
CA LEU A 357 8.34 9.73 10.96
C LEU A 357 7.67 10.69 9.97
N HIS A 358 6.81 10.17 9.10
CA HIS A 358 6.15 10.98 8.06
C HIS A 358 5.21 12.00 8.71
N SER A 359 4.35 11.55 9.64
CA SER A 359 3.35 12.40 10.29
C SER A 359 3.94 13.59 11.04
N ARG A 360 5.17 13.42 11.58
CA ARG A 360 5.90 14.47 12.29
C ARG A 360 6.49 15.49 11.33
N VAL A 361 7.12 15.02 10.26
CA VAL A 361 7.75 15.89 9.27
C VAL A 361 6.70 16.72 8.54
N THR A 362 5.56 16.13 8.17
CA THR A 362 4.44 16.86 7.54
C THR A 362 3.92 17.99 8.43
N ARG A 363 3.79 17.73 9.73
CA ARG A 363 3.28 18.71 10.69
C ARG A 363 4.28 19.83 11.01
N MET A 364 5.57 19.52 11.02
CA MET A 364 6.64 20.42 11.48
C MET A 364 7.56 20.89 10.34
N ALA A 365 7.14 20.72 9.08
CA ALA A 365 7.96 20.95 7.89
C ALA A 365 8.66 22.31 7.88
N ALA A 366 7.95 23.39 8.23
CA ALA A 366 8.51 24.74 8.33
C ALA A 366 9.65 24.84 9.35
N ARG A 367 9.54 24.13 10.48
CA ARG A 367 10.55 24.13 11.54
C ARG A 367 11.78 23.29 11.14
N PHE A 368 11.57 22.16 10.47
CA PHE A 368 12.66 21.39 9.88
C PHE A 368 13.43 22.22 8.83
N ALA A 369 12.72 22.94 7.96
CA ALA A 369 13.35 23.84 7.00
C ALA A 369 14.16 24.93 7.71
N GLN A 370 13.59 25.60 8.71
CA GLN A 370 14.29 26.61 9.51
C GLN A 370 15.56 26.06 10.17
N ALA A 371 15.52 24.83 10.69
CA ALA A 371 16.68 24.17 11.30
C ALA A 371 17.80 23.92 10.28
N LEU A 372 17.45 23.50 9.06
CA LEU A 372 18.40 23.25 7.97
C LEU A 372 19.03 24.53 7.40
N ALA A 373 18.48 25.71 7.71
CA ALA A 373 18.99 26.99 7.21
C ALA A 373 20.43 27.32 7.65
N ALA A 374 20.93 26.67 8.70
CA ALA A 374 22.30 26.81 9.16
C ALA A 374 23.34 26.04 8.29
N ALA A 375 22.88 25.18 7.37
CA ALA A 375 23.72 24.50 6.39
C ALA A 375 23.72 25.28 5.06
N ASP A 376 24.87 25.32 4.37
CA ASP A 376 24.97 25.95 3.05
C ASP A 376 24.26 25.12 1.98
N ARG A 377 24.16 23.81 2.22
CA ARG A 377 23.43 22.87 1.38
C ARG A 377 22.88 21.74 2.24
N SER A 378 21.68 21.29 1.92
CA SER A 378 21.03 20.16 2.59
C SER A 378 20.61 19.11 1.57
N PHE A 379 20.78 17.84 1.92
CA PHE A 379 20.28 16.70 1.20
C PHE A 379 19.29 15.97 2.09
N ILE A 380 18.08 15.73 1.60
CA ILE A 380 17.05 14.97 2.32
C ILE A 380 16.98 13.58 1.70
N LEU A 381 17.25 12.56 2.50
CA LEU A 381 17.00 11.16 2.18
C LEU A 381 15.57 10.78 2.57
N PRO A 382 14.99 9.71 1.99
CA PRO A 382 13.62 9.31 2.29
C PRO A 382 13.42 9.00 3.77
N VAL A 383 12.25 9.34 4.33
CA VAL A 383 11.94 9.06 5.74
C VAL A 383 12.06 7.56 6.06
N ALA A 384 12.78 7.21 7.13
CA ALA A 384 12.80 5.85 7.67
C ALA A 384 11.39 5.45 8.12
N ALA A 385 10.73 4.54 7.39
CA ALA A 385 9.34 4.13 7.63
C ALA A 385 9.16 3.29 8.92
N LEU A 386 9.34 3.91 10.09
CA LEU A 386 9.23 3.32 11.43
C LEU A 386 7.76 3.01 11.81
N GLY A 387 7.08 2.19 11.01
CA GLY A 387 5.76 1.65 11.32
C GLY A 387 4.56 2.56 11.02
N GLU A 388 4.76 3.73 10.41
CA GLU A 388 3.65 4.54 9.89
C GLU A 388 3.25 4.04 8.48
N SER A 389 1.95 3.81 8.27
CA SER A 389 1.42 3.61 6.93
C SER A 389 1.47 4.96 6.21
N VAL A 390 2.25 5.04 5.13
CA VAL A 390 2.28 6.22 4.26
C VAL A 390 0.91 6.35 3.58
N GLN A 391 0.02 7.14 4.17
CA GLN A 391 -1.19 7.67 3.51
C GLN A 391 -1.00 9.17 3.29
N ALA A 392 -1.50 9.62 2.14
CA ALA A 392 -1.48 10.98 1.58
C ALA A 392 -1.08 12.11 2.54
N GLY A 393 0.14 12.62 2.32
CA GLY A 393 0.75 13.72 3.04
C GLY A 393 2.25 13.49 3.24
N ASP A 394 2.99 13.34 2.13
CA ASP A 394 4.44 13.07 2.16
C ASP A 394 5.16 14.11 3.02
N GLY A 395 5.67 13.67 4.18
CA GLY A 395 6.53 14.51 5.01
C GLY A 395 7.70 15.07 4.23
N ASP A 396 8.24 14.29 3.30
CA ASP A 396 9.32 14.69 2.40
C ASP A 396 8.92 15.80 1.43
N ALA A 397 7.69 15.74 0.89
CA ALA A 397 7.15 16.78 0.02
C ALA A 397 6.88 18.05 0.82
N ALA A 398 6.26 17.94 1.99
CA ALA A 398 5.99 19.07 2.88
C ALA A 398 7.27 19.76 3.33
N LEU A 399 8.31 19.00 3.69
CA LEU A 399 9.62 19.53 4.04
C LEU A 399 10.33 20.16 2.83
N ALA A 400 10.26 19.53 1.66
CA ALA A 400 10.81 20.10 0.43
C ALA A 400 10.12 21.42 0.04
N ASP A 401 8.79 21.50 0.19
CA ASP A 401 8.01 22.72 0.00
C ASP A 401 8.38 23.80 1.01
N ALA A 402 8.53 23.44 2.28
CA ALA A 402 8.96 24.35 3.32
C ALA A 402 10.38 24.90 3.07
N CYS A 403 11.31 24.05 2.64
CA CYS A 403 12.66 24.48 2.25
C CYS A 403 12.64 25.41 1.03
N ARG A 404 11.80 25.13 0.02
CA ARG A 404 11.60 26.01 -1.14
C ARG A 404 11.04 27.36 -0.73
N ALA A 405 10.01 27.37 0.12
CA ALA A 405 9.39 28.60 0.63
C ALA A 405 10.37 29.45 1.45
N ALA A 406 11.30 28.81 2.17
CA ALA A 406 12.37 29.47 2.92
C ALA A 406 13.60 29.85 2.07
N GLY A 407 13.62 29.55 0.76
CA GLY A 407 14.74 29.87 -0.13
C GLY A 407 16.01 29.05 0.13
N LEU A 408 15.90 27.88 0.74
CA LEU A 408 17.03 27.06 1.16
C LEU A 408 17.51 26.12 0.04
N SER A 409 18.83 25.94 -0.06
CA SER A 409 19.45 24.96 -0.98
C SER A 409 19.29 23.55 -0.43
N CYS A 410 18.08 23.00 -0.57
CA CYS A 410 17.70 21.69 -0.07
C CYS A 410 17.31 20.77 -1.22
N GLN A 411 17.96 19.62 -1.34
CA GLN A 411 17.76 18.67 -2.43
C GLN A 411 17.31 17.33 -1.90
N HIS A 412 16.17 16.87 -2.37
CA HIS A 412 15.74 15.49 -2.13
C HIS A 412 16.64 14.54 -2.94
N VAL A 413 17.11 13.47 -2.31
CA VAL A 413 17.97 12.45 -2.90
C VAL A 413 17.32 11.08 -2.68
N PRO A 414 17.08 10.29 -3.73
CA PRO A 414 16.27 9.06 -3.63
C PRO A 414 16.97 7.96 -2.81
N ASP A 415 18.30 7.91 -2.86
CA ASP A 415 19.06 6.93 -2.11
C ASP A 415 20.49 7.41 -1.84
N VAL A 416 21.20 6.59 -1.07
CA VAL A 416 22.59 6.82 -0.69
C VAL A 416 23.53 6.84 -1.92
N SER A 417 23.24 6.11 -2.99
CA SER A 417 24.09 6.04 -4.18
C SER A 417 24.05 7.33 -4.99
N GLU A 418 22.86 7.91 -5.19
CA GLU A 418 22.71 9.23 -5.81
C GLU A 418 23.30 10.34 -4.93
N LEU A 419 23.18 10.21 -3.60
CA LEU A 419 23.84 11.14 -2.67
C LEU A 419 25.35 11.09 -2.86
N LEU A 420 25.93 9.90 -2.97
CA LEU A 420 27.35 9.69 -3.20
C LEU A 420 27.81 10.27 -4.54
N LEU A 421 27.07 10.05 -5.63
CA LEU A 421 27.40 10.62 -6.95
C LEU A 421 27.41 12.15 -6.93
N ARG A 422 26.39 12.76 -6.32
CA ARG A 422 26.29 14.24 -6.21
C ARG A 422 27.38 14.83 -5.34
N LEU A 423 27.73 14.13 -4.27
CA LEU A 423 28.80 14.54 -3.37
C LEU A 423 30.18 14.33 -4.02
N GLN A 424 30.41 13.27 -4.79
CA GLN A 424 31.67 13.02 -5.49
C GLN A 424 32.03 14.10 -6.51
N ASP A 425 31.04 14.63 -7.24
CA ASP A 425 31.27 15.65 -8.27
C ASP A 425 31.33 17.09 -7.72
N ASP A 426 30.83 17.35 -6.51
CA ASP A 426 30.69 18.70 -5.93
C ASP A 426 31.52 18.95 -4.65
N LEU A 427 31.97 17.92 -3.93
CA LEU A 427 32.67 18.12 -2.65
C LEU A 427 34.06 18.72 -2.81
N ARG A 428 34.38 19.64 -1.90
CA ARG A 428 35.71 20.25 -1.75
C ARG A 428 36.37 19.78 -0.48
N ASP A 429 37.70 19.82 -0.48
CA ASP A 429 38.52 19.39 0.63
C ASP A 429 38.18 20.09 1.97
N ASP A 430 37.81 21.37 1.95
CA ASP A 430 37.46 22.15 3.13
C ASP A 430 35.99 22.01 3.59
N ASP A 431 35.16 21.28 2.83
CA ASP A 431 33.76 21.05 3.16
C ASP A 431 33.61 20.11 4.39
N THR A 432 32.53 20.32 5.13
CA THR A 432 32.11 19.46 6.25
C THR A 432 30.74 18.88 5.95
N VAL A 433 30.62 17.56 6.01
CA VAL A 433 29.36 16.84 5.83
C VAL A 433 28.92 16.29 7.18
N VAL A 434 27.65 16.51 7.54
CA VAL A 434 27.03 15.87 8.70
C VAL A 434 25.85 15.02 8.25
N VAL A 435 25.85 13.76 8.65
CA VAL A 435 24.79 12.80 8.36
C VAL A 435 23.93 12.64 9.60
N MET A 436 22.69 13.12 9.51
CA MET A 436 21.65 13.08 10.52
C MET A 436 20.67 11.96 10.19
N ALA A 437 20.93 10.75 10.67
CA ALA A 437 20.24 9.54 10.24
C ALA A 437 19.80 8.62 11.39
N GLY A 438 18.72 7.87 11.18
CA GLY A 438 18.12 6.98 12.16
C GLY A 438 18.92 5.70 12.44
N ALA A 439 18.28 4.71 13.05
CA ALA A 439 18.92 3.43 13.34
C ALA A 439 19.18 2.59 12.06
N SER A 440 18.33 2.75 11.04
CA SER A 440 18.48 2.15 9.71
C SER A 440 19.66 2.74 8.92
N GLY A 441 19.90 4.04 9.06
CA GLY A 441 20.95 4.78 8.34
C GLY A 441 22.32 4.80 9.03
N ALA A 442 22.55 4.05 10.11
CA ALA A 442 23.77 4.15 10.93
C ALA A 442 25.08 3.85 10.17
N ALA A 443 25.02 3.08 9.09
CA ALA A 443 26.18 2.77 8.25
C ALA A 443 26.47 3.85 7.18
N LEU A 444 25.63 4.88 7.07
CA LEU A 444 25.70 5.87 6.00
C LEU A 444 26.94 6.77 6.08
N ALA A 445 27.19 7.37 7.25
CA ALA A 445 28.33 8.27 7.43
C ALA A 445 29.69 7.56 7.22
N PRO A 446 29.92 6.33 7.76
CA PRO A 446 31.15 5.58 7.47
C PRO A 446 31.33 5.23 5.98
N ARG A 447 30.27 4.80 5.28
CA ARG A 447 30.32 4.47 3.85
C ARG A 447 30.64 5.69 2.98
N LEU A 448 30.11 6.85 3.36
CA LEU A 448 30.41 8.11 2.69
C LEU A 448 31.88 8.49 2.86
N ALA A 449 32.44 8.33 4.06
CA ALA A 449 33.85 8.61 4.32
C ALA A 449 34.79 7.72 3.49
N GLU A 450 34.46 6.43 3.32
CA GLU A 450 35.25 5.49 2.50
C GLU A 450 35.21 5.84 1.01
N THR A 451 34.02 6.10 0.47
CA THR A 451 33.79 6.29 -0.97
C THR A 451 34.43 7.58 -1.52
N LEU A 452 34.50 8.63 -0.70
CA LEU A 452 35.13 9.90 -1.07
C LEU A 452 36.65 9.83 -1.18
N SER A 453 37.24 8.66 -0.88
CA SER A 453 38.68 8.47 -0.97
C SER A 453 39.19 8.04 -2.37
N HIS A 454 38.34 7.74 -3.38
CA HIS A 454 38.75 7.20 -4.72
C HIS A 454 37.80 7.49 -5.95
N PRO A 455 38.16 8.27 -7.03
CA PRO A 455 37.29 8.52 -8.24
C PRO A 455 37.79 8.04 -9.64
N ALA A 456 36.93 7.89 -10.70
CA ALA A 456 37.22 7.45 -12.11
C ALA A 456 36.43 8.17 -13.29
N ALA A 457 36.85 8.08 -14.59
CA ALA A 457 36.57 9.02 -15.75
C ALA A 457 35.75 8.53 -17.03
N ARG A 458 35.39 9.41 -18.03
CA ARG A 458 34.33 9.28 -19.13
C ARG A 458 34.77 9.58 -20.64
N PRO A 459 34.05 9.17 -21.76
CA PRO A 459 34.48 9.25 -23.21
C PRO A 459 33.65 10.16 -24.24
N PRO A 460 34.00 10.27 -25.58
CA PRO A 460 33.61 11.35 -26.58
C PRO A 460 32.62 10.98 -27.78
N PRO A 461 32.25 11.89 -28.78
CA PRO A 461 31.06 11.78 -29.70
C PRO A 461 31.26 11.43 -31.25
N PRO A 462 30.18 11.20 -32.08
CA PRO A 462 30.22 10.54 -33.43
C PRO A 462 29.78 11.33 -34.73
N ALA A 463 29.82 10.67 -35.92
CA ALA A 463 29.78 11.16 -37.35
C ALA A 463 28.43 10.93 -38.16
N PRO A 464 28.27 11.26 -39.49
CA PRO A 464 26.97 11.49 -40.17
C PRO A 464 26.10 10.26 -40.54
N THR A 465 24.78 10.52 -40.72
CA THR A 465 23.64 9.59 -40.58
C THR A 465 23.10 8.92 -41.88
N PRO A 466 22.90 7.57 -41.97
CA PRO A 466 22.37 6.89 -43.16
C PRO A 466 20.83 6.77 -43.26
N SER A 467 20.27 6.66 -44.49
CA SER A 467 18.82 6.48 -44.79
C SER A 467 18.32 5.02 -44.71
N VAL A 468 19.22 4.06 -44.49
CA VAL A 468 18.92 2.64 -44.32
C VAL A 468 19.63 2.17 -43.06
N LEU A 469 18.88 1.52 -42.17
CA LEU A 469 19.39 0.89 -40.96
C LEU A 469 19.12 -0.61 -41.04
N ILE A 470 20.11 -1.39 -40.63
CA ILE A 470 20.06 -2.84 -40.66
C ILE A 470 20.41 -3.31 -39.25
N GLY A 471 19.53 -4.12 -38.67
CA GLY A 471 19.80 -4.81 -37.42
C GLY A 471 20.85 -5.89 -37.59
N GLU A 472 21.37 -6.41 -36.48
CA GLU A 472 22.40 -7.43 -36.51
C GLU A 472 21.91 -8.70 -37.23
N SER A 473 22.71 -9.24 -38.15
CA SER A 473 22.40 -10.51 -38.81
C SER A 473 22.79 -11.65 -37.87
N ARG A 474 21.81 -12.48 -37.51
CA ARG A 474 21.98 -13.61 -36.60
C ARG A 474 21.34 -14.87 -37.20
N PRO A 475 21.81 -16.07 -36.85
CA PRO A 475 21.11 -17.31 -37.18
C PRO A 475 19.65 -17.24 -36.73
N LEU A 476 18.73 -17.74 -37.57
CA LEU A 476 17.32 -17.78 -37.20
C LEU A 476 17.14 -18.67 -35.96
N PRO A 477 16.38 -18.21 -34.95
CA PRO A 477 16.20 -18.98 -33.73
C PRO A 477 15.29 -20.20 -33.96
N PRO A 478 15.37 -21.21 -33.08
CA PRO A 478 14.38 -22.29 -33.05
C PRO A 478 12.98 -21.74 -32.72
N ASP A 479 11.96 -22.55 -33.00
CA ASP A 479 10.58 -22.16 -32.73
C ASP A 479 10.29 -22.04 -31.23
N LEU A 480 9.24 -21.28 -30.88
CA LEU A 480 8.91 -20.98 -29.49
C LEU A 480 8.63 -22.24 -28.65
N LEU A 481 8.04 -23.30 -29.22
CA LEU A 481 7.80 -24.55 -28.47
C LEU A 481 9.12 -25.22 -28.10
N SER A 482 10.08 -25.25 -29.02
CA SER A 482 11.43 -25.78 -28.76
C SER A 482 12.16 -24.99 -27.68
N LEU A 483 12.00 -23.66 -27.65
CA LEU A 483 12.57 -22.82 -26.59
C LEU A 483 11.94 -23.14 -25.22
N VAL A 484 10.61 -23.23 -25.15
CA VAL A 484 9.87 -23.60 -23.93
C VAL A 484 10.25 -25.00 -23.45
N ALA A 485 10.32 -25.97 -24.36
CA ALA A 485 10.74 -27.33 -24.04
C ALA A 485 12.15 -27.38 -23.45
N GLY A 486 13.09 -26.64 -24.06
CA GLY A 486 14.46 -26.54 -23.56
C GLY A 486 14.55 -25.91 -22.16
N HIS A 487 13.66 -24.98 -21.81
CA HIS A 487 13.57 -24.45 -20.45
C HIS A 487 12.89 -25.42 -19.48
N ALA A 488 11.85 -26.13 -19.90
CA ALA A 488 11.23 -27.18 -19.08
C ALA A 488 12.20 -28.33 -18.76
N ASP A 489 13.09 -28.69 -19.69
CA ASP A 489 14.12 -29.71 -19.46
C ASP A 489 15.22 -29.22 -18.50
N ARG A 490 15.64 -27.94 -18.61
CA ARG A 490 16.74 -27.38 -17.79
C ARG A 490 16.29 -26.89 -16.42
N GLN A 491 15.09 -26.34 -16.33
CA GLN A 491 14.55 -25.64 -15.17
C GLN A 491 13.05 -25.98 -14.98
N PRO A 492 12.70 -27.27 -14.78
CA PRO A 492 11.31 -27.73 -14.76
C PRO A 492 10.43 -27.01 -13.72
N THR A 493 11.01 -26.68 -12.56
CA THR A 493 10.29 -26.06 -11.43
C THR A 493 10.30 -24.52 -11.46
N ALA A 494 10.99 -23.91 -12.42
CA ALA A 494 11.02 -22.45 -12.54
C ALA A 494 9.62 -21.91 -12.93
N PRO A 495 9.21 -20.74 -12.40
CA PRO A 495 7.92 -20.15 -12.74
C PRO A 495 7.89 -19.73 -14.22
N ALA A 496 6.90 -20.21 -14.97
CA ALA A 496 6.65 -19.78 -16.34
C ALA A 496 5.56 -18.72 -16.41
N VAL A 497 4.46 -18.91 -15.68
CA VAL A 497 3.34 -17.96 -15.63
C VAL A 497 2.69 -17.91 -14.25
N GLU A 498 2.32 -16.71 -13.81
CA GLU A 498 1.70 -16.44 -12.51
C GLU A 498 0.51 -15.48 -12.63
N MET A 499 -0.54 -15.72 -11.84
CA MET A 499 -1.64 -14.80 -11.59
C MET A 499 -2.10 -14.94 -10.14
N GLY A 500 -1.79 -13.96 -9.30
CA GLY A 500 -2.02 -14.07 -7.86
C GLY A 500 -1.27 -15.29 -7.29
N HIS A 501 -2.00 -16.22 -6.67
CA HIS A 501 -1.46 -17.47 -6.12
C HIS A 501 -1.38 -18.61 -7.15
N ARG A 502 -2.08 -18.50 -8.29
CA ARG A 502 -2.05 -19.54 -9.32
C ARG A 502 -0.77 -19.39 -10.14
N ARG A 503 0.07 -20.42 -10.10
CA ARG A 503 1.38 -20.46 -10.75
C ARG A 503 1.52 -21.76 -11.52
N LEU A 504 2.03 -21.68 -12.74
CA LEU A 504 2.50 -22.84 -13.50
C LEU A 504 4.01 -22.75 -13.64
N SER A 505 4.71 -23.80 -13.23
CA SER A 505 6.12 -23.98 -13.59
C SER A 505 6.27 -24.30 -15.09
N TYR A 506 7.49 -24.30 -15.63
CA TYR A 506 7.72 -24.72 -17.01
C TYR A 506 7.27 -26.16 -17.26
N ALA A 507 7.46 -27.08 -16.31
CA ALA A 507 6.96 -28.46 -16.41
C ALA A 507 5.43 -28.51 -16.38
N ASP A 508 4.80 -27.76 -15.47
CA ASP A 508 3.33 -27.67 -15.38
C ASP A 508 2.72 -27.09 -16.66
N LEU A 509 3.35 -26.06 -17.23
CA LEU A 509 2.91 -25.43 -18.46
C LEU A 509 2.97 -26.40 -19.64
N VAL A 510 4.04 -27.22 -19.73
CA VAL A 510 4.18 -28.26 -20.75
C VAL A 510 3.10 -29.34 -20.60
N LEU A 511 2.85 -29.82 -19.38
CA LEU A 511 1.78 -30.78 -19.09
C LEU A 511 0.41 -30.24 -19.51
N ARG A 512 0.10 -29.03 -19.03
CA ARG A 512 -1.20 -28.39 -19.25
C ARG A 512 -1.45 -28.11 -20.73
N THR A 513 -0.38 -27.76 -21.45
CA THR A 513 -0.39 -27.57 -22.90
C THR A 513 -0.67 -28.89 -23.62
N ASP A 514 -0.08 -30.01 -23.20
CA ASP A 514 -0.28 -31.31 -23.85
C ASP A 514 -1.68 -31.88 -23.62
N ASP A 515 -2.24 -31.70 -22.42
CA ASP A 515 -3.63 -32.06 -22.12
C ASP A 515 -4.61 -31.26 -22.97
N LEU A 516 -4.39 -29.94 -23.09
CA LEU A 516 -5.24 -29.07 -23.89
C LEU A 516 -5.07 -29.35 -25.39
N ALA A 517 -3.86 -29.64 -25.87
CA ALA A 517 -3.63 -30.06 -27.25
C ALA A 517 -4.36 -31.38 -27.56
N SER A 518 -4.35 -32.33 -26.64
CA SER A 518 -5.08 -33.60 -26.78
C SER A 518 -6.60 -33.37 -26.83
N ALA A 519 -7.14 -32.49 -25.98
CA ALA A 519 -8.55 -32.13 -25.99
C ALA A 519 -8.97 -31.41 -27.29
N LEU A 520 -8.12 -30.50 -27.79
CA LEU A 520 -8.34 -29.81 -29.07
C LEU A 520 -8.30 -30.79 -30.25
N ALA A 521 -7.36 -31.73 -30.26
CA ALA A 521 -7.28 -32.77 -31.28
C ALA A 521 -8.53 -33.69 -31.25
N ALA A 522 -9.01 -34.06 -30.06
CA ALA A 522 -10.25 -34.81 -29.89
C ALA A 522 -11.49 -34.05 -30.37
N ALA A 523 -11.46 -32.71 -30.27
CA ALA A 523 -12.48 -31.82 -30.84
C ALA A 523 -12.30 -31.58 -32.36
N GLY A 524 -11.36 -32.26 -33.02
CA GLY A 524 -11.18 -32.23 -34.48
C GLY A 524 -10.25 -31.14 -35.00
N VAL A 525 -9.49 -30.45 -34.12
CA VAL A 525 -8.50 -29.44 -34.56
C VAL A 525 -7.29 -30.11 -35.21
N SER A 526 -6.89 -29.61 -36.37
CA SER A 526 -5.73 -30.08 -37.14
C SER A 526 -4.76 -28.94 -37.49
N ALA A 527 -3.59 -29.29 -38.06
CA ALA A 527 -2.60 -28.30 -38.46
C ALA A 527 -3.15 -27.36 -39.54
N GLY A 528 -2.98 -26.05 -39.33
CA GLY A 528 -3.50 -24.99 -40.20
C GLY A 528 -4.92 -24.51 -39.85
N ASP A 529 -5.64 -25.18 -38.93
CA ASP A 529 -6.93 -24.69 -38.46
C ASP A 529 -6.79 -23.48 -37.54
N SER A 530 -7.68 -22.50 -37.70
CA SER A 530 -7.80 -21.36 -36.79
C SER A 530 -8.58 -21.75 -35.54
N VAL A 531 -8.01 -21.49 -34.37
CA VAL A 531 -8.65 -21.78 -33.07
C VAL A 531 -8.81 -20.48 -32.31
N GLY A 532 -10.07 -20.17 -31.96
CA GLY A 532 -10.41 -19.03 -31.12
C GLY A 532 -10.05 -19.30 -29.67
N VAL A 533 -9.60 -18.28 -28.95
CA VAL A 533 -9.47 -18.35 -27.49
C VAL A 533 -10.26 -17.20 -26.90
N CYS A 534 -11.30 -17.50 -26.13
CA CYS A 534 -12.14 -16.50 -25.48
C CYS A 534 -12.09 -16.69 -23.96
N LEU A 535 -11.04 -16.15 -23.34
CA LEU A 535 -10.78 -16.27 -21.91
C LEU A 535 -10.53 -14.87 -21.33
N GLY A 536 -10.99 -14.61 -20.10
CA GLY A 536 -10.52 -13.48 -19.27
C GLY A 536 -9.04 -13.60 -18.92
N ARG A 537 -8.47 -12.69 -18.11
CA ARG A 537 -7.07 -12.81 -17.66
C ARG A 537 -6.92 -14.09 -16.81
N THR A 538 -6.10 -15.02 -17.28
CA THR A 538 -5.80 -16.30 -16.60
C THR A 538 -4.50 -16.89 -17.16
N VAL A 539 -3.82 -17.70 -16.34
CA VAL A 539 -2.67 -18.52 -16.74
C VAL A 539 -3.00 -19.47 -17.91
N ASP A 540 -4.27 -19.87 -18.05
CA ASP A 540 -4.73 -20.80 -19.10
C ASP A 540 -4.59 -20.22 -20.52
N ARG A 541 -4.55 -18.88 -20.68
CA ARG A 541 -4.29 -18.24 -21.98
C ARG A 541 -2.96 -18.68 -22.58
N VAL A 542 -1.94 -18.85 -21.73
CA VAL A 542 -0.60 -19.27 -22.15
C VAL A 542 -0.62 -20.72 -22.62
N SER A 543 -1.26 -21.60 -21.84
CA SER A 543 -1.42 -23.02 -22.20
C SER A 543 -2.21 -23.19 -23.51
N ALA A 544 -3.27 -22.40 -23.70
CA ALA A 544 -4.07 -22.43 -24.94
C ALA A 544 -3.25 -22.00 -26.16
N PHE A 545 -2.49 -20.92 -26.05
CA PHE A 545 -1.61 -20.46 -27.12
C PHE A 545 -0.61 -21.56 -27.52
N LEU A 546 0.12 -22.13 -26.56
CA LEU A 546 1.10 -23.18 -26.84
C LEU A 546 0.46 -24.47 -27.36
N ALA A 547 -0.74 -24.84 -26.88
CA ALA A 547 -1.45 -26.04 -27.32
C ALA A 547 -1.86 -25.95 -28.79
N ILE A 548 -2.37 -24.78 -29.20
CA ILE A 548 -2.73 -24.50 -30.59
C ILE A 548 -1.48 -24.55 -31.47
N LEU A 549 -0.39 -23.89 -31.04
CA LEU A 549 0.88 -23.96 -31.76
C LEU A 549 1.42 -25.39 -31.86
N ARG A 550 1.23 -26.21 -30.83
CA ARG A 550 1.68 -27.60 -30.77
C ARG A 550 0.92 -28.51 -31.74
N LEU A 551 -0.36 -28.21 -32.01
CA LEU A 551 -1.14 -28.86 -33.06
C LEU A 551 -0.85 -28.32 -34.47
N GLY A 552 -0.02 -27.28 -34.59
CA GLY A 552 0.20 -26.55 -35.83
C GLY A 552 -0.99 -25.68 -36.24
N GLY A 553 -1.92 -25.39 -35.32
CA GLY A 553 -3.05 -24.50 -35.52
C GLY A 553 -2.64 -23.02 -35.42
N ILE A 554 -3.60 -22.15 -35.73
CA ILE A 554 -3.44 -20.69 -35.77
C ILE A 554 -4.24 -20.08 -34.61
N PHE A 555 -3.53 -19.43 -33.69
CA PHE A 555 -4.17 -18.79 -32.55
C PHE A 555 -4.91 -17.51 -32.94
N VAL A 556 -6.16 -17.36 -32.48
CA VAL A 556 -6.99 -16.16 -32.68
C VAL A 556 -7.50 -15.67 -31.32
N PRO A 557 -6.98 -14.55 -30.77
CA PRO A 557 -7.46 -14.02 -29.50
C PRO A 557 -8.84 -13.36 -29.69
N LEU A 558 -9.80 -13.76 -28.87
CA LEU A 558 -11.16 -13.20 -28.83
C LEU A 558 -11.37 -12.51 -27.48
N ASP A 559 -11.39 -11.19 -27.48
CA ASP A 559 -11.63 -10.43 -26.25
C ASP A 559 -13.12 -10.53 -25.86
N PRO A 560 -13.44 -11.08 -24.67
CA PRO A 560 -14.82 -11.27 -24.23
C PRO A 560 -15.61 -9.97 -24.06
N ALA A 561 -14.94 -8.81 -24.00
CA ALA A 561 -15.57 -7.50 -23.90
C ALA A 561 -16.02 -6.93 -25.27
N LEU A 562 -15.69 -7.58 -26.38
CA LEU A 562 -16.11 -7.14 -27.71
C LEU A 562 -17.60 -7.42 -27.97
N PRO A 563 -18.30 -6.54 -28.71
CA PRO A 563 -19.68 -6.79 -29.11
C PRO A 563 -19.83 -8.10 -29.90
N GLU A 564 -20.99 -8.74 -29.78
CA GLU A 564 -21.29 -10.02 -30.43
C GLU A 564 -21.06 -9.98 -31.95
N GLU A 565 -21.50 -8.92 -32.62
CA GLU A 565 -21.33 -8.76 -34.07
C GLU A 565 -19.85 -8.69 -34.48
N ARG A 566 -19.02 -8.03 -33.65
CA ARG A 566 -17.57 -7.95 -33.84
C ARG A 566 -16.92 -9.31 -33.69
N LEU A 567 -17.32 -10.07 -32.67
CA LEU A 567 -16.84 -11.44 -32.45
C LEU A 567 -17.25 -12.36 -33.60
N ARG A 568 -18.51 -12.26 -34.07
CA ARG A 568 -19.01 -13.01 -35.23
C ARG A 568 -18.15 -12.75 -36.48
N TYR A 569 -17.92 -11.48 -36.82
CA TYR A 569 -17.08 -11.11 -37.96
C TYR A 569 -15.65 -11.66 -37.85
N MET A 570 -15.04 -11.59 -36.66
CA MET A 570 -13.70 -12.11 -36.43
C MET A 570 -13.65 -13.63 -36.60
N LEU A 571 -14.62 -14.35 -36.03
CA LEU A 571 -14.74 -15.82 -36.13
C LEU A 571 -14.89 -16.27 -37.59
N GLU A 572 -15.77 -15.62 -38.34
CA GLU A 572 -16.02 -15.92 -39.77
C GLU A 572 -14.80 -15.59 -40.62
N THR A 573 -14.21 -14.40 -40.46
CA THR A 573 -13.05 -13.95 -41.26
C THR A 573 -11.82 -14.81 -41.01
N ALA A 574 -11.60 -15.24 -39.77
CA ALA A 574 -10.50 -16.13 -39.42
C ALA A 574 -10.80 -17.61 -39.75
N GLY A 575 -12.05 -17.98 -40.04
CA GLY A 575 -12.46 -19.36 -40.27
C GLY A 575 -12.38 -20.23 -39.02
N VAL A 576 -12.70 -19.66 -37.85
CA VAL A 576 -12.65 -20.37 -36.55
C VAL A 576 -13.85 -21.30 -36.43
N ARG A 577 -13.58 -22.58 -36.16
CA ARG A 577 -14.60 -23.61 -35.89
C ARG A 577 -14.60 -24.12 -34.45
N THR A 578 -13.47 -23.95 -33.75
CA THR A 578 -13.28 -24.40 -32.37
C THR A 578 -12.81 -23.25 -31.51
N VAL A 579 -13.40 -23.09 -30.32
CA VAL A 579 -13.06 -22.03 -29.37
C VAL A 579 -12.71 -22.62 -28.00
N VAL A 580 -11.58 -22.19 -27.44
CA VAL A 580 -11.21 -22.49 -26.05
C VAL A 580 -11.91 -21.51 -25.12
N VAL A 581 -12.62 -22.05 -24.13
CA VAL A 581 -13.44 -21.32 -23.15
C VAL A 581 -13.24 -21.85 -21.74
N ASN A 582 -13.75 -21.13 -20.73
CA ASN A 582 -13.91 -21.62 -19.36
C ASN A 582 -15.24 -21.14 -18.76
N ALA A 583 -15.49 -21.44 -17.48
CA ALA A 583 -16.74 -21.08 -16.80
C ALA A 583 -16.98 -19.55 -16.69
N ALA A 584 -15.94 -18.72 -16.86
CA ALA A 584 -16.02 -17.27 -16.82
C ALA A 584 -16.13 -16.63 -18.22
N SER A 585 -16.06 -17.41 -19.30
CA SER A 585 -16.24 -16.93 -20.66
C SER A 585 -17.69 -16.46 -20.89
N PRO A 586 -17.92 -15.36 -21.63
CA PRO A 586 -19.26 -14.92 -21.99
C PRO A 586 -19.90 -15.89 -22.99
N ALA A 587 -21.23 -15.76 -23.17
CA ALA A 587 -21.91 -16.42 -24.26
C ALA A 587 -21.34 -15.90 -25.60
N LEU A 588 -20.96 -16.83 -26.48
CA LEU A 588 -20.45 -16.54 -27.82
C LEU A 588 -21.58 -16.68 -28.86
N PRO A 589 -21.45 -16.04 -30.04
CA PRO A 589 -22.45 -16.16 -31.10
C PRO A 589 -22.70 -17.64 -31.47
N ASP A 590 -23.98 -18.03 -31.56
CA ASP A 590 -24.36 -19.38 -31.98
C ASP A 590 -24.21 -19.53 -33.51
N ILE A 591 -22.98 -19.77 -33.95
CA ILE A 591 -22.61 -19.99 -35.36
C ILE A 591 -22.04 -21.40 -35.59
N GLY A 592 -22.46 -22.37 -34.78
CA GLY A 592 -22.03 -23.78 -34.91
C GLY A 592 -20.60 -24.04 -34.42
N LEU A 593 -20.14 -23.30 -33.42
CA LEU A 593 -18.80 -23.46 -32.84
C LEU A 593 -18.71 -24.70 -31.94
N SER A 594 -17.57 -25.38 -32.00
CA SER A 594 -17.19 -26.39 -31.00
C SER A 594 -16.44 -25.74 -29.85
N PHE A 595 -16.79 -26.08 -28.61
CA PHE A 595 -16.16 -25.50 -27.43
C PHE A 595 -15.27 -26.51 -26.71
N VAL A 596 -14.04 -26.11 -26.41
CA VAL A 596 -13.14 -26.86 -25.53
C VAL A 596 -13.01 -26.11 -24.22
N ASN A 597 -13.55 -26.69 -23.15
CA ASN A 597 -13.49 -26.08 -21.82
C ASN A 597 -12.15 -26.39 -21.15
N CYS A 598 -11.24 -25.42 -21.13
CA CYS A 598 -9.92 -25.62 -20.53
C CYS A 598 -9.99 -25.74 -19.00
N GLY A 599 -11.05 -25.26 -18.34
CA GLY A 599 -11.25 -25.36 -16.89
C GLY A 599 -11.63 -26.76 -16.39
N GLN A 600 -11.99 -27.68 -17.27
CA GLN A 600 -12.31 -29.07 -16.92
C GLN A 600 -11.11 -30.02 -17.02
N LEU A 601 -10.00 -29.54 -17.56
CA LEU A 601 -8.77 -30.30 -17.64
C LEU A 601 -8.12 -30.38 -16.25
N PRO A 602 -7.47 -31.51 -15.92
CA PRO A 602 -6.86 -31.71 -14.62
C PRO A 602 -5.80 -30.65 -14.33
N ASP A 603 -5.70 -30.25 -13.06
CA ASP A 603 -4.54 -29.48 -12.62
C ASP A 603 -3.29 -30.37 -12.60
N PRO A 604 -2.08 -29.80 -12.78
CA PRO A 604 -0.84 -30.55 -12.69
C PRO A 604 -0.74 -31.29 -11.35
N ASP A 605 -0.53 -32.61 -11.41
CA ASP A 605 -0.52 -33.53 -10.27
C ASP A 605 0.90 -34.00 -9.89
N GLY A 606 1.93 -33.33 -10.43
CA GLY A 606 3.33 -33.69 -10.25
C GLY A 606 3.82 -34.83 -11.15
N ARG A 607 3.00 -35.34 -12.10
CA ARG A 607 3.48 -36.29 -13.11
C ARG A 607 4.55 -35.66 -14.00
N PRO A 608 5.49 -36.44 -14.56
CA PRO A 608 6.55 -35.88 -15.38
C PRO A 608 5.99 -35.28 -16.67
N ALA A 609 6.46 -34.07 -17.01
CA ALA A 609 6.09 -33.42 -18.25
C ALA A 609 6.53 -34.23 -19.48
N PRO A 610 5.68 -34.35 -20.52
CA PRO A 610 6.07 -34.99 -21.76
C PRO A 610 7.23 -34.23 -22.40
N ARG A 611 8.21 -34.96 -22.94
CA ARG A 611 9.29 -34.34 -23.71
C ARG A 611 8.77 -33.93 -25.07
N TRP A 612 8.76 -32.64 -25.33
CA TRP A 612 8.53 -32.12 -26.67
C TRP A 612 9.81 -32.26 -27.48
N HIS A 613 9.75 -33.01 -28.57
CA HIS A 613 10.79 -32.96 -29.58
C HIS A 613 10.58 -31.69 -30.41
N ALA A 614 11.68 -31.09 -30.87
CA ALA A 614 11.62 -29.98 -31.82
C ALA A 614 10.73 -30.42 -32.99
N ALA A 615 9.59 -29.77 -33.15
CA ALA A 615 8.73 -30.06 -34.28
C ALA A 615 9.44 -29.57 -35.54
N ASP A 616 9.44 -30.38 -36.61
CA ASP A 616 9.73 -29.91 -37.96
C ASP A 616 8.55 -29.04 -38.45
N SER A 617 8.28 -27.93 -37.75
CA SER A 617 7.27 -26.97 -38.15
C SER A 617 7.92 -25.99 -39.12
N ALA A 618 7.36 -25.87 -40.33
CA ALA A 618 7.84 -24.90 -41.31
C ALA A 618 7.81 -23.49 -40.70
N ALA A 619 8.91 -22.73 -40.81
CA ALA A 619 9.00 -21.36 -40.32
C ALA A 619 7.89 -20.46 -40.89
N ASP A 620 7.42 -20.78 -42.09
CA ASP A 620 6.34 -20.08 -42.79
C ASP A 620 4.94 -20.43 -42.27
N ALA A 621 4.76 -21.47 -41.45
CA ALA A 621 3.48 -21.79 -40.82
C ALA A 621 3.01 -20.62 -39.94
N LEU A 622 1.70 -20.39 -39.84
CA LEU A 622 1.17 -19.27 -39.06
C LEU A 622 1.17 -19.61 -37.57
N ALA A 623 1.54 -18.63 -36.75
CA ALA A 623 1.43 -18.69 -35.30
C ALA A 623 0.08 -18.15 -34.83
N TYR A 624 -0.29 -16.96 -35.31
CA TYR A 624 -1.50 -16.28 -34.89
C TYR A 624 -2.05 -15.33 -35.96
N MET A 625 -3.31 -14.94 -35.76
CA MET A 625 -3.94 -13.82 -36.45
C MET A 625 -4.44 -12.80 -35.45
N ILE A 626 -4.10 -11.53 -35.67
CA ILE A 626 -4.65 -10.40 -34.91
C ILE A 626 -5.40 -9.46 -35.85
N PHE A 627 -6.57 -9.02 -35.38
CA PHE A 627 -7.44 -8.11 -36.10
C PHE A 627 -7.08 -6.68 -35.77
N THR A 628 -6.88 -5.88 -36.80
CA THR A 628 -6.62 -4.44 -36.70
C THR A 628 -7.68 -3.67 -37.50
N SER A 629 -7.92 -2.42 -37.12
CA SER A 629 -8.85 -1.50 -37.80
C SER A 629 -8.46 -1.36 -39.28
N GLY A 630 -9.43 -1.45 -40.19
CA GLY A 630 -9.20 -1.39 -41.64
C GLY A 630 -9.65 -0.07 -42.26
N THR A 631 -8.93 0.38 -43.29
CA THR A 631 -9.23 1.63 -44.03
C THR A 631 -10.57 1.59 -44.78
N THR A 632 -11.10 0.40 -45.04
CA THR A 632 -12.40 0.14 -45.68
C THR A 632 -13.56 0.11 -44.68
N GLY A 633 -13.29 0.32 -43.40
CA GLY A 633 -14.27 0.28 -42.32
C GLY A 633 -14.50 -1.10 -41.69
N GLN A 634 -13.91 -2.17 -42.26
CA GLN A 634 -13.96 -3.52 -41.70
C GLN A 634 -12.57 -3.96 -41.18
N PRO A 635 -12.49 -4.71 -40.07
CA PRO A 635 -11.21 -5.14 -39.51
C PRO A 635 -10.46 -6.09 -40.43
N LYS A 636 -9.14 -5.95 -40.50
CA LYS A 636 -8.24 -6.82 -41.26
C LYS A 636 -7.49 -7.76 -40.33
N ALA A 637 -7.48 -9.05 -40.64
CA ALA A 637 -6.71 -10.05 -39.91
C ALA A 637 -5.29 -10.14 -40.47
N VAL A 638 -4.29 -9.85 -39.64
CA VAL A 638 -2.87 -9.91 -40.00
C VAL A 638 -2.34 -11.31 -39.70
N GLU A 639 -1.78 -11.98 -40.71
CA GLU A 639 -1.27 -13.35 -40.59
C GLU A 639 0.23 -13.34 -40.22
N ILE A 640 0.56 -13.79 -39.00
CA ILE A 640 1.93 -13.78 -38.47
C ILE A 640 2.56 -15.18 -38.53
N PRO A 641 3.69 -15.37 -39.25
CA PRO A 641 4.43 -16.63 -39.28
C PRO A 641 5.10 -16.98 -37.94
N ARG A 642 5.28 -18.27 -37.67
CA ARG A 642 6.03 -18.79 -36.50
C ARG A 642 7.47 -18.31 -36.48
N GLY A 643 8.14 -18.29 -37.64
CA GLY A 643 9.51 -17.80 -37.76
C GLY A 643 9.64 -16.31 -37.40
N ALA A 644 8.64 -15.49 -37.77
CA ALA A 644 8.60 -14.08 -37.43
C ALA A 644 8.44 -13.87 -35.92
N LEU A 645 7.52 -14.62 -35.29
CA LEU A 645 7.34 -14.59 -33.84
C LEU A 645 8.59 -15.06 -33.08
N ALA A 646 9.22 -16.16 -33.53
CA ALA A 646 10.44 -16.68 -32.90
C ALA A 646 11.60 -15.68 -33.01
N ASN A 647 11.77 -15.04 -34.18
CA ASN A 647 12.76 -13.99 -34.37
C ASN A 647 12.53 -12.81 -33.42
N TYR A 648 11.28 -12.32 -33.35
CA TYR A 648 10.91 -11.24 -32.42
C TYR A 648 11.21 -11.65 -30.96
N ALA A 649 10.73 -12.83 -30.54
CA ALA A 649 10.87 -13.30 -29.16
C ALA A 649 12.32 -13.30 -28.67
N VAL A 650 13.25 -13.85 -29.47
CA VAL A 650 14.68 -13.94 -29.13
C VAL A 650 15.39 -12.60 -29.28
N ALA A 651 15.07 -11.81 -30.31
CA ALA A 651 15.68 -10.50 -30.49
C ALA A 651 15.27 -9.54 -29.36
N ALA A 652 13.97 -9.42 -29.10
CA ALA A 652 13.45 -8.54 -28.06
C ALA A 652 13.89 -9.00 -26.66
N SER A 653 13.93 -10.32 -26.35
CA SER A 653 14.43 -10.77 -25.05
C SER A 653 15.88 -10.33 -24.79
N ARG A 654 16.71 -10.35 -25.84
CA ARG A 654 18.11 -9.93 -25.77
C ARG A 654 18.23 -8.42 -25.53
N HIS A 655 17.54 -7.63 -26.34
CA HIS A 655 17.65 -6.17 -26.31
C HIS A 655 16.92 -5.53 -25.12
N PHE A 656 15.87 -6.19 -24.61
CA PHE A 656 15.17 -5.80 -23.38
C PHE A 656 15.82 -6.40 -22.13
N GLN A 657 16.90 -7.19 -22.28
CA GLN A 657 17.65 -7.82 -21.20
C GLN A 657 16.80 -8.74 -20.30
N ILE A 658 15.81 -9.40 -20.89
CA ILE A 658 14.97 -10.37 -20.20
C ILE A 658 15.77 -11.67 -20.05
N THR A 659 15.95 -12.09 -18.80
CA THR A 659 16.78 -13.23 -18.41
C THR A 659 15.98 -14.20 -17.54
N PRO A 660 16.43 -15.46 -17.37
CA PRO A 660 15.84 -16.36 -16.39
C PRO A 660 15.76 -15.70 -15.01
N GLY A 661 14.57 -15.71 -14.41
CA GLY A 661 14.27 -15.00 -13.15
C GLY A 661 13.64 -13.62 -13.32
N ALA A 662 13.59 -13.07 -14.54
CA ALA A 662 12.82 -11.87 -14.82
C ALA A 662 11.31 -12.10 -14.62
N ARG A 663 10.61 -11.05 -14.18
CA ARG A 663 9.17 -11.04 -13.95
C ARG A 663 8.56 -9.97 -14.85
N VAL A 664 7.93 -10.42 -15.93
CA VAL A 664 7.45 -9.56 -17.03
C VAL A 664 5.95 -9.36 -16.91
N SER A 665 5.50 -8.11 -17.01
CA SER A 665 4.07 -7.77 -16.92
C SER A 665 3.27 -8.26 -18.13
N GLN A 666 2.05 -8.76 -17.91
CA GLN A 666 1.09 -9.08 -18.98
C GLN A 666 -0.20 -8.23 -18.81
N ILE A 667 -0.06 -6.92 -19.05
CA ILE A 667 -1.13 -5.93 -18.84
C ILE A 667 -1.90 -5.64 -20.14
N SER A 668 -1.24 -5.78 -21.29
CA SER A 668 -1.80 -5.51 -22.62
C SER A 668 -3.16 -6.20 -22.84
N GLY A 669 -4.06 -5.52 -23.55
CA GLY A 669 -5.37 -6.07 -23.91
C GLY A 669 -5.22 -7.32 -24.79
N PHE A 670 -6.13 -8.28 -24.67
CA PHE A 670 -5.92 -9.61 -25.26
C PHE A 670 -5.97 -9.61 -26.80
N GLY A 671 -6.73 -8.69 -27.40
CA GLY A 671 -6.79 -8.51 -28.85
C GLY A 671 -5.57 -7.80 -29.46
N PHE A 672 -4.57 -7.42 -28.65
CA PHE A 672 -3.37 -6.75 -29.12
C PHE A 672 -2.19 -7.70 -29.25
N ASP A 673 -1.37 -7.45 -30.28
CA ASP A 673 -0.15 -8.22 -30.56
C ASP A 673 0.91 -8.08 -29.49
N VAL A 674 0.97 -6.94 -28.79
CA VAL A 674 1.82 -6.78 -27.59
C VAL A 674 1.53 -7.86 -26.54
N SER A 675 0.28 -8.31 -26.38
CA SER A 675 -0.01 -9.40 -25.42
C SER A 675 0.62 -10.73 -25.83
N VAL A 676 0.67 -11.02 -27.13
CA VAL A 676 1.36 -12.20 -27.68
C VAL A 676 2.88 -12.00 -27.60
N GLY A 677 3.35 -10.77 -27.83
CA GLY A 677 4.75 -10.38 -27.72
C GLY A 677 5.31 -10.57 -26.31
N ASP A 678 4.66 -9.97 -25.30
CA ASP A 678 5.02 -10.10 -23.88
C ASP A 678 5.11 -11.59 -23.49
N LEU A 679 4.16 -12.42 -23.93
CA LEU A 679 4.18 -13.87 -23.72
C LEU A 679 5.40 -14.53 -24.39
N ALA A 680 5.58 -14.31 -25.70
CA ALA A 680 6.60 -15.00 -26.48
C ALA A 680 8.02 -14.63 -26.03
N VAL A 681 8.28 -13.34 -25.79
CA VAL A 681 9.57 -12.83 -25.32
C VAL A 681 9.91 -13.40 -23.94
N THR A 682 8.93 -13.43 -23.03
CA THR A 682 9.13 -13.95 -21.67
C THR A 682 9.45 -15.44 -21.67
N LEU A 683 8.68 -16.23 -22.41
CA LEU A 683 8.85 -17.68 -22.46
C LEU A 683 10.12 -18.10 -23.22
N ALA A 684 10.49 -17.37 -24.28
CA ALA A 684 11.75 -17.58 -25.00
C ALA A 684 12.96 -17.38 -24.07
N ALA A 685 12.87 -16.44 -23.14
CA ALA A 685 13.94 -16.11 -22.19
C ALA A 685 14.03 -17.06 -20.98
N GLY A 686 13.04 -17.94 -20.76
CA GLY A 686 12.96 -18.73 -19.52
C GLY A 686 12.51 -17.90 -18.31
N ALA A 687 11.87 -16.75 -18.55
CA ALA A 687 11.39 -15.84 -17.52
C ALA A 687 9.95 -16.17 -17.08
N CYS A 688 9.43 -15.41 -16.11
CA CYS A 688 8.07 -15.56 -15.59
C CYS A 688 7.15 -14.46 -16.10
N LEU A 689 6.05 -14.85 -16.74
CA LEU A 689 4.99 -13.94 -17.20
C LEU A 689 3.97 -13.72 -16.08
N VAL A 690 3.68 -12.48 -15.71
CA VAL A 690 2.83 -12.17 -14.54
C VAL A 690 1.59 -11.38 -14.96
N TYR A 691 0.41 -11.99 -14.73
CA TYR A 691 -0.89 -11.38 -14.99
C TYR A 691 -1.38 -10.55 -13.79
N PRO A 692 -1.88 -9.33 -14.01
CA PRO A 692 -2.72 -8.63 -13.04
C PRO A 692 -4.15 -9.21 -13.02
N THR A 693 -4.87 -8.99 -11.92
CA THR A 693 -6.34 -9.04 -11.92
C THR A 693 -6.93 -7.90 -12.75
N ASP A 694 -8.21 -7.99 -13.13
CA ASP A 694 -8.85 -6.93 -13.93
C ASP A 694 -8.83 -5.57 -13.22
N LEU A 695 -9.04 -5.54 -11.90
CA LEU A 695 -8.93 -4.31 -11.10
C LEU A 695 -7.49 -3.75 -11.06
N GLN A 696 -6.48 -4.63 -11.03
CA GLN A 696 -5.07 -4.23 -11.06
C GLN A 696 -4.61 -3.78 -12.45
N ALA A 697 -5.28 -4.23 -13.51
CA ALA A 697 -4.99 -3.84 -14.89
C ALA A 697 -5.53 -2.45 -15.26
N VAL A 698 -6.37 -1.84 -14.41
CA VAL A 698 -6.91 -0.50 -14.62
C VAL A 698 -5.76 0.53 -14.57
N PRO A 699 -5.51 1.26 -15.67
CA PRO A 699 -4.43 2.24 -15.72
C PRO A 699 -4.49 3.26 -14.58
N GLY A 700 -3.33 3.63 -14.03
CA GLY A 700 -3.23 4.55 -12.90
C GLY A 700 -2.72 3.90 -11.61
N PRO A 701 -3.19 4.34 -10.42
CA PRO A 701 -2.76 3.78 -9.14
C PRO A 701 -2.85 2.24 -9.00
N PRO A 702 -3.86 1.54 -9.57
CA PRO A 702 -3.93 0.08 -9.50
C PRO A 702 -2.74 -0.64 -10.16
N VAL A 703 -2.32 -0.20 -11.35
CA VAL A 703 -1.13 -0.77 -12.02
C VAL A 703 0.14 -0.48 -11.21
N GLY A 704 0.26 0.72 -10.63
CA GLY A 704 1.37 1.05 -9.71
C GLY A 704 1.47 0.07 -8.53
N ARG A 705 0.33 -0.28 -7.90
CA ARG A 705 0.29 -1.30 -6.84
C ARG A 705 0.66 -2.68 -7.36
N PHE A 706 0.18 -3.05 -8.53
CA PHE A 706 0.52 -4.33 -9.16
C PHE A 706 2.02 -4.48 -9.40
N ILE A 707 2.68 -3.45 -9.95
CA ILE A 707 4.14 -3.43 -10.14
C ILE A 707 4.88 -3.76 -8.85
N ALA A 708 4.49 -3.10 -7.75
CA ALA A 708 5.11 -3.31 -6.44
C ALA A 708 4.80 -4.70 -5.86
N GLN A 709 3.53 -5.12 -5.87
CA GLN A 709 3.08 -6.39 -5.29
C GLN A 709 3.65 -7.60 -6.02
N ALA A 710 3.60 -7.58 -7.34
CA ALA A 710 4.10 -8.65 -8.18
C ALA A 710 5.63 -8.63 -8.33
N ARG A 711 6.32 -7.64 -7.75
CA ARG A 711 7.78 -7.41 -7.89
C ARG A 711 8.22 -7.48 -9.34
N LEU A 712 7.50 -6.79 -10.21
CA LEU A 712 7.81 -6.80 -11.63
C LEU A 712 9.22 -6.25 -11.88
N THR A 713 9.98 -6.93 -12.72
CA THR A 713 11.30 -6.46 -13.16
C THR A 713 11.26 -5.77 -14.51
N HIS A 714 10.28 -6.14 -15.34
CA HIS A 714 10.02 -5.56 -16.66
C HIS A 714 8.54 -5.17 -16.76
N LEU A 715 8.30 -3.90 -17.10
CA LEU A 715 6.98 -3.34 -17.34
C LEU A 715 6.84 -2.98 -18.82
N SER A 716 5.78 -3.47 -19.46
CA SER A 716 5.43 -3.22 -20.86
C SER A 716 4.07 -2.53 -20.92
N LEU A 717 4.02 -1.29 -21.41
CA LEU A 717 2.82 -0.44 -21.45
C LEU A 717 2.86 0.57 -22.61
N THR A 718 1.73 1.25 -22.86
CA THR A 718 1.72 2.44 -23.73
C THR A 718 2.17 3.68 -22.97
N PRO A 719 2.76 4.69 -23.64
CA PRO A 719 3.12 5.97 -23.02
C PRO A 719 1.96 6.61 -22.24
N SER A 720 0.74 6.62 -22.80
CA SER A 720 -0.44 7.19 -22.13
C SER A 720 -0.82 6.43 -20.85
N ALA A 721 -0.78 5.08 -20.87
CA ALA A 721 -1.06 4.29 -19.69
C ALA A 721 -0.01 4.50 -18.59
N LEU A 722 1.26 4.63 -18.97
CA LEU A 722 2.35 4.89 -18.05
C LEU A 722 2.28 6.31 -17.42
N ALA A 723 1.82 7.29 -18.19
CA ALA A 723 1.74 8.69 -17.75
C ALA A 723 0.78 8.90 -16.57
N ILE A 724 -0.30 8.12 -16.50
CA ILE A 724 -1.33 8.26 -15.46
C ILE A 724 -1.08 7.41 -14.21
N ILE A 725 -0.10 6.50 -14.24
CA ILE A 725 0.34 5.77 -13.04
C ILE A 725 1.04 6.79 -12.12
N PRO A 726 0.61 6.98 -10.87
CA PRO A 726 1.23 7.95 -9.96
C PRO A 726 2.69 7.58 -9.67
N PRO A 727 3.58 8.56 -9.43
CA PRO A 727 4.98 8.27 -9.15
C PRO A 727 5.07 7.49 -7.82
N ALA A 728 5.72 6.34 -7.87
CA ALA A 728 6.00 5.50 -6.70
C ALA A 728 7.36 4.82 -6.92
N GLU A 729 8.05 4.49 -5.84
CA GLU A 729 9.28 3.70 -5.95
C GLU A 729 8.95 2.23 -6.22
N HIS A 730 9.45 1.74 -7.35
CA HIS A 730 9.38 0.34 -7.75
C HIS A 730 10.81 -0.21 -7.80
N PRO A 731 11.39 -0.61 -6.65
CA PRO A 731 12.81 -0.96 -6.55
C PRO A 731 13.19 -2.22 -7.33
N HIS A 732 12.22 -3.12 -7.55
CA HIS A 732 12.43 -4.31 -8.38
C HIS A 732 12.30 -4.03 -9.89
N LEU A 733 11.67 -2.91 -10.26
CA LEU A 733 11.44 -2.57 -11.65
C LEU A 733 12.71 -2.01 -12.27
N THR A 734 13.38 -2.83 -13.06
CA THR A 734 14.65 -2.51 -13.72
C THR A 734 14.47 -1.98 -15.15
N HIS A 735 13.40 -2.41 -15.82
CA HIS A 735 13.16 -2.13 -17.23
C HIS A 735 11.73 -1.64 -17.45
N VAL A 736 11.59 -0.53 -18.18
CA VAL A 736 10.32 0.01 -18.64
C VAL A 736 10.34 0.08 -20.15
N ILE A 737 9.50 -0.71 -20.79
CA ILE A 737 9.31 -0.75 -22.24
C ILE A 737 8.01 -0.02 -22.55
N VAL A 738 8.09 0.99 -23.41
CA VAL A 738 6.93 1.68 -23.94
C VAL A 738 6.82 1.53 -25.44
N ALA A 739 5.61 1.29 -25.94
CA ALA A 739 5.35 1.14 -27.37
C ALA A 739 3.94 1.61 -27.74
N GLY A 740 3.65 1.62 -29.05
CA GLY A 740 2.32 1.93 -29.60
C GLY A 740 2.05 3.42 -29.86
N GLU A 741 2.63 4.33 -29.08
CA GLU A 741 2.43 5.79 -29.22
C GLU A 741 3.76 6.57 -29.21
N ALA A 742 3.69 7.87 -29.50
CA ALA A 742 4.84 8.75 -29.32
C ALA A 742 5.15 8.88 -27.82
N CYS A 743 6.39 8.58 -27.42
CA CYS A 743 6.85 8.74 -26.05
C CYS A 743 7.34 10.18 -25.82
N SER A 744 6.92 10.80 -24.72
CA SER A 744 7.33 12.16 -24.38
C SER A 744 8.64 12.17 -23.56
N PRO A 745 9.51 13.19 -23.73
CA PRO A 745 10.70 13.34 -22.91
C PRO A 745 10.40 13.42 -21.40
N ALA A 746 9.26 14.02 -21.02
CA ALA A 746 8.82 14.10 -19.63
C ALA A 746 8.55 12.72 -19.02
N LEU A 747 8.06 11.76 -19.82
CA LEU A 747 7.84 10.39 -19.37
C LEU A 747 9.16 9.66 -19.15
N VAL A 748 10.13 9.86 -20.04
CA VAL A 748 11.50 9.34 -19.89
C VAL A 748 12.18 9.92 -18.65
N GLU A 749 12.06 11.23 -18.42
CA GLU A 749 12.62 11.90 -17.23
C GLU A 749 12.05 11.33 -15.92
N ARG A 750 10.77 10.98 -15.94
CA ARG A 750 10.03 10.45 -14.78
C ARG A 750 10.30 8.97 -14.50
N TRP A 751 10.40 8.15 -15.54
CA TRP A 751 10.46 6.69 -15.41
C TRP A 751 11.82 6.07 -15.73
N GLY A 752 12.71 6.80 -16.41
CA GLY A 752 14.04 6.34 -16.79
C GLY A 752 15.14 6.58 -15.77
N LYS A 753 14.89 7.31 -14.67
CA LYS A 753 15.86 7.47 -13.58
C LYS A 753 16.04 6.14 -12.85
N GLY A 754 17.30 5.69 -12.74
CA GLY A 754 17.65 4.44 -12.06
C GLY A 754 17.16 3.16 -12.76
N ARG A 755 16.69 3.25 -14.01
CA ARG A 755 16.09 2.14 -14.78
C ARG A 755 16.51 2.20 -16.24
N SER A 756 16.46 1.06 -16.91
CA SER A 756 16.52 1.00 -18.37
C SER A 756 15.15 1.36 -18.95
N PHE A 757 15.05 2.51 -19.61
CA PHE A 757 13.82 2.94 -20.29
C PHE A 757 13.98 2.73 -21.79
N ILE A 758 13.08 1.98 -22.41
CA ILE A 758 13.17 1.60 -23.81
C ILE A 758 11.90 2.05 -24.52
N ASN A 759 12.07 2.86 -25.57
CA ASN A 759 11.00 3.18 -26.50
C ASN A 759 11.07 2.21 -27.68
N ALA A 760 10.07 1.35 -27.83
CA ALA A 760 9.97 0.39 -28.90
C ALA A 760 8.90 0.82 -29.92
N TYR A 761 9.11 0.43 -31.18
CA TYR A 761 8.24 0.78 -32.27
C TYR A 761 8.05 -0.42 -33.20
N GLY A 762 6.80 -0.76 -33.49
CA GLY A 762 6.45 -1.54 -34.66
C GLY A 762 4.95 -1.57 -34.89
N PRO A 763 4.55 -1.79 -36.15
CA PRO A 763 3.20 -2.15 -36.50
C PRO A 763 3.00 -3.67 -36.41
N THR A 764 1.76 -4.11 -36.25
CA THR A 764 1.39 -5.55 -36.24
C THR A 764 1.91 -6.30 -37.46
N GLU A 765 1.95 -5.65 -38.62
CA GLU A 765 2.45 -6.22 -39.87
C GLU A 765 3.97 -6.50 -39.87
N ALA A 766 4.72 -6.04 -38.86
CA ALA A 766 6.12 -6.34 -38.65
C ALA A 766 6.38 -7.10 -37.33
N THR A 767 5.34 -7.78 -36.82
CA THR A 767 5.37 -8.62 -35.61
C THR A 767 5.74 -7.86 -34.35
N VAL A 768 4.72 -7.24 -33.72
CA VAL A 768 4.81 -6.54 -32.44
C VAL A 768 5.68 -5.28 -32.52
N GLU A 769 7.00 -5.42 -32.47
CA GLU A 769 7.96 -4.30 -32.55
C GLU A 769 9.12 -4.66 -33.50
N ALA A 770 9.55 -3.68 -34.30
CA ALA A 770 10.60 -3.82 -35.30
C ALA A 770 11.85 -2.99 -34.97
N LEU A 771 11.68 -1.89 -34.24
CA LEU A 771 12.73 -0.96 -33.82
C LEU A 771 12.70 -0.74 -32.31
N PHE A 772 13.84 -0.37 -31.73
CA PHE A 772 13.94 0.01 -30.32
C PHE A 772 15.01 1.08 -30.07
N ALA A 773 14.78 1.91 -29.05
CA ALA A 773 15.69 2.94 -28.57
C ALA A 773 15.79 2.92 -27.04
N PRO A 774 16.97 2.66 -26.46
CA PRO A 774 17.24 3.04 -25.08
C PRO A 774 17.13 4.56 -24.93
N CYS A 775 16.36 5.02 -23.96
CA CYS A 775 16.09 6.42 -23.71
C CYS A 775 16.73 6.87 -22.40
N THR A 776 17.44 8.00 -22.46
CA THR A 776 18.10 8.60 -21.31
C THR A 776 17.42 9.93 -20.97
N PRO A 777 17.12 10.21 -19.69
CA PRO A 777 16.68 11.52 -19.22
C PRO A 777 17.53 12.66 -19.82
N GLY A 778 16.88 13.72 -20.30
CA GLY A 778 17.52 14.86 -20.98
C GLY A 778 17.96 14.65 -22.44
N SER A 779 17.83 13.44 -23.02
CA SER A 779 18.16 13.18 -24.43
C SER A 779 16.92 13.18 -25.34
N PRO A 780 17.04 13.47 -26.65
CA PRO A 780 15.94 13.34 -27.60
C PRO A 780 15.40 11.91 -27.67
N VAL A 781 14.07 11.77 -27.66
CA VAL A 781 13.38 10.47 -27.80
C VAL A 781 13.29 10.09 -29.27
N THR A 782 13.79 8.91 -29.63
CA THR A 782 13.77 8.36 -31.00
C THR A 782 13.02 7.03 -31.03
N ILE A 783 12.66 6.54 -32.22
CA ILE A 783 12.16 5.16 -32.40
C ILE A 783 13.30 4.17 -32.64
N GLY A 784 14.54 4.67 -32.70
CA GLY A 784 15.73 3.86 -32.58
C GLY A 784 16.16 3.13 -33.84
N ARG A 785 16.65 1.91 -33.63
CA ARG A 785 17.29 1.05 -34.66
C ARG A 785 16.59 -0.30 -34.75
N PRO A 786 16.73 -1.02 -35.89
CA PRO A 786 16.07 -2.31 -36.06
C PRO A 786 16.58 -3.40 -35.11
N PHE A 787 15.66 -4.28 -34.71
CA PHE A 787 15.97 -5.54 -34.06
C PHE A 787 16.78 -6.48 -34.97
N ASP A 788 17.27 -7.57 -34.39
CA ASP A 788 18.03 -8.60 -35.11
C ASP A 788 17.22 -9.16 -36.28
N ASN A 789 17.90 -9.36 -37.41
CA ASN A 789 17.31 -9.81 -38.67
C ASN A 789 16.19 -8.91 -39.24
N MET A 790 16.03 -7.71 -38.70
CA MET A 790 15.16 -6.66 -39.22
C MET A 790 15.98 -5.56 -39.88
N GLY A 791 15.31 -4.74 -40.68
CA GLY A 791 15.85 -3.52 -41.23
C GLY A 791 14.76 -2.49 -41.46
N ALA A 792 15.19 -1.25 -41.60
CA ALA A 792 14.30 -0.13 -41.86
C ALA A 792 14.95 0.85 -42.84
N CYS A 793 14.12 1.49 -43.65
CA CYS A 793 14.54 2.46 -44.64
C CYS A 793 13.49 3.56 -44.80
N LEU A 794 13.93 4.71 -45.31
CA LEU A 794 13.06 5.83 -45.62
C LEU A 794 12.90 5.96 -47.13
N MET A 795 11.65 5.96 -47.60
CA MET A 795 11.33 5.99 -49.03
C MET A 795 10.40 7.14 -49.41
N ASP A 796 10.49 7.58 -50.66
CA ASP A 796 9.54 8.51 -51.27
C ASP A 796 8.29 7.78 -51.81
N GLU A 797 7.34 8.55 -52.33
CA GLU A 797 6.08 8.04 -52.89
C GLU A 797 6.28 7.10 -54.10
N THR A 798 7.46 7.13 -54.72
CA THR A 798 7.83 6.27 -55.86
C THR A 798 8.63 5.04 -55.44
N LEU A 799 8.72 4.76 -54.13
CA LEU A 799 9.47 3.65 -53.53
C LEU A 799 10.99 3.73 -53.77
N ARG A 800 11.52 4.95 -53.88
CA ARG A 800 12.98 5.19 -53.92
C ARG A 800 13.47 5.67 -52.57
N LEU A 801 14.70 5.32 -52.21
CA LEU A 801 15.33 5.78 -50.97
C LEU A 801 15.50 7.30 -50.99
N VAL A 802 15.12 7.95 -49.89
CA VAL A 802 15.37 9.40 -49.72
C VAL A 802 16.84 9.65 -49.39
N ALA A 803 17.34 10.85 -49.71
CA ALA A 803 18.71 11.22 -49.39
C ALA A 803 18.93 11.30 -47.86
N PRO A 804 20.15 11.05 -47.35
CA PRO A 804 20.46 11.20 -45.92
C PRO A 804 19.97 12.52 -45.33
N GLY A 805 19.23 12.43 -44.22
CA GLY A 805 18.65 13.58 -43.52
C GLY A 805 17.30 14.08 -44.06
N GLN A 806 16.83 13.57 -45.21
CA GLN A 806 15.48 13.87 -45.71
C GLN A 806 14.40 13.03 -45.01
N GLU A 807 13.19 13.58 -44.98
CA GLU A 807 12.01 12.89 -44.48
C GLU A 807 11.46 11.93 -45.55
N GLY A 808 10.92 10.78 -45.13
CA GLY A 808 10.29 9.82 -46.02
C GLY A 808 9.29 8.92 -45.29
N GLU A 809 8.62 8.05 -46.04
CA GLU A 809 7.82 6.95 -45.49
C GLU A 809 8.76 5.91 -44.87
N LEU A 810 8.53 5.58 -43.59
CA LEU A 810 9.23 4.50 -42.92
C LEU A 810 8.77 3.15 -43.50
N CYS A 811 9.71 2.39 -44.03
CA CYS A 811 9.47 1.04 -44.56
C CYS A 811 10.31 0.03 -43.79
N LEU A 812 9.68 -1.08 -43.40
CA LEU A 812 10.30 -2.15 -42.60
C LEU A 812 10.55 -3.39 -43.46
N PHE A 813 11.60 -4.15 -43.17
CA PHE A 813 11.86 -5.42 -43.87
C PHE A 813 12.62 -6.40 -42.98
N GLY A 814 12.67 -7.65 -43.41
CA GLY A 814 13.37 -8.72 -42.69
C GLY A 814 12.44 -9.80 -42.15
N SER A 815 12.96 -10.59 -41.21
CA SER A 815 12.35 -11.86 -40.80
C SER A 815 11.08 -11.71 -39.96
N GLY A 816 10.81 -10.52 -39.42
CA GLY A 816 9.62 -10.20 -38.64
C GLY A 816 8.41 -9.77 -39.46
N LEU A 817 8.48 -9.74 -40.80
CA LEU A 817 7.33 -9.34 -41.61
C LEU A 817 6.20 -10.37 -41.57
N ALA A 818 4.96 -9.88 -41.46
CA ALA A 818 3.75 -10.67 -41.64
C ALA A 818 3.68 -11.25 -43.06
N ARG A 819 2.94 -12.37 -43.18
CA ARG A 819 2.62 -12.95 -44.50
C ARG A 819 1.74 -12.00 -45.30
N GLY A 820 0.80 -11.33 -44.64
CA GLY A 820 -0.14 -10.40 -45.26
C GLY A 820 -1.45 -10.33 -44.50
N TYR A 821 -2.51 -9.97 -45.22
CA TYR A 821 -3.87 -9.90 -44.69
C TYR A 821 -4.72 -11.06 -45.20
N ARG A 822 -5.41 -11.73 -44.28
CA ARG A 822 -6.31 -12.85 -44.58
C ARG A 822 -7.36 -12.43 -45.60
N HIS A 823 -7.50 -13.19 -46.68
CA HIS A 823 -8.47 -12.95 -47.76
C HIS A 823 -8.40 -11.56 -48.43
N GLN A 824 -7.26 -10.86 -48.35
CA GLN A 824 -7.06 -9.54 -48.98
C GLN A 824 -5.71 -9.46 -49.75
N PRO A 825 -5.58 -10.18 -50.87
CA PRO A 825 -4.32 -10.26 -51.63
C PRO A 825 -3.90 -8.93 -52.27
N GLU A 826 -4.86 -8.12 -52.75
CA GLU A 826 -4.57 -6.82 -53.37
C GLU A 826 -3.98 -5.83 -52.36
N LEU A 827 -4.60 -5.72 -51.18
CA LEU A 827 -4.09 -4.89 -50.08
C LEU A 827 -2.72 -5.40 -49.60
N THR A 828 -2.54 -6.72 -49.58
CA THR A 828 -1.25 -7.34 -49.23
C THR A 828 -0.17 -6.94 -50.24
N ALA A 829 -0.43 -7.04 -51.54
CA ALA A 829 0.53 -6.64 -52.57
C ALA A 829 0.85 -5.13 -52.50
N GLN A 830 -0.15 -4.30 -52.23
CA GLN A 830 0.02 -2.84 -52.09
C GLN A 830 0.88 -2.46 -50.89
N ARG A 831 0.69 -3.13 -49.74
CA ARG A 831 1.38 -2.82 -48.47
C ARG A 831 2.70 -3.56 -48.32
N PHE A 832 2.88 -4.69 -49.01
CA PHE A 832 4.11 -5.48 -48.98
C PHE A 832 4.79 -5.63 -50.35
N PRO A 833 5.17 -4.52 -51.02
CA PRO A 833 5.84 -4.59 -52.31
C PRO A 833 7.27 -5.15 -52.18
N VAL A 834 7.82 -5.57 -53.32
CA VAL A 834 9.24 -5.92 -53.45
C VAL A 834 9.95 -4.74 -54.12
N VAL A 835 11.06 -4.30 -53.52
CA VAL A 835 11.87 -3.17 -53.99
C VAL A 835 13.35 -3.55 -53.99
N ASP A 836 14.14 -2.94 -54.87
CA ASP A 836 15.58 -3.16 -54.89
C ASP A 836 16.29 -2.30 -53.84
N LEU A 837 16.85 -2.94 -52.81
CA LEU A 837 17.65 -2.26 -51.79
C LEU A 837 19.15 -2.37 -52.07
N PRO A 838 19.93 -1.27 -51.93
CA PRO A 838 21.38 -1.30 -52.09
C PRO A 838 22.02 -2.37 -51.21
N GLY A 839 22.86 -3.21 -51.81
CA GLY A 839 23.57 -4.28 -51.11
C GLY A 839 22.73 -5.49 -50.70
N ARG A 840 21.42 -5.52 -51.00
CA ARG A 840 20.52 -6.66 -50.70
C ARG A 840 19.75 -7.19 -51.92
N GLY A 841 19.56 -6.38 -52.97
CA GLY A 841 18.75 -6.76 -54.14
C GLY A 841 17.24 -6.71 -53.85
N PRO A 842 16.42 -7.46 -54.61
CA PRO A 842 14.97 -7.48 -54.45
C PRO A 842 14.57 -7.90 -53.03
N THR A 843 13.97 -6.97 -52.30
CA THR A 843 13.61 -7.12 -50.89
C THR A 843 12.13 -6.81 -50.69
N ARG A 844 11.40 -7.73 -50.06
CA ARG A 844 10.02 -7.48 -49.62
C ARG A 844 10.04 -6.52 -48.44
N ILE A 845 9.37 -5.39 -48.57
CA ILE A 845 9.23 -4.37 -47.52
C ILE A 845 7.77 -4.32 -47.03
N TYR A 846 7.53 -3.75 -45.87
CA TYR A 846 6.21 -3.32 -45.40
C TYR A 846 6.17 -1.80 -45.32
N ARG A 847 5.17 -1.21 -45.98
CA ARG A 847 4.91 0.23 -46.01
C ARG A 847 4.04 0.65 -44.81
N THR A 848 4.65 1.30 -43.84
CA THR A 848 4.00 1.62 -42.55
C THR A 848 2.97 2.75 -42.65
N GLY A 849 3.10 3.64 -43.64
CA GLY A 849 2.40 4.93 -43.71
C GLY A 849 2.82 5.93 -42.62
N ASP A 850 3.86 5.63 -41.83
CA ASP A 850 4.46 6.58 -40.89
C ASP A 850 5.55 7.39 -41.59
N ARG A 851 5.56 8.70 -41.34
CA ARG A 851 6.60 9.61 -41.79
C ARG A 851 7.73 9.61 -40.78
N ALA A 852 8.97 9.49 -41.21
CA ALA A 852 10.14 9.51 -40.34
C ALA A 852 11.33 10.22 -40.98
N LYS A 853 12.33 10.53 -40.15
CA LYS A 853 13.64 11.04 -40.59
C LYS A 853 14.76 10.45 -39.73
N ALA A 854 15.99 10.51 -40.24
CA ALA A 854 17.16 10.10 -39.48
C ALA A 854 17.60 11.22 -38.51
N GLY A 855 17.91 10.86 -37.26
CA GLY A 855 18.43 11.73 -36.21
C GLY A 855 19.92 12.01 -36.33
N ALA A 856 20.48 12.82 -35.43
CA ALA A 856 21.91 13.14 -35.45
C ALA A 856 22.82 11.94 -35.13
N ASP A 857 22.29 10.92 -34.46
CA ASP A 857 22.98 9.74 -33.93
C ASP A 857 22.85 8.47 -34.81
N GLY A 858 22.12 8.56 -35.93
CA GLY A 858 21.80 7.38 -36.75
C GLY A 858 20.40 6.83 -36.55
N ALA A 859 19.72 7.12 -35.45
CA ALA A 859 18.43 6.52 -35.13
C ALA A 859 17.29 7.20 -35.88
N PHE A 860 16.19 6.47 -36.15
CA PHE A 860 15.02 7.09 -36.77
C PHE A 860 14.16 7.83 -35.75
N ILE A 861 13.57 8.94 -36.18
CA ILE A 861 12.61 9.75 -35.43
C ILE A 861 11.29 9.69 -36.19
N CYS A 862 10.21 9.26 -35.51
CA CYS A 862 8.86 9.28 -36.08
C CYS A 862 8.29 10.71 -36.06
N LEU A 863 7.73 11.15 -37.19
CA LEU A 863 7.18 12.48 -37.41
C LEU A 863 5.65 12.48 -37.58
N GLY A 864 5.00 11.36 -37.24
CA GLY A 864 3.55 11.17 -37.37
C GLY A 864 3.16 10.36 -38.62
N ARG A 865 1.87 10.38 -38.96
CA ARG A 865 1.28 9.61 -40.06
C ARG A 865 1.18 10.39 -41.36
N MET A 866 1.28 9.68 -42.48
CA MET A 866 0.99 10.21 -43.81
C MET A 866 -0.50 10.11 -44.17
N ASP A 867 -1.23 9.19 -43.56
CA ASP A 867 -2.68 9.00 -43.74
C ASP A 867 -3.50 9.60 -42.59
N SER A 868 -4.82 9.42 -42.62
CA SER A 868 -5.75 9.97 -41.63
C SER A 868 -5.93 9.11 -40.38
N GLN A 869 -5.16 8.05 -40.21
CA GLN A 869 -5.32 7.12 -39.10
C GLN A 869 -4.92 7.78 -37.77
N LEU A 870 -5.68 7.50 -36.71
CA LEU A 870 -5.50 8.10 -35.39
C LEU A 870 -4.90 7.08 -34.42
N LYS A 871 -4.09 7.56 -33.48
CA LYS A 871 -3.65 6.80 -32.30
C LYS A 871 -4.28 7.45 -31.08
N VAL A 872 -5.08 6.72 -30.32
CA VAL A 872 -5.78 7.23 -29.13
C VAL A 872 -5.60 6.23 -28.00
N ASN A 873 -4.95 6.61 -26.90
CA ASN A 873 -4.70 5.74 -25.74
C ASN A 873 -4.07 4.37 -26.09
N GLY A 874 -3.23 4.33 -27.12
CA GLY A 874 -2.57 3.13 -27.65
C GLY A 874 -3.34 2.39 -28.72
N TYR A 875 -4.61 2.75 -28.95
CA TYR A 875 -5.45 2.13 -29.96
C TYR A 875 -5.22 2.78 -31.32
N ARG A 876 -4.93 1.95 -32.32
CA ARG A 876 -4.86 2.34 -33.72
C ARG A 876 -6.28 2.37 -34.29
N ILE A 877 -6.85 3.57 -34.43
CA ILE A 877 -8.24 3.79 -34.84
C ILE A 877 -8.25 4.32 -36.26
N GLU A 878 -9.00 3.65 -37.14
CA GLU A 878 -9.30 4.14 -38.48
C GLU A 878 -10.58 4.98 -38.40
N PRO A 879 -10.52 6.31 -38.62
CA PRO A 879 -11.72 7.16 -38.59
C PRO A 879 -12.81 6.64 -39.52
N GLY A 880 -12.43 6.05 -40.66
CA GLY A 880 -13.37 5.48 -41.63
C GLY A 880 -14.29 4.39 -41.05
N GLU A 881 -13.81 3.58 -40.10
CA GLU A 881 -14.62 2.55 -39.43
C GLU A 881 -15.69 3.18 -38.53
N VAL A 882 -15.30 4.21 -37.77
CA VAL A 882 -16.21 4.97 -36.92
C VAL A 882 -17.20 5.79 -37.77
N GLU A 883 -16.73 6.41 -38.85
CA GLU A 883 -17.53 7.16 -39.81
C GLU A 883 -18.56 6.27 -40.51
N ALA A 884 -18.18 5.06 -40.92
CA ALA A 884 -19.11 4.09 -41.52
C ALA A 884 -20.18 3.64 -40.53
N ALA A 885 -19.79 3.35 -39.28
CA ALA A 885 -20.74 3.02 -38.22
C ALA A 885 -21.71 4.18 -37.94
N LEU A 886 -21.21 5.42 -37.88
CA LEU A 886 -22.04 6.63 -37.75
C LEU A 886 -23.03 6.79 -38.90
N CYS A 887 -22.58 6.61 -40.15
CA CYS A 887 -23.45 6.68 -41.33
C CYS A 887 -24.45 5.51 -41.42
N SER A 888 -24.25 4.42 -40.67
CA SER A 888 -25.23 3.33 -40.58
C SER A 888 -26.44 3.68 -39.68
N LEU A 889 -26.33 4.74 -38.87
CA LEU A 889 -27.37 5.13 -37.93
C LEU A 889 -28.52 5.87 -38.64
N PRO A 890 -29.78 5.61 -38.24
CA PRO A 890 -30.93 6.30 -38.82
C PRO A 890 -30.82 7.82 -38.70
N GLY A 891 -30.95 8.53 -39.83
CA GLY A 891 -30.96 9.99 -39.88
C GLY A 891 -29.61 10.66 -40.15
N VAL A 892 -28.48 9.93 -40.07
CA VAL A 892 -27.15 10.48 -40.40
C VAL A 892 -26.89 10.34 -41.90
N SER A 893 -26.57 11.45 -42.58
CA SER A 893 -26.33 11.49 -44.04
C SER A 893 -24.84 11.46 -44.41
N ASP A 894 -23.98 12.08 -43.60
CA ASP A 894 -22.52 12.01 -43.72
C ASP A 894 -21.89 12.16 -42.33
N ALA A 895 -20.68 11.65 -42.14
CA ALA A 895 -19.95 11.77 -40.89
C ALA A 895 -18.44 11.87 -41.12
N ALA A 896 -17.76 12.60 -40.23
CA ALA A 896 -16.31 12.64 -40.15
C ALA A 896 -15.86 12.52 -38.71
N VAL A 897 -14.75 11.83 -38.46
CA VAL A 897 -14.18 11.69 -37.11
C VAL A 897 -12.84 12.40 -37.06
N SER A 898 -12.65 13.21 -36.01
CA SER A 898 -11.42 13.94 -35.73
C SER A 898 -10.95 13.74 -34.29
N LEU A 899 -9.71 14.12 -34.01
CA LEU A 899 -9.13 14.08 -32.68
C LEU A 899 -9.07 15.49 -32.09
N ALA A 900 -9.49 15.65 -30.83
CA ALA A 900 -9.12 16.79 -30.02
C ALA A 900 -7.95 16.39 -29.13
N SER A 901 -6.80 17.02 -29.36
CA SER A 901 -5.60 16.85 -28.56
C SER A 901 -5.42 18.02 -27.61
N SER A 902 -5.10 17.72 -26.36
CA SER A 902 -4.87 18.70 -25.29
C SER A 902 -3.56 18.39 -24.57
N PRO A 903 -2.72 19.40 -24.26
CA PRO A 903 -1.57 19.21 -23.36
C PRO A 903 -1.98 18.82 -21.93
N HIS A 904 -3.25 19.01 -21.57
CA HIS A 904 -3.76 18.94 -20.20
C HIS A 904 -4.76 17.78 -19.99
N SER A 905 -5.13 17.03 -21.04
CA SER A 905 -6.05 15.89 -20.95
C SER A 905 -5.77 14.87 -22.05
N SER A 906 -6.22 13.62 -21.86
CA SER A 906 -6.09 12.55 -22.87
C SER A 906 -6.80 12.93 -24.16
N ASP A 907 -6.22 12.55 -25.31
CA ASP A 907 -6.83 12.75 -26.63
C ASP A 907 -8.26 12.19 -26.69
N ARG A 908 -9.17 12.94 -27.33
CA ARG A 908 -10.61 12.60 -27.42
C ARG A 908 -11.07 12.50 -28.87
N LEU A 909 -11.89 11.48 -29.18
CA LEU A 909 -12.55 11.35 -30.47
C LEU A 909 -13.80 12.25 -30.55
N ILE A 910 -13.90 13.01 -31.63
CA ILE A 910 -15.06 13.85 -31.98
C ILE A 910 -15.70 13.29 -33.24
N ALA A 911 -17.00 13.01 -33.19
CA ALA A 911 -17.83 12.70 -34.34
C ALA A 911 -18.50 13.98 -34.85
N HIS A 912 -18.24 14.34 -36.10
CA HIS A 912 -18.94 15.41 -36.81
C HIS A 912 -20.01 14.74 -37.66
N VAL A 913 -21.28 15.06 -37.43
CA VAL A 913 -22.41 14.39 -38.06
C VAL A 913 -23.24 15.36 -38.89
N VAL A 914 -23.54 14.99 -40.13
CA VAL A 914 -24.50 15.68 -40.99
C VAL A 914 -25.80 14.90 -40.93
N MET A 915 -26.90 15.60 -40.66
CA MET A 915 -28.23 14.99 -40.56
C MET A 915 -28.94 15.00 -41.91
N MET A 916 -29.88 14.07 -42.12
CA MET A 916 -30.83 14.19 -43.23
C MET A 916 -31.76 15.39 -43.03
N PRO A 917 -32.26 16.02 -44.11
CA PRO A 917 -33.21 17.12 -44.01
C PRO A 917 -34.43 16.75 -43.15
N ASP A 918 -34.88 17.68 -42.32
CA ASP A 918 -36.05 17.54 -41.43
C ASP A 918 -35.95 16.41 -40.37
N VAL A 919 -34.78 15.78 -40.22
CA VAL A 919 -34.50 14.83 -39.13
C VAL A 919 -33.73 15.56 -38.03
N PRO A 920 -34.28 15.67 -36.81
CA PRO A 920 -33.56 16.30 -35.70
C PRO A 920 -32.31 15.48 -35.35
N ALA A 921 -31.25 16.16 -34.92
CA ALA A 921 -30.04 15.50 -34.43
C ALA A 921 -30.40 14.57 -33.25
N PRO A 922 -30.11 13.26 -33.33
CA PRO A 922 -30.38 12.34 -32.24
C PRO A 922 -29.53 12.68 -31.02
N ASP A 923 -30.04 12.33 -29.85
CA ASP A 923 -29.36 12.51 -28.57
C ASP A 923 -27.96 11.86 -28.63
N PRO A 924 -26.86 12.58 -28.31
CA PRO A 924 -25.52 12.01 -28.17
C PRO A 924 -25.45 10.75 -27.29
N VAL A 925 -26.36 10.60 -26.31
CA VAL A 925 -26.49 9.37 -25.50
C VAL A 925 -27.00 8.19 -26.34
N ASP A 926 -28.02 8.41 -27.18
CA ASP A 926 -28.57 7.37 -28.07
C ASP A 926 -27.56 7.00 -29.16
N LEU A 927 -26.92 7.98 -29.79
CA LEU A 927 -25.84 7.74 -30.76
C LEU A 927 -24.73 6.87 -30.17
N ARG A 928 -24.30 7.17 -28.95
CA ARG A 928 -23.27 6.41 -28.24
C ARG A 928 -23.72 5.00 -27.88
N ALA A 929 -24.97 4.83 -27.46
CA ALA A 929 -25.54 3.52 -27.15
C ALA A 929 -25.59 2.62 -28.39
N ARG A 930 -26.00 3.17 -29.54
CA ARG A 930 -26.03 2.44 -30.82
C ARG A 930 -24.63 2.10 -31.33
N LEU A 931 -23.69 3.04 -31.28
CA LEU A 931 -22.31 2.78 -31.69
C LEU A 931 -21.64 1.70 -30.84
N ARG A 932 -21.93 1.61 -29.54
CA ARG A 932 -21.41 0.54 -28.66
C ARG A 932 -21.86 -0.86 -29.06
N GLN A 933 -22.90 -1.01 -29.87
CA GLN A 933 -23.34 -2.32 -30.38
C GLN A 933 -22.48 -2.80 -31.54
N GLN A 934 -21.87 -1.88 -32.31
CA GLN A 934 -21.11 -2.19 -33.52
C GLN A 934 -19.59 -2.01 -33.33
N LEU A 935 -19.20 -1.05 -32.51
CA LEU A 935 -17.81 -0.65 -32.30
C LEU A 935 -17.32 -1.03 -30.90
N PRO A 936 -16.04 -1.41 -30.77
CA PRO A 936 -15.37 -1.47 -29.47
C PRO A 936 -15.48 -0.14 -28.70
N SER A 937 -15.56 -0.21 -27.38
CA SER A 937 -15.77 0.97 -26.52
C SER A 937 -14.76 2.10 -26.74
N TYR A 938 -13.50 1.77 -27.05
CA TYR A 938 -12.43 2.75 -27.32
C TYR A 938 -12.55 3.46 -28.68
N MET A 939 -13.35 2.95 -29.61
CA MET A 939 -13.65 3.57 -30.91
C MET A 939 -14.87 4.49 -30.85
N VAL A 940 -15.68 4.42 -29.79
CA VAL A 940 -16.91 5.20 -29.67
C VAL A 940 -16.57 6.65 -29.31
N PRO A 941 -16.93 7.64 -30.15
CA PRO A 941 -16.62 9.04 -29.91
C PRO A 941 -17.18 9.57 -28.59
N SER A 942 -16.42 10.43 -27.94
CA SER A 942 -16.85 11.05 -26.68
C SER A 942 -17.75 12.26 -26.90
N VAL A 943 -17.62 12.91 -28.06
CA VAL A 943 -18.31 14.14 -28.44
C VAL A 943 -18.98 13.95 -29.81
N PHE A 944 -20.23 14.40 -29.94
CA PHE A 944 -20.99 14.39 -31.19
C PHE A 944 -21.35 15.84 -31.54
N LEU A 945 -20.87 16.32 -32.69
CA LEU A 945 -21.04 17.68 -33.14
C LEU A 945 -21.83 17.69 -34.47
N PRO A 946 -23.08 18.14 -34.46
CA PRO A 946 -23.83 18.35 -35.70
C PRO A 946 -23.18 19.46 -36.53
N VAL A 947 -22.92 19.19 -37.81
CA VAL A 947 -22.38 20.15 -38.77
C VAL A 947 -23.25 20.21 -40.03
N PRO A 948 -23.37 21.38 -40.68
CA PRO A 948 -24.22 21.50 -41.87
C PRO A 948 -23.67 20.68 -43.06
N GLU A 949 -22.35 20.54 -43.14
CA GLU A 949 -21.66 19.72 -44.14
C GLU A 949 -20.29 19.28 -43.63
N ILE A 950 -19.74 18.21 -44.20
CA ILE A 950 -18.35 17.82 -43.98
C ILE A 950 -17.46 18.57 -44.98
N PRO A 951 -16.53 19.44 -44.52
CA PRO A 951 -15.61 20.16 -45.40
C PRO A 951 -14.78 19.19 -46.24
N ARG A 952 -14.50 19.56 -47.49
CA ARG A 952 -13.69 18.78 -48.42
C ARG A 952 -12.51 19.60 -48.92
N ASN A 953 -11.36 18.97 -49.06
CA ASN A 953 -10.17 19.59 -49.63
C ASN A 953 -10.26 19.66 -51.15
N ALA A 954 -9.27 20.30 -51.80
CA ALA A 954 -9.21 20.46 -53.27
C ALA A 954 -9.27 19.14 -54.06
N ASN A 955 -9.01 18.00 -53.42
CA ASN A 955 -9.08 16.66 -54.01
C ASN A 955 -10.41 15.93 -53.70
N GLY A 956 -11.41 16.62 -53.16
CA GLY A 956 -12.72 16.05 -52.81
C GLY A 956 -12.73 15.12 -51.58
N LYS A 957 -11.60 14.98 -50.88
CA LYS A 957 -11.47 14.18 -49.64
C LYS A 957 -11.91 15.01 -48.43
N ARG A 958 -12.44 14.37 -47.39
CA ARG A 958 -12.81 15.02 -46.11
C ARG A 958 -11.63 15.79 -45.53
N ASP A 959 -11.79 17.11 -45.37
CA ASP A 959 -10.78 17.99 -44.79
C ASP A 959 -10.94 18.04 -43.27
N ARG A 960 -10.30 17.07 -42.60
CA ARG A 960 -10.36 16.96 -41.13
C ARG A 960 -9.71 18.13 -40.40
N ARG A 961 -8.86 18.91 -41.06
CA ARG A 961 -8.24 20.11 -40.46
C ARG A 961 -9.19 21.30 -40.47
N ALA A 962 -10.14 21.32 -41.39
CA ALA A 962 -11.18 22.33 -41.49
C ALA A 962 -12.41 22.00 -40.61
N LEU A 963 -12.45 20.83 -39.96
CA LEU A 963 -13.55 20.45 -39.07
C LEU A 963 -13.54 21.28 -37.77
N PRO A 964 -14.70 21.76 -37.31
CA PRO A 964 -14.79 22.64 -36.15
C PRO A 964 -14.51 21.88 -34.85
N VAL A 965 -13.44 22.22 -34.14
CA VAL A 965 -13.23 21.69 -32.79
C VAL A 965 -13.88 22.63 -31.78
N PRO A 966 -14.81 22.15 -30.93
CA PRO A 966 -15.43 22.99 -29.91
C PRO A 966 -14.39 23.71 -29.05
N PRO A 967 -14.47 25.05 -28.88
CA PRO A 967 -13.45 25.81 -28.17
C PRO A 967 -13.24 25.35 -26.73
N HIS A 968 -14.27 24.84 -26.04
CA HIS A 968 -14.15 24.31 -24.68
C HIS A 968 -13.33 23.00 -24.60
N LEU A 969 -13.14 22.30 -25.72
CA LEU A 969 -12.25 21.14 -25.81
C LEU A 969 -10.79 21.54 -26.09
N THR A 970 -10.52 22.82 -26.38
CA THR A 970 -9.19 23.34 -26.80
C THR A 970 -8.73 24.59 -26.04
N ARG A 971 -9.60 25.22 -25.24
CA ARG A 971 -9.32 26.38 -24.38
C ARG A 971 -9.79 26.09 -22.96
N PRO A 972 -9.19 26.73 -21.93
CA PRO A 972 -9.85 26.82 -20.64
C PRO A 972 -11.22 27.50 -20.83
N PRO A 973 -12.31 26.97 -20.26
CA PRO A 973 -13.64 27.50 -20.56
C PRO A 973 -13.87 28.87 -19.88
N ASN A 974 -14.86 29.64 -20.35
CA ASN A 974 -15.22 30.97 -19.81
C ASN A 974 -16.45 30.90 -18.89
N ALA A 975 -16.44 31.69 -17.81
CA ALA A 975 -17.46 31.68 -16.76
C ALA A 975 -18.77 32.38 -17.15
N HIS A 976 -19.91 31.77 -16.82
CA HIS A 976 -21.25 32.38 -16.85
C HIS A 976 -21.86 32.42 -15.43
N THR A 977 -22.74 33.40 -15.19
CA THR A 977 -23.23 33.82 -13.87
C THR A 977 -24.33 32.90 -13.30
N THR A 978 -24.21 32.56 -12.01
CA THR A 978 -25.08 31.66 -11.22
C THR A 978 -26.42 32.29 -10.80
N GLY A 979 -27.52 31.52 -10.77
CA GLY A 979 -28.87 32.00 -10.46
C GLY A 979 -29.34 31.80 -9.01
N THR A 980 -28.71 30.93 -8.22
CA THR A 980 -29.10 30.64 -6.81
C THR A 980 -27.91 30.54 -5.85
N ALA A 981 -28.16 30.68 -4.54
CA ALA A 981 -27.12 30.60 -3.50
C ALA A 981 -26.47 29.20 -3.38
N THR A 982 -27.25 28.14 -3.63
CA THR A 982 -26.76 26.75 -3.65
C THR A 982 -25.85 26.52 -4.85
N GLU A 983 -26.25 26.97 -6.05
CA GLU A 983 -25.40 26.90 -7.26
C GLU A 983 -24.08 27.67 -7.10
N ALA A 984 -24.11 28.87 -6.51
CA ALA A 984 -22.89 29.67 -6.28
C ALA A 984 -21.89 28.96 -5.36
N LYS A 985 -22.39 28.28 -4.32
CA LYS A 985 -21.55 27.53 -3.38
C LYS A 985 -21.05 26.22 -3.98
N LEU A 986 -21.86 25.54 -4.81
CA LEU A 986 -21.42 24.36 -5.57
C LEU A 986 -20.33 24.71 -6.58
N MET A 987 -20.47 25.83 -7.30
CA MET A 987 -19.43 26.34 -8.21
C MET A 987 -18.10 26.61 -7.51
N ALA A 988 -18.12 27.16 -6.29
CA ALA A 988 -16.91 27.37 -5.50
C ALA A 988 -16.25 26.05 -5.05
N LEU A 989 -17.05 25.02 -4.76
CA LEU A 989 -16.54 23.69 -4.42
C LEU A 989 -15.95 22.99 -5.65
N ILE A 990 -16.58 23.11 -6.81
CA ILE A 990 -16.07 22.63 -8.09
C ILE A 990 -14.71 23.26 -8.40
N ASP A 991 -14.60 24.58 -8.24
CA ASP A 991 -13.36 25.32 -8.48
C ASP A 991 -12.23 24.88 -7.53
N LYS A 992 -12.57 24.62 -6.26
CA LYS A 992 -11.63 24.12 -5.25
C LYS A 992 -11.15 22.70 -5.56
N GLU A 993 -12.05 21.77 -5.84
CA GLU A 993 -11.71 20.35 -6.03
C GLU A 993 -11.07 20.07 -7.39
N ALA A 994 -11.40 20.86 -8.41
CA ALA A 994 -10.75 20.81 -9.72
C ALA A 994 -9.49 21.69 -9.83
N GLY A 995 -9.05 22.33 -8.73
CA GLY A 995 -7.82 23.11 -8.67
C GLY A 995 -7.79 24.36 -9.56
N GLY A 996 -8.94 25.00 -9.77
CA GLY A 996 -9.07 26.22 -10.59
C GLY A 996 -9.06 26.00 -12.11
N SER A 997 -9.06 24.74 -12.56
CA SER A 997 -8.86 24.37 -13.97
C SER A 997 -10.15 24.13 -14.75
N VAL A 998 -11.28 24.02 -14.06
CA VAL A 998 -12.58 23.67 -14.64
C VAL A 998 -13.52 24.87 -14.55
N VAL A 999 -13.94 25.37 -15.71
CA VAL A 999 -14.95 26.43 -15.81
C VAL A 999 -16.17 25.81 -16.46
N ALA A 1000 -17.25 25.60 -15.71
CA ALA A 1000 -18.48 25.00 -16.20
C ALA A 1000 -19.67 25.96 -15.97
N GLY A 1001 -20.57 26.10 -16.93
CA GLY A 1001 -21.88 26.71 -16.71
C GLY A 1001 -22.77 25.82 -15.84
N THR A 1002 -23.83 26.37 -15.25
CA THR A 1002 -24.68 25.59 -14.33
C THR A 1002 -25.36 24.38 -14.98
N ARG A 1003 -25.54 24.41 -16.30
CA ARG A 1003 -26.14 23.33 -17.10
C ARG A 1003 -25.13 22.47 -17.86
N ASP A 1004 -23.85 22.77 -17.73
CA ASP A 1004 -22.81 22.04 -18.46
C ASP A 1004 -22.48 20.74 -17.72
N SER A 1005 -22.23 19.66 -18.47
CA SER A 1005 -21.72 18.43 -17.89
C SER A 1005 -20.32 18.67 -17.32
N LEU A 1006 -20.16 18.44 -16.03
CA LEU A 1006 -18.92 18.53 -15.29
C LEU A 1006 -17.88 17.54 -15.83
N ARG A 1007 -18.30 16.38 -16.35
CA ARG A 1007 -17.41 15.40 -16.98
C ARG A 1007 -16.91 15.90 -18.34
N ASP A 1008 -17.79 16.52 -19.11
CA ASP A 1008 -17.42 17.16 -20.37
C ASP A 1008 -16.50 18.36 -20.14
N ALA A 1009 -16.68 19.07 -19.02
CA ALA A 1009 -15.85 20.18 -18.55
C ALA A 1009 -14.48 19.76 -17.94
N GLY A 1010 -14.19 18.45 -17.86
CA GLY A 1010 -12.87 17.94 -17.47
C GLY A 1010 -12.79 17.32 -16.06
N ILE A 1011 -13.90 17.19 -15.34
CA ILE A 1011 -13.96 16.50 -14.05
C ILE A 1011 -13.97 14.99 -14.28
N ASP A 1012 -12.86 14.33 -13.95
CA ASP A 1012 -12.76 12.87 -14.00
C ASP A 1012 -13.54 12.20 -12.85
N SER A 1013 -13.58 10.86 -12.85
CA SER A 1013 -14.37 10.12 -11.86
C SER A 1013 -13.82 10.23 -10.43
N LEU A 1014 -12.54 10.57 -10.26
CA LEU A 1014 -11.92 10.79 -8.96
C LEU A 1014 -12.26 12.19 -8.44
N THR A 1015 -12.09 13.22 -9.28
CA THR A 1015 -12.49 14.60 -8.96
C THR A 1015 -13.98 14.70 -8.70
N MET A 1016 -14.82 13.94 -9.43
CA MET A 1016 -16.26 13.87 -9.19
C MET A 1016 -16.58 13.24 -7.82
N ALA A 1017 -15.88 12.18 -7.42
CA ALA A 1017 -16.08 11.56 -6.12
C ALA A 1017 -15.65 12.49 -4.96
N ASN A 1018 -14.54 13.21 -5.12
CA ASN A 1018 -14.07 14.20 -4.15
C ASN A 1018 -15.03 15.39 -4.06
N LEU A 1019 -15.54 15.85 -5.21
CA LEU A 1019 -16.53 16.93 -5.28
C LEU A 1019 -17.82 16.55 -4.54
N LEU A 1020 -18.37 15.35 -4.77
CA LEU A 1020 -19.58 14.91 -4.08
C LEU A 1020 -19.36 14.86 -2.56
N PHE A 1021 -18.21 14.39 -2.10
CA PHE A 1021 -17.83 14.39 -0.68
C PHE A 1021 -17.75 15.83 -0.11
N ALA A 1022 -17.13 16.75 -0.85
CA ALA A 1022 -17.02 18.15 -0.44
C ALA A 1022 -18.40 18.85 -0.39
N ILE A 1023 -19.35 18.46 -1.24
CA ILE A 1023 -20.73 18.94 -1.23
C ILE A 1023 -21.47 18.43 0.02
N GLU A 1024 -21.35 17.15 0.35
CA GLU A 1024 -21.94 16.56 1.55
C GLU A 1024 -21.43 17.23 2.83
N GLU A 1025 -20.13 17.50 2.90
CA GLU A 1025 -19.50 18.23 4.01
C GLU A 1025 -19.97 19.69 4.11
N ALA A 1026 -19.98 20.42 2.98
CA ALA A 1026 -20.27 21.86 2.96
C ALA A 1026 -21.75 22.20 3.22
N PHE A 1027 -22.66 21.25 2.98
CA PHE A 1027 -24.11 21.42 3.18
C PHE A 1027 -24.68 20.56 4.31
N GLY A 1028 -23.89 19.64 4.89
CA GLY A 1028 -24.31 18.81 6.02
C GLY A 1028 -25.40 17.79 5.65
N ILE A 1029 -25.33 17.25 4.43
CA ILE A 1029 -26.30 16.31 3.86
C ILE A 1029 -25.61 15.07 3.29
N THR A 1030 -26.37 14.03 2.97
CA THR A 1030 -25.89 12.86 2.23
C THR A 1030 -26.65 12.75 0.92
N LEU A 1031 -25.93 12.60 -0.19
CA LEU A 1031 -26.45 12.48 -1.55
C LEU A 1031 -26.28 11.03 -2.02
N ASP A 1032 -27.38 10.28 -2.12
CA ASP A 1032 -27.35 8.90 -2.63
C ASP A 1032 -27.23 8.92 -4.16
N THR A 1033 -26.01 8.73 -4.67
CA THR A 1033 -25.73 8.75 -6.11
C THR A 1033 -25.03 7.45 -6.52
N GLY A 1034 -25.81 6.46 -6.92
CA GLY A 1034 -25.31 5.47 -7.86
C GLY A 1034 -24.77 6.22 -9.08
N LEU A 1035 -23.53 5.95 -9.49
CA LEU A 1035 -22.88 6.54 -10.67
C LEU A 1035 -23.56 6.07 -11.98
N GLU A 1036 -24.84 6.38 -12.14
CA GLU A 1036 -25.57 6.26 -13.39
C GLU A 1036 -25.35 7.51 -14.25
N ALA A 1037 -25.33 7.33 -15.56
CA ALA A 1037 -25.21 8.40 -16.54
C ALA A 1037 -26.47 9.28 -16.49
N GLY A 1038 -26.34 10.51 -15.97
CA GLY A 1038 -27.43 11.50 -15.93
C GLY A 1038 -27.32 12.61 -14.86
N PHE A 1039 -26.42 12.48 -13.88
CA PHE A 1039 -26.28 13.43 -12.76
C PHE A 1039 -24.93 14.16 -12.76
N ASP A 1040 -24.65 14.97 -13.78
CA ASP A 1040 -23.33 15.60 -13.93
C ASP A 1040 -23.37 17.11 -14.20
N THR A 1041 -24.46 17.81 -13.87
CA THR A 1041 -24.54 19.28 -13.97
C THR A 1041 -24.75 19.95 -12.61
N VAL A 1042 -24.35 21.22 -12.48
CA VAL A 1042 -24.45 21.98 -11.23
C VAL A 1042 -25.90 22.27 -10.85
N GLU A 1043 -26.76 22.51 -11.84
CA GLU A 1043 -28.21 22.74 -11.67
C GLU A 1043 -28.89 21.51 -11.02
N VAL A 1044 -28.54 20.30 -11.48
CA VAL A 1044 -29.09 19.04 -10.94
C VAL A 1044 -28.58 18.80 -9.53
N LEU A 1045 -27.28 19.03 -9.27
CA LEU A 1045 -26.71 18.92 -7.93
C LEU A 1045 -27.34 19.93 -6.94
N ALA A 1046 -27.62 21.16 -7.38
CA ALA A 1046 -28.28 22.17 -6.55
C ALA A 1046 -29.70 21.76 -6.15
N LEU A 1047 -30.47 21.20 -7.08
CA LEU A 1047 -31.83 20.70 -6.80
C LEU A 1047 -31.83 19.55 -5.78
N MET A 1048 -30.83 18.65 -5.86
CA MET A 1048 -30.69 17.53 -4.91
C MET A 1048 -30.31 18.01 -3.51
N VAL A 1049 -29.39 18.98 -3.42
CA VAL A 1049 -28.99 19.61 -2.16
C VAL A 1049 -30.18 20.31 -1.52
N ASP A 1050 -30.92 21.12 -2.28
CA ASP A 1050 -32.07 21.87 -1.78
C ASP A 1050 -33.23 20.96 -1.34
N ALA A 1051 -33.44 19.84 -2.03
CA ALA A 1051 -34.43 18.84 -1.64
C ALA A 1051 -34.08 18.18 -0.29
N ARG A 1052 -32.78 17.94 -0.05
CA ARG A 1052 -32.30 17.30 1.19
C ARG A 1052 -32.32 18.25 2.38
N LEU A 1053 -32.01 19.53 2.16
CA LEU A 1053 -32.09 20.58 3.17
C LEU A 1053 -33.53 20.89 3.63
N LYS A 1054 -34.54 20.60 2.80
CA LYS A 1054 -35.97 20.81 3.12
C LYS A 1054 -36.62 19.65 3.89
N ALA A 1055 -35.91 18.53 4.14
CA ALA A 1055 -36.44 17.42 4.93
C ALA A 1055 -36.42 17.76 6.44
N PRO A 1056 -37.56 17.69 7.17
CA PRO A 1056 -37.63 18.16 8.56
C PRO A 1056 -36.92 17.23 9.56
N ASN A 1057 -36.10 17.83 10.41
CA ASN A 1057 -35.41 17.23 11.55
C ASN A 1057 -36.38 16.79 12.66
N VAL A 1058 -36.32 15.52 13.07
CA VAL A 1058 -36.74 15.05 14.41
C VAL A 1058 -35.61 14.19 14.97
N PRO A 1059 -35.05 14.49 16.15
CA PRO A 1059 -33.99 13.69 16.75
C PRO A 1059 -34.58 12.44 17.42
N THR A 1060 -34.26 11.28 16.88
CA THR A 1060 -34.12 10.03 17.65
C THR A 1060 -32.68 9.56 17.45
N ALA A 1061 -32.02 9.17 18.55
CA ALA A 1061 -30.60 8.84 18.54
C ALA A 1061 -30.29 7.78 17.46
N PRO A 1062 -29.32 7.99 16.56
CA PRO A 1062 -28.90 6.95 15.64
C PRO A 1062 -28.24 5.82 16.44
N ASP A 1063 -28.55 4.59 16.06
CA ASP A 1063 -27.85 3.41 16.55
C ASP A 1063 -26.35 3.58 16.24
N ILE A 1064 -25.51 3.61 17.28
CA ILE A 1064 -24.06 3.76 17.16
C ILE A 1064 -23.49 2.69 16.20
N GLY A 1065 -24.14 1.53 16.10
CA GLY A 1065 -23.77 0.48 15.13
C GLY A 1065 -23.95 0.90 13.67
N GLU A 1066 -24.99 1.65 13.34
CA GLU A 1066 -25.29 2.07 11.96
C GLU A 1066 -24.33 3.19 11.51
N ALA A 1067 -24.03 4.13 12.41
CA ALA A 1067 -23.01 5.16 12.20
C ALA A 1067 -21.59 4.58 12.08
N LEU A 1068 -21.27 3.53 12.85
CA LEU A 1068 -20.00 2.81 12.73
C LEU A 1068 -19.91 2.03 11.41
N ASN A 1069 -21.01 1.40 10.96
CA ASN A 1069 -21.07 0.68 9.69
C ASN A 1069 -20.81 1.57 8.49
N ALA A 1070 -21.46 2.74 8.44
CA ALA A 1070 -21.28 3.72 7.38
C ALA A 1070 -19.81 4.19 7.27
N LYS A 1071 -19.07 4.23 8.38
CA LYS A 1071 -17.66 4.62 8.39
C LYS A 1071 -16.69 3.46 8.12
N ILE A 1072 -17.01 2.23 8.53
CA ILE A 1072 -16.12 1.07 8.36
C ILE A 1072 -16.23 0.44 6.96
N LEU A 1073 -17.41 0.45 6.36
CA LEU A 1073 -17.66 -0.18 5.06
C LEU A 1073 -16.85 0.40 3.89
N PRO A 1074 -16.73 1.73 3.71
CA PRO A 1074 -15.92 2.33 2.64
C PRO A 1074 -14.45 1.87 2.72
N HIS A 1075 -13.97 1.71 3.94
CA HIS A 1075 -12.62 1.25 4.21
C HIS A 1075 -12.44 -0.26 3.93
N LEU A 1076 -13.46 -1.09 4.19
CA LEU A 1076 -13.46 -2.52 3.86
C LEU A 1076 -13.64 -2.79 2.36
N ALA A 1077 -14.13 -1.84 1.56
CA ALA A 1077 -14.25 -1.96 0.11
C ALA A 1077 -12.89 -2.09 -0.60
N THR A 1078 -11.80 -1.68 0.07
CA THR A 1078 -10.44 -1.68 -0.47
C THR A 1078 -9.66 -2.99 -0.25
N TRP A 1079 -10.24 -3.97 0.45
CA TRP A 1079 -9.58 -5.25 0.74
C TRP A 1079 -9.97 -6.34 -0.27
N PRO A 1080 -9.02 -7.22 -0.66
CA PRO A 1080 -9.34 -8.37 -1.49
C PRO A 1080 -10.29 -9.34 -0.75
N GLY A 1081 -11.04 -10.12 -1.51
CA GLY A 1081 -11.92 -11.16 -0.98
C GLY A 1081 -13.42 -10.89 -1.08
N GLN A 1082 -14.20 -11.97 -1.03
CA GLN A 1082 -15.66 -11.91 -1.11
C GLN A 1082 -16.23 -11.21 0.13
N ARG A 1083 -17.15 -10.27 -0.07
CA ARG A 1083 -17.90 -9.65 1.03
C ARG A 1083 -18.87 -10.68 1.59
N LEU A 1084 -18.78 -10.94 2.89
CA LEU A 1084 -19.62 -11.90 3.60
C LEU A 1084 -20.28 -11.24 4.80
N GLY A 1085 -21.37 -11.84 5.26
CA GLY A 1085 -22.16 -11.35 6.38
C GLY A 1085 -23.28 -10.40 5.96
N LYS A 1086 -24.16 -10.05 6.90
CA LYS A 1086 -25.39 -9.27 6.64
C LYS A 1086 -25.09 -7.81 6.32
N ALA A 1087 -24.23 -7.19 7.12
CA ALA A 1087 -23.71 -5.85 6.91
C ALA A 1087 -22.48 -5.87 6.00
N GLY A 1088 -21.94 -7.04 5.68
CA GLY A 1088 -20.85 -7.22 4.73
C GLY A 1088 -19.53 -6.65 5.25
N LEU A 1089 -19.27 -6.83 6.54
CA LEU A 1089 -18.12 -6.30 7.25
C LEU A 1089 -16.95 -7.29 7.33
N VAL A 1090 -17.15 -8.50 6.80
CA VAL A 1090 -16.16 -9.59 6.80
C VAL A 1090 -15.76 -9.91 5.37
N ARG A 1091 -14.48 -10.18 5.18
CA ARG A 1091 -13.90 -10.60 3.88
C ARG A 1091 -13.44 -12.04 3.94
N SER A 1092 -13.83 -12.87 2.98
CA SER A 1092 -13.18 -14.18 2.79
C SER A 1092 -12.13 -14.12 1.70
N LEU A 1093 -10.94 -14.63 2.01
CA LEU A 1093 -9.87 -14.87 1.04
C LEU A 1093 -9.77 -16.33 0.59
N SER A 1094 -10.59 -17.21 1.17
CA SER A 1094 -10.60 -18.65 0.88
C SER A 1094 -11.93 -19.09 0.27
N ALA A 1095 -11.90 -20.11 -0.59
CA ALA A 1095 -13.12 -20.75 -1.09
C ALA A 1095 -13.86 -21.46 0.07
N GLU A 1096 -15.20 -21.52 0.02
CA GLU A 1096 -15.98 -22.24 1.04
C GLU A 1096 -15.64 -23.73 1.01
N ARG A 1097 -14.87 -24.16 2.01
CA ARG A 1097 -14.48 -25.54 2.27
C ARG A 1097 -14.79 -25.88 3.74
N PRO A 1098 -14.96 -27.16 4.11
CA PRO A 1098 -15.24 -27.57 5.49
C PRO A 1098 -13.96 -27.55 6.36
N LEU A 1099 -13.31 -26.39 6.45
CA LEU A 1099 -12.07 -26.16 7.21
C LEU A 1099 -12.37 -25.39 8.52
N PRO A 1100 -11.45 -25.41 9.52
CA PRO A 1100 -11.55 -24.56 10.69
C PRO A 1100 -11.65 -23.08 10.29
N LYS A 1101 -12.57 -22.33 10.91
CA LYS A 1101 -12.83 -20.93 10.56
C LYS A 1101 -12.07 -19.99 11.50
N LEU A 1102 -11.09 -19.26 10.95
CA LEU A 1102 -10.30 -18.27 11.66
C LEU A 1102 -10.75 -16.86 11.26
N PHE A 1103 -11.30 -16.10 12.20
CA PHE A 1103 -11.65 -14.70 12.01
C PHE A 1103 -10.56 -13.82 12.61
N TRP A 1104 -9.96 -12.95 11.79
CA TRP A 1104 -8.84 -12.14 12.22
C TRP A 1104 -9.03 -10.66 11.89
N CYS A 1105 -8.88 -9.81 12.91
CA CYS A 1105 -8.98 -8.36 12.78
C CYS A 1105 -7.62 -7.76 12.46
N PHE A 1106 -7.46 -7.23 11.25
CA PHE A 1106 -6.22 -6.63 10.75
C PHE A 1106 -6.29 -5.10 10.73
N GLN A 1107 -5.10 -4.50 10.65
CA GLN A 1107 -4.95 -3.07 10.41
C GLN A 1107 -4.85 -2.77 8.92
N SER A 1108 -4.25 -3.67 8.12
CA SER A 1108 -4.18 -3.53 6.67
C SER A 1108 -4.50 -4.83 5.90
N GLY A 1109 -4.98 -4.69 4.66
CA GLY A 1109 -5.32 -5.83 3.80
C GLY A 1109 -4.10 -6.61 3.29
N GLN A 1110 -2.89 -6.03 3.36
CA GLN A 1110 -1.65 -6.73 3.00
C GLN A 1110 -1.22 -7.74 4.07
N GLU A 1111 -1.45 -7.43 5.35
CA GLU A 1111 -1.20 -8.36 6.47
C GLU A 1111 -2.11 -9.59 6.38
N LEU A 1112 -3.39 -9.35 6.07
CA LEU A 1112 -4.40 -10.39 5.85
C LEU A 1112 -4.02 -11.32 4.69
N ALA A 1113 -3.60 -10.76 3.55
CA ALA A 1113 -3.21 -11.55 2.39
C ALA A 1113 -1.98 -12.44 2.68
N ARG A 1114 -0.94 -11.89 3.31
CA ARG A 1114 0.29 -12.66 3.64
C ARG A 1114 0.03 -13.77 4.65
N LEU A 1115 -0.80 -13.52 5.67
CA LEU A 1115 -1.16 -14.58 6.61
C LEU A 1115 -2.02 -15.65 5.92
N SER A 1116 -2.92 -15.25 5.02
CA SER A 1116 -3.73 -16.18 4.22
C SER A 1116 -2.86 -17.10 3.35
N GLU A 1117 -1.81 -16.55 2.72
CA GLU A 1117 -0.86 -17.31 1.90
C GLU A 1117 -0.12 -18.37 2.73
N CYS A 1118 0.31 -18.04 3.94
CA CYS A 1118 1.06 -18.97 4.79
C CYS A 1118 0.20 -20.01 5.52
N LEU A 1119 -1.12 -19.79 5.62
CA LEU A 1119 -2.06 -20.75 6.22
C LEU A 1119 -2.54 -21.82 5.23
N ASP A 1120 -2.18 -21.70 3.94
CA ASP A 1120 -2.22 -22.71 2.85
C ASP A 1120 -3.28 -23.81 3.00
N ASP A 1121 -4.54 -23.45 2.78
CA ASP A 1121 -5.72 -24.35 2.80
C ASP A 1121 -5.97 -25.12 4.13
N ALA A 1122 -5.22 -24.87 5.20
CA ALA A 1122 -5.44 -25.51 6.49
C ALA A 1122 -6.59 -24.89 7.29
N VAL A 1123 -6.92 -23.62 7.03
CA VAL A 1123 -8.03 -22.90 7.67
C VAL A 1123 -8.75 -21.96 6.69
N SER A 1124 -10.04 -21.76 6.89
CA SER A 1124 -10.77 -20.68 6.22
C SER A 1124 -10.54 -19.36 6.98
N LEU A 1125 -9.71 -18.49 6.41
CA LEU A 1125 -9.39 -17.17 6.98
C LEU A 1125 -10.40 -16.10 6.55
N PHE A 1126 -10.97 -15.42 7.55
CA PHE A 1126 -11.92 -14.33 7.40
C PHE A 1126 -11.34 -13.04 8.00
N GLY A 1127 -11.20 -12.01 7.18
CA GLY A 1127 -10.62 -10.73 7.57
C GLY A 1127 -11.64 -9.68 8.00
N MET A 1128 -11.29 -8.92 9.04
CA MET A 1128 -12.11 -7.84 9.63
C MET A 1128 -11.21 -6.63 9.91
N ARG A 1129 -11.75 -5.40 10.01
CA ARG A 1129 -10.94 -4.17 10.15
C ARG A 1129 -11.01 -3.56 11.54
N SER A 1130 -9.87 -3.05 12.05
CA SER A 1130 -9.86 -2.28 13.30
C SER A 1130 -10.58 -0.92 13.11
N GLY A 1131 -11.56 -0.61 13.97
CA GLY A 1131 -12.33 0.65 13.89
C GLY A 1131 -11.60 1.98 14.22
N HIS A 1132 -10.29 1.98 14.52
CA HIS A 1132 -9.60 3.20 15.02
C HIS A 1132 -9.50 4.33 13.96
N LEU A 1133 -9.61 3.96 12.68
CA LEU A 1133 -9.64 4.91 11.57
C LEU A 1133 -11.00 5.61 11.42
N ALA A 1134 -12.01 5.16 12.17
CA ALA A 1134 -13.39 5.64 12.10
C ALA A 1134 -13.89 6.27 13.40
N VAL A 1135 -13.40 5.82 14.56
CA VAL A 1135 -13.80 6.28 15.91
C VAL A 1135 -12.70 6.11 16.97
N GLU A 1136 -12.76 6.93 18.02
CA GLU A 1136 -11.99 6.72 19.24
C GLU A 1136 -12.40 5.43 19.97
N TYR A 1137 -11.42 4.77 20.58
CA TYR A 1137 -11.63 3.52 21.31
C TYR A 1137 -11.99 3.82 22.77
N THR A 1138 -13.26 4.04 23.02
CA THR A 1138 -13.85 4.07 24.36
C THR A 1138 -14.41 2.67 24.69
N ALA A 1139 -14.82 2.47 25.95
CA ALA A 1139 -15.46 1.22 26.34
C ALA A 1139 -16.77 0.98 25.56
N GLU A 1140 -17.54 2.04 25.33
CA GLU A 1140 -18.82 2.01 24.62
C GLU A 1140 -18.64 1.68 23.14
N THR A 1141 -17.67 2.30 22.47
CA THR A 1141 -17.42 2.07 21.04
C THR A 1141 -16.80 0.69 20.79
N LEU A 1142 -15.90 0.21 21.66
CA LEU A 1142 -15.36 -1.15 21.58
C LEU A 1142 -16.42 -2.22 21.81
N ALA A 1143 -17.31 -2.02 22.78
CA ALA A 1143 -18.43 -2.94 23.02
C ALA A 1143 -19.43 -2.94 21.85
N ALA A 1144 -19.68 -1.79 21.22
CA ALA A 1144 -20.51 -1.69 20.03
C ALA A 1144 -19.88 -2.40 18.83
N LEU A 1145 -18.58 -2.21 18.59
CA LEU A 1145 -17.82 -2.91 17.56
C LEU A 1145 -17.78 -4.44 17.80
N GLY A 1146 -17.64 -4.87 19.05
CA GLY A 1146 -17.69 -6.27 19.43
C GLY A 1146 -19.03 -6.92 19.06
N ARG A 1147 -20.15 -6.23 19.38
CA ARG A 1147 -21.50 -6.70 19.01
C ARG A 1147 -21.71 -6.82 17.51
N LEU A 1148 -21.36 -5.75 16.79
CA LEU A 1148 -21.43 -5.70 15.34
C LEU A 1148 -20.70 -6.88 14.68
N TYR A 1149 -19.47 -7.13 15.11
CA TYR A 1149 -18.65 -8.18 14.54
C TYR A 1149 -19.06 -9.58 14.99
N ALA A 1150 -19.57 -9.76 16.20
CA ALA A 1150 -20.16 -11.01 16.63
C ALA A 1150 -21.38 -11.40 15.78
N ASP A 1151 -22.25 -10.44 15.45
CA ASP A 1151 -23.42 -10.68 14.60
C ASP A 1151 -23.04 -11.10 13.17
N GLU A 1152 -22.02 -10.45 12.60
CA GLU A 1152 -21.47 -10.82 11.30
C GLU A 1152 -20.84 -12.22 11.31
N ILE A 1153 -20.01 -12.51 12.31
CA ILE A 1153 -19.40 -13.85 12.50
C ILE A 1153 -20.49 -14.91 12.62
N THR A 1154 -21.55 -14.64 13.38
CA THR A 1154 -22.68 -15.56 13.55
C THR A 1154 -23.45 -15.79 12.25
N SER A 1155 -23.56 -14.78 11.39
CA SER A 1155 -24.21 -14.95 10.07
C SER A 1155 -23.39 -15.82 9.09
N ILE A 1156 -22.06 -15.80 9.19
CA ILE A 1156 -21.14 -16.52 8.28
C ILE A 1156 -20.83 -17.93 8.78
N ALA A 1157 -20.73 -18.06 10.10
CA ALA A 1157 -20.46 -19.32 10.78
C ALA A 1157 -21.51 -19.49 11.86
N PRO A 1158 -22.70 -20.05 11.54
CA PRO A 1158 -23.75 -20.25 12.54
C PRO A 1158 -23.43 -21.41 13.50
N THR A 1159 -22.61 -22.38 13.06
CA THR A 1159 -22.22 -23.58 13.82
C THR A 1159 -20.72 -23.83 13.74
N GLY A 1160 -20.20 -24.66 14.66
CA GLY A 1160 -18.79 -25.08 14.70
C GLY A 1160 -17.89 -24.23 15.61
N PRO A 1161 -16.67 -24.73 15.92
CA PRO A 1161 -15.68 -24.02 16.74
C PRO A 1161 -15.13 -22.80 16.00
N LEU A 1162 -15.13 -21.64 16.66
CA LEU A 1162 -14.61 -20.38 16.12
C LEU A 1162 -13.19 -20.12 16.64
N PHE A 1163 -12.30 -19.69 15.75
CA PHE A 1163 -10.97 -19.20 16.11
C PHE A 1163 -10.94 -17.70 15.83
N LEU A 1164 -10.51 -16.89 16.80
CA LEU A 1164 -10.45 -15.43 16.69
C LEU A 1164 -8.99 -14.96 16.81
N GLY A 1165 -8.59 -13.91 16.11
CA GLY A 1165 -7.23 -13.38 16.23
C GLY A 1165 -7.09 -11.90 15.88
N GLY A 1166 -6.15 -11.18 16.49
CA GLY A 1166 -5.95 -9.78 16.16
C GLY A 1166 -4.58 -9.24 16.55
N ASN A 1167 -4.06 -8.33 15.72
CA ASN A 1167 -2.82 -7.60 16.00
C ASN A 1167 -3.11 -6.28 16.72
N CYS A 1168 -2.36 -5.97 17.78
CA CYS A 1168 -2.45 -4.68 18.48
C CYS A 1168 -3.94 -4.32 18.77
N GLN A 1169 -4.42 -3.19 18.30
CA GLN A 1169 -5.82 -2.77 18.50
C GLN A 1169 -6.87 -3.78 18.00
N GLY A 1170 -6.58 -4.56 16.95
CA GLY A 1170 -7.47 -5.60 16.45
C GLY A 1170 -7.71 -6.73 17.46
N GLY A 1171 -6.75 -6.99 18.34
CA GLY A 1171 -6.90 -7.98 19.43
C GLY A 1171 -7.98 -7.58 20.45
N LEU A 1172 -8.14 -6.28 20.71
CA LEU A 1172 -9.18 -5.77 21.61
C LEU A 1172 -10.58 -5.92 21.02
N VAL A 1173 -10.72 -5.66 19.72
CA VAL A 1173 -11.97 -5.83 18.98
C VAL A 1173 -12.39 -7.30 18.95
N MET A 1174 -11.45 -8.21 18.66
CA MET A 1174 -11.74 -9.65 18.64
C MET A 1174 -12.01 -10.22 20.02
N ARG A 1175 -11.42 -9.64 21.07
CA ARG A 1175 -11.79 -9.97 22.45
C ARG A 1175 -13.25 -9.63 22.73
N GLU A 1176 -13.69 -8.41 22.42
CA GLU A 1176 -15.09 -7.99 22.65
C GLU A 1176 -16.07 -8.79 21.78
N ALA A 1177 -15.73 -9.05 20.51
CA ALA A 1177 -16.52 -9.91 19.64
C ALA A 1177 -16.63 -11.34 20.20
N GLY A 1178 -15.51 -11.89 20.70
CA GLY A 1178 -15.49 -13.20 21.33
C GLY A 1178 -16.31 -13.28 22.62
N LEU A 1179 -16.31 -12.23 23.45
CA LEU A 1179 -17.17 -12.15 24.63
C LEU A 1179 -18.64 -12.12 24.26
N GLU A 1180 -19.00 -11.36 23.23
CA GLU A 1180 -20.37 -11.32 22.75
C GLU A 1180 -20.82 -12.66 22.14
N LEU A 1181 -19.98 -13.29 21.32
CA LEU A 1181 -20.24 -14.63 20.79
C LEU A 1181 -20.50 -15.65 21.92
N MET A 1182 -19.72 -15.61 23.00
CA MET A 1182 -19.95 -16.47 24.17
C MET A 1182 -21.26 -16.14 24.90
N ARG A 1183 -21.65 -14.85 25.01
CA ARG A 1183 -22.97 -14.46 25.55
C ARG A 1183 -24.12 -14.99 24.68
N GLN A 1184 -23.91 -15.05 23.37
CA GLN A 1184 -24.84 -15.67 22.41
C GLN A 1184 -24.82 -17.21 22.46
N GLY A 1185 -24.08 -17.84 23.39
CA GLY A 1185 -23.99 -19.29 23.54
C GLY A 1185 -23.08 -19.98 22.52
N ARG A 1186 -22.24 -19.23 21.79
CA ARG A 1186 -21.31 -19.76 20.78
C ARG A 1186 -20.03 -20.28 21.44
N THR A 1187 -19.48 -21.36 20.89
CA THR A 1187 -18.17 -21.89 21.31
C THR A 1187 -17.04 -21.22 20.54
N VAL A 1188 -16.22 -20.43 21.23
CA VAL A 1188 -14.93 -19.91 20.71
C VAL A 1188 -13.81 -20.81 21.23
N ALA A 1189 -13.14 -21.51 20.32
CA ALA A 1189 -12.14 -22.53 20.64
C ALA A 1189 -10.77 -21.93 21.00
N LEU A 1190 -10.40 -20.81 20.39
CA LEU A 1190 -9.15 -20.09 20.63
C LEU A 1190 -9.27 -18.61 20.27
N THR A 1191 -8.69 -17.73 21.08
CA THR A 1191 -8.53 -16.30 20.80
C THR A 1191 -7.07 -15.91 20.83
N ILE A 1192 -6.55 -15.34 19.75
CA ILE A 1192 -5.14 -15.03 19.55
C ILE A 1192 -4.95 -13.52 19.73
N LEU A 1193 -4.15 -13.13 20.71
CA LEU A 1193 -3.87 -11.73 21.05
C LEU A 1193 -2.39 -11.45 20.82
N MET A 1194 -2.10 -10.72 19.74
CA MET A 1194 -0.73 -10.44 19.32
C MET A 1194 -0.31 -9.03 19.72
N GLU A 1195 0.88 -8.91 20.32
CA GLU A 1195 1.48 -7.65 20.79
C GLU A 1195 0.59 -6.85 21.75
N GLN A 1196 -0.12 -7.56 22.63
CA GLN A 1196 -0.91 -6.94 23.68
C GLN A 1196 -0.07 -6.74 24.94
N GLY A 1197 0.42 -5.52 25.16
CA GLY A 1197 1.02 -5.11 26.44
C GLY A 1197 0.00 -4.98 27.58
N ARG A 1198 -1.29 -5.21 27.32
CA ARG A 1198 -2.40 -5.12 28.28
C ARG A 1198 -2.98 -6.52 28.51
N PHE A 1199 -2.94 -7.01 29.74
CA PHE A 1199 -3.55 -8.29 30.11
C PHE A 1199 -5.01 -8.09 30.51
N PHE A 1200 -5.93 -8.65 29.73
CA PHE A 1200 -7.35 -8.61 30.03
C PHE A 1200 -7.88 -9.99 30.34
N HIS A 1201 -8.91 -10.04 31.18
CA HIS A 1201 -9.63 -11.29 31.34
C HIS A 1201 -10.33 -11.67 30.04
N TYR A 1202 -10.06 -12.87 29.53
CA TYR A 1202 -10.88 -13.56 28.55
C TYR A 1202 -11.33 -14.95 29.06
N PRO A 1203 -12.61 -15.32 28.97
CA PRO A 1203 -13.11 -16.58 29.52
C PRO A 1203 -12.79 -17.81 28.67
N GLY A 1204 -12.47 -17.68 27.37
CA GLY A 1204 -12.04 -18.79 26.50
C GLY A 1204 -10.53 -19.03 26.47
N THR A 1205 -10.10 -20.02 25.69
CA THR A 1205 -8.68 -20.30 25.45
C THR A 1205 -8.02 -19.11 24.74
N THR A 1206 -6.86 -18.65 25.22
CA THR A 1206 -6.16 -17.49 24.69
C THR A 1206 -4.71 -17.83 24.33
N LEU A 1207 -4.23 -17.39 23.17
CA LEU A 1207 -2.82 -17.43 22.81
C LEU A 1207 -2.26 -16.00 22.77
N LEU A 1208 -1.25 -15.71 23.59
CA LEU A 1208 -0.51 -14.45 23.59
C LEU A 1208 0.74 -14.58 22.71
N LEU A 1209 0.89 -13.73 21.71
CA LEU A 1209 2.04 -13.73 20.79
C LEU A 1209 2.86 -12.45 20.91
N PHE A 1210 4.18 -12.58 21.14
CA PHE A 1210 5.12 -11.47 21.21
C PHE A 1210 6.33 -11.65 20.30
N GLY A 1211 6.86 -10.56 19.77
CA GLY A 1211 8.12 -10.52 19.02
C GLY A 1211 9.34 -10.56 19.93
N ALA A 1212 10.32 -11.41 19.59
CA ALA A 1212 11.57 -11.51 20.34
C ALA A 1212 12.33 -10.18 20.48
N GLY A 1213 12.25 -9.30 19.47
CA GLY A 1213 12.86 -7.96 19.49
C GLY A 1213 11.87 -6.82 19.68
N SER A 1214 10.63 -7.11 20.13
CA SER A 1214 9.63 -6.07 20.37
C SER A 1214 9.89 -5.36 21.70
N TYR A 1215 9.84 -4.03 21.70
CA TYR A 1215 9.86 -3.25 22.94
C TYR A 1215 8.56 -3.40 23.77
N LEU A 1216 7.52 -3.99 23.17
CA LEU A 1216 6.29 -4.39 23.87
C LEU A 1216 6.34 -5.82 24.40
N ASN A 1217 7.47 -6.52 24.25
CA ASN A 1217 7.68 -7.84 24.85
C ASN A 1217 8.22 -7.65 26.28
N PRO A 1218 7.37 -7.77 27.32
CA PRO A 1218 7.84 -7.60 28.70
C PRO A 1218 8.68 -8.79 29.19
N TYR A 1219 8.94 -9.78 28.32
CA TYR A 1219 9.51 -11.08 28.67
C TYR A 1219 10.82 -11.41 27.94
N GLY A 1220 11.32 -10.51 27.09
CA GLY A 1220 12.53 -10.74 26.27
C GLY A 1220 13.80 -11.08 27.07
N HIS A 1221 13.80 -10.86 28.38
CA HIS A 1221 14.93 -11.08 29.28
C HIS A 1221 14.62 -12.04 30.44
N ILE A 1222 13.42 -12.63 30.49
CA ILE A 1222 13.06 -13.64 31.51
C ILE A 1222 13.49 -15.02 31.02
N ALA A 1223 14.17 -15.80 31.85
CA ALA A 1223 14.43 -17.21 31.57
C ALA A 1223 13.13 -18.01 31.72
N ALA A 1224 12.69 -18.70 30.66
CA ALA A 1224 11.47 -19.53 30.61
C ALA A 1224 10.16 -18.79 31.00
N PRO A 1225 9.79 -17.70 30.29
CA PRO A 1225 8.60 -16.90 30.59
C PRO A 1225 7.29 -17.69 30.53
N GLU A 1226 7.23 -18.77 29.73
CA GLU A 1226 6.10 -19.70 29.67
C GLU A 1226 5.83 -20.40 31.02
N GLN A 1227 6.87 -20.65 31.82
CA GLN A 1227 6.77 -21.33 33.11
C GLN A 1227 6.21 -20.39 34.19
N LEU A 1228 6.62 -19.11 34.16
CA LEU A 1228 6.05 -18.05 34.99
C LEU A 1228 4.56 -17.84 34.66
N PHE A 1229 4.20 -17.84 33.38
CA PHE A 1229 2.83 -17.61 32.94
C PHE A 1229 1.90 -18.80 33.24
N ARG A 1230 2.35 -20.05 33.05
CA ARG A 1230 1.60 -21.25 33.48
C ARG A 1230 1.37 -21.29 34.98
N THR A 1231 2.28 -20.71 35.77
CA THR A 1231 2.12 -20.58 37.21
C THR A 1231 1.08 -19.50 37.57
N ALA A 1232 1.03 -18.40 36.79
CA ALA A 1232 0.09 -17.28 37.00
C ALA A 1232 -1.32 -17.50 36.39
N TYR A 1233 -1.42 -18.29 35.31
CA TYR A 1233 -2.63 -18.54 34.53
C TYR A 1233 -2.72 -20.02 34.11
N PRO A 1234 -2.95 -20.95 35.06
CA PRO A 1234 -2.74 -22.39 34.86
C PRO A 1234 -3.70 -23.11 33.89
N ALA A 1235 -4.69 -22.42 33.31
CA ALA A 1235 -5.56 -23.03 32.30
C ALA A 1235 -6.03 -22.07 31.21
N GLY A 1236 -5.95 -22.58 29.97
CA GLY A 1236 -6.51 -21.94 28.78
C GLY A 1236 -5.77 -20.69 28.32
N HIS A 1237 -4.51 -20.50 28.71
CA HIS A 1237 -3.68 -19.42 28.17
C HIS A 1237 -2.29 -19.94 27.81
N ASP A 1238 -1.88 -19.71 26.58
CA ASP A 1238 -0.55 -20.03 26.06
C ASP A 1238 0.20 -18.73 25.72
N VAL A 1239 1.52 -18.74 25.87
CA VAL A 1239 2.40 -17.63 25.46
C VAL A 1239 3.43 -18.18 24.49
N GLU A 1240 3.59 -17.54 23.34
CA GLU A 1240 4.54 -17.93 22.30
C GLU A 1240 5.34 -16.69 21.88
N ILE A 1241 6.66 -16.86 21.71
CA ILE A 1241 7.56 -15.81 21.24
C ILE A 1241 7.96 -16.13 19.80
N ILE A 1242 7.74 -15.18 18.90
CA ILE A 1242 8.04 -15.33 17.47
C ILE A 1242 9.17 -14.37 17.03
N PRO A 1243 9.90 -14.69 15.95
CA PRO A 1243 10.92 -13.80 15.41
C PRO A 1243 10.36 -12.44 14.96
N GLY A 1244 11.12 -11.38 15.20
CA GLY A 1244 10.79 -10.02 14.74
C GLY A 1244 10.68 -8.98 15.85
N ALA A 1245 10.83 -7.71 15.45
CA ALA A 1245 10.53 -6.54 16.26
C ALA A 1245 9.08 -6.08 16.04
N HIS A 1246 8.63 -5.11 16.83
CA HIS A 1246 7.30 -4.52 16.67
C HIS A 1246 7.04 -4.08 15.23
N GLY A 1247 5.91 -4.51 14.65
CA GLY A 1247 5.51 -4.26 13.27
C GLY A 1247 6.23 -5.10 12.19
N HIS A 1248 7.18 -5.97 12.54
CA HIS A 1248 7.97 -6.74 11.56
C HIS A 1248 7.46 -8.18 11.33
N TYR A 1249 6.32 -8.56 11.89
CA TYR A 1249 5.81 -9.94 11.90
C TYR A 1249 5.37 -10.44 10.54
N PHE A 1250 4.85 -9.56 9.71
CA PHE A 1250 4.36 -9.89 8.38
C PHE A 1250 5.46 -9.81 7.31
N ARG A 1251 6.74 -9.70 7.71
CA ARG A 1251 7.89 -9.82 6.80
C ARG A 1251 8.11 -11.30 6.42
N PRO A 1252 8.73 -11.56 5.24
CA PRO A 1252 9.11 -12.92 4.85
C PRO A 1252 9.91 -13.64 5.95
N GLY A 1253 9.65 -14.93 6.18
CA GLY A 1253 10.22 -15.71 7.27
C GLY A 1253 9.55 -15.52 8.65
N ASN A 1254 9.27 -14.28 9.07
CA ASN A 1254 8.55 -14.04 10.34
C ASN A 1254 7.07 -14.45 10.25
N VAL A 1255 6.44 -14.21 9.10
CA VAL A 1255 5.03 -14.55 8.87
C VAL A 1255 4.80 -16.06 8.78
N GLU A 1256 5.79 -16.81 8.29
CA GLU A 1256 5.79 -18.28 8.27
C GLU A 1256 5.86 -18.83 9.69
N ALA A 1257 6.74 -18.27 10.53
CA ALA A 1257 6.81 -18.65 11.95
C ALA A 1257 5.52 -18.31 12.71
N LEU A 1258 4.90 -17.17 12.41
CA LEU A 1258 3.58 -16.79 12.92
C LEU A 1258 2.51 -17.79 12.49
N ALA A 1259 2.39 -18.07 11.19
CA ALA A 1259 1.40 -18.99 10.65
C ALA A 1259 1.56 -20.41 11.20
N ALA A 1260 2.79 -20.93 11.22
CA ALA A 1260 3.10 -22.23 11.83
C ALA A 1260 2.68 -22.30 13.30
N THR A 1261 2.92 -21.23 14.06
CA THR A 1261 2.50 -21.14 15.47
C THR A 1261 0.97 -21.12 15.58
N VAL A 1262 0.28 -20.33 14.76
CA VAL A 1262 -1.19 -20.29 14.73
C VAL A 1262 -1.77 -21.68 14.40
N LEU A 1263 -1.27 -22.37 13.37
CA LEU A 1263 -1.73 -23.70 12.97
C LEU A 1263 -1.55 -24.74 14.08
N ARG A 1264 -0.37 -24.79 14.73
CA ARG A 1264 -0.13 -25.70 15.87
C ARG A 1264 -1.18 -25.56 16.97
N HIS A 1265 -1.61 -24.33 17.26
CA HIS A 1265 -2.64 -24.09 18.27
C HIS A 1265 -4.05 -24.37 17.75
N ILE A 1266 -4.34 -24.08 16.49
CA ILE A 1266 -5.63 -24.43 15.88
C ILE A 1266 -5.81 -25.95 15.90
N ASP A 1267 -4.82 -26.73 15.46
CA ASP A 1267 -4.88 -28.21 15.45
C ASP A 1267 -5.11 -28.78 16.84
N ARG A 1268 -4.38 -28.27 17.85
CA ARG A 1268 -4.53 -28.66 19.26
C ARG A 1268 -5.96 -28.48 19.76
N HIS A 1269 -6.62 -27.39 19.35
CA HIS A 1269 -7.96 -27.02 19.82
C HIS A 1269 -9.09 -27.49 18.90
N HIS A 1270 -8.79 -27.92 17.66
CA HIS A 1270 -9.77 -28.45 16.71
C HIS A 1270 -9.97 -29.96 16.86
N ASN A 1271 -8.89 -30.75 17.04
CA ASN A 1271 -8.93 -32.23 17.00
C ASN A 1271 -9.08 -32.92 18.37
N GLY A 1272 -9.45 -32.20 19.43
CA GLY A 1272 -9.75 -32.81 20.72
C GLY A 1272 -8.54 -33.39 21.49
N GLY A 1273 -7.35 -32.79 21.36
CA GLY A 1273 -6.21 -33.10 22.23
C GLY A 1273 -5.59 -34.49 22.05
N GLY A 1274 -5.62 -35.06 20.84
CA GLY A 1274 -4.73 -36.16 20.44
C GLY A 1274 -3.37 -35.61 20.02
N ALA A 1275 -2.31 -36.16 20.61
CA ALA A 1275 -0.92 -35.69 20.57
C ALA A 1275 -0.35 -35.30 19.18
N LEU A 1276 0.43 -34.21 19.17
CA LEU A 1276 1.60 -33.98 18.33
C LEU A 1276 2.73 -33.44 19.22
#